data_AF-A0A0K0DT63-F1
#
_entry.id   AF-A0A0K0DT63-F1
#
_cell.length_a   1.000
_cell.length_b   1.000
_cell.length_c   1.000
_cell.angle_alpha   90.00
_cell.angle_beta   90.00
_cell.angle_gamma   90.00
#
_symmetry.space_group_name_H-M   'P 1'
#
loop_
_entity.id
_entity.type
_entity.pdbx_description
1 polymer ?
#
loop_
_entity_poly.entity_id
_entity_poly.type
_entity_poly.pdbx_seq_one_letter_code
_entity_poly.pdbx_strand_id
1 'polypeptide(L)'
;MFKGLKSKLEDEAKKLSTAVSQYGENVAQQLRTGEGTGGLLNFNKVNNESDNKKIANTKGNKKNGDNSTITQEFDETSLFSLSPIDDIPRTRRLSSCSNVSIDSSTDIFSIENLIPQKSAILAELESNADESIIGSSTFATASKEQISSLLNKLNSRNAKYKMKYKNLIATYNELVTENAKCQSVLEQTQDAMVKKIKKLKNEKLELEEKVRNIQSGAIPSDAAKIKKLEELLEKCKDNIFTNKTKIANLNKENDELRKKLNEGQEMVPNDKDDTVNQLSCKDYNETIKKLEEDNAIALATVKAQFHSQLEEKDNEINNWRNKYSQQIFDLENIKKENENLLKLSETFEQEKKEMLEQIVESKKLVLESVERDERNKREQCELEFNERLISSLKSSDSKWEEKLLLLKEEYEKKINDLQKKIDSDSTNFSDKNCLDDDSQRIIEELKVENNNLKNEISNFKLSSEKEINDLKKSIEFSSERHNNEIDGIIKEAEEGNKDLKRELDNMTCKYNELSKIVKEEKDNLCEKIRLLEVESINNNDTITELRKLSDTQKSDLSNELNKLKVQLQSIIEERDSLLIKIKDYDIKLKDLEEKYQNEVDENQSLNNKLEEIVIEQDTFKETAKNEIEELKMLIESKKQEIVNLLNEKETFEAELTDARLVKKLKSQLEIDLEDMRNELKETSDNLTLSELRHNEMVNKLKEENELLKAEKDLWKKNENEEDENNIEELNHRIILADREINDLKDEINNLKKDNEKEQFKQELNEIKESLKQSVDENSDLNCQLTALKNEFQKSLEDGTQNEVSVKVSCLENDKLNLSNELENANNEIGILNKKIESLKNLEASLNNIKQENSDLKLQLNDLQNKLEVTSSEKNDISQEFNAKFEQKDNEIKYLLEELKKYESSNINYDTLNKEMEELKLSNDNLREEYMQKENLVSELREELNNVKNDKENLNKEVQSLLKFKQEHISNIESCNDKVVELMEEINKLKDMEIGYKEHVSILQEEISRKNEEQEKIVGEKDSLTNEIESLRRQVKENAIALAVTEKYKEEMDIFKREAEMKVEEMKQKVSQVESDRCSKYQIELEKLKATLENKLEDIDCLKAKKMEVEDLLKEADQKVNNYSMKITELEEKLKQNKDLTLKLLEKEDVILELRDQCSKLEHDYVEFKEKSATTIAILETKITEMEQSKVADVKKAMAKVDCDQKRMIKELQKEVKQLYQELNKTSSANDALNEEIKKLKQYGSSGEDCATIATVSNTNNEVGDKDDYKVKKSGFDVIDYEELNVLREKVLNYQAKLFDLEEKYTKETATLKEEIKKNNLTRSVENNTLANALEIKSINHSVNKSSNQFTTAENYTFAEPTEAEYLRNILYRYMYERETLGRGNVTLAKVIATVAKFSPEQMEAVLNKEEARHLSWIQVAESSSSSAVKSLMGPNVTCVTQRKRSSYDKM
;
A
#
# COMPACT_ATOMS: atom_id res chain seq x y z
N MET A 1 91.83 18.78 -39.17
CA MET A 1 91.59 17.35 -39.45
C MET A 1 90.11 17.06 -39.72
N PHE A 2 89.21 17.24 -38.76
CA PHE A 2 87.78 16.85 -38.86
C PHE A 2 87.04 17.21 -40.17
N LYS A 3 87.25 18.40 -40.78
CA LYS A 3 86.64 18.73 -42.09
C LYS A 3 87.02 17.73 -43.21
N GLY A 4 88.26 17.29 -43.26
CA GLY A 4 88.71 16.28 -44.23
C GLY A 4 88.19 14.88 -43.92
N LEU A 5 88.00 14.57 -42.62
CA LEU A 5 87.43 13.29 -42.18
C LEU A 5 85.92 13.23 -42.47
N LYS A 6 85.18 14.33 -42.25
CA LYS A 6 83.78 14.45 -42.66
C LYS A 6 83.61 14.42 -44.18
N SER A 7 84.47 15.09 -44.96
CA SER A 7 84.45 14.97 -46.43
C SER A 7 84.62 13.52 -46.85
N LYS A 8 85.66 12.82 -46.33
CA LYS A 8 85.87 11.40 -46.62
C LYS A 8 84.65 10.55 -46.28
N LEU A 9 84.05 10.70 -45.10
CA LEU A 9 82.84 9.97 -44.72
C LEU A 9 81.64 10.28 -45.63
N GLU A 10 81.47 11.53 -46.07
CA GLU A 10 80.38 11.93 -46.96
C GLU A 10 80.59 11.43 -48.40
N ASP A 11 81.83 11.44 -48.88
CA ASP A 11 82.24 10.90 -50.17
C ASP A 11 82.16 9.37 -50.19
N GLU A 12 82.53 8.71 -49.08
CA GLU A 12 82.44 7.26 -48.88
C GLU A 12 80.99 6.78 -48.71
N ALA A 13 80.14 7.54 -48.02
CA ALA A 13 78.70 7.31 -47.98
C ALA A 13 78.03 7.46 -49.36
N LYS A 14 78.43 8.46 -50.16
CA LYS A 14 77.98 8.61 -51.56
C LYS A 14 78.47 7.44 -52.42
N LYS A 15 79.68 6.94 -52.17
CA LYS A 15 80.26 5.79 -52.89
C LYS A 15 79.54 4.49 -52.53
N LEU A 16 79.21 4.28 -51.26
CA LEU A 16 78.35 3.19 -50.79
C LEU A 16 76.94 3.29 -51.38
N SER A 17 76.30 4.46 -51.36
CA SER A 17 74.99 4.68 -51.99
C SER A 17 75.01 4.37 -53.49
N THR A 18 76.05 4.81 -54.20
CA THR A 18 76.25 4.48 -55.63
C THR A 18 76.45 2.99 -55.85
N ALA A 19 77.24 2.33 -54.99
CA ALA A 19 77.49 0.90 -55.08
C ALA A 19 76.25 0.05 -54.76
N VAL A 20 75.44 0.46 -53.77
CA VAL A 20 74.15 -0.19 -53.44
C VAL A 20 73.15 -0.01 -54.58
N SER A 21 73.08 1.18 -55.20
CA SER A 21 72.29 1.39 -56.40
C SER A 21 72.76 0.52 -57.57
N GLN A 22 74.08 0.43 -57.82
CA GLN A 22 74.62 -0.46 -58.86
C GLN A 22 74.39 -1.95 -58.56
N TYR A 23 74.43 -2.39 -57.30
CA TYR A 23 74.08 -3.76 -56.94
C TYR A 23 72.59 -4.04 -57.12
N GLY A 24 71.71 -3.12 -56.68
CA GLY A 24 70.27 -3.22 -56.90
C GLY A 24 69.91 -3.22 -58.39
N GLU A 25 70.60 -2.41 -59.19
CA GLU A 25 70.42 -2.34 -60.65
C GLU A 25 70.96 -3.59 -61.36
N ASN A 26 72.10 -4.15 -60.93
CA ASN A 26 72.62 -5.43 -61.43
C ASN A 26 71.69 -6.60 -61.07
N VAL A 27 71.18 -6.67 -59.84
CA VAL A 27 70.20 -7.68 -59.42
C VAL A 27 68.89 -7.53 -60.20
N ALA A 28 68.42 -6.30 -60.40
CA ALA A 28 67.25 -6.03 -61.24
C ALA A 28 67.47 -6.35 -62.72
N GLN A 29 68.71 -6.27 -63.24
CA GLN A 29 69.06 -6.73 -64.60
C GLN A 29 69.12 -8.26 -64.69
N GLN A 30 69.66 -8.94 -63.68
CA GLN A 30 69.64 -10.42 -63.61
C GLN A 30 68.20 -10.94 -63.54
N LEU A 31 67.34 -10.35 -62.69
CA LEU A 31 65.91 -10.66 -62.61
C LEU A 31 65.08 -10.19 -63.83
N ARG A 32 65.71 -9.61 -64.86
CA ARG A 32 65.08 -9.21 -66.14
C ARG A 32 65.74 -9.84 -67.37
N THR A 33 66.69 -10.75 -67.18
CA THR A 33 67.41 -11.45 -68.28
C THR A 33 67.12 -12.95 -68.34
N GLY A 34 65.92 -13.35 -67.91
CA GLY A 34 65.28 -14.63 -68.22
C GLY A 34 63.79 -14.43 -68.49
N GLU A 35 63.27 -15.04 -69.56
CA GLU A 35 61.84 -15.19 -69.91
C GLU A 35 60.96 -13.90 -69.94
N GLY A 36 60.54 -13.36 -71.09
CA GLY A 36 60.91 -13.71 -72.46
C GLY A 36 59.84 -14.40 -73.32
N THR A 37 58.54 -14.07 -73.21
CA THR A 37 57.61 -13.95 -74.37
C THR A 37 56.23 -13.38 -73.99
N GLY A 38 55.65 -12.53 -74.86
CA GLY A 38 54.22 -12.14 -74.83
C GLY A 38 53.82 -11.04 -73.82
N GLY A 39 53.42 -9.82 -74.21
CA GLY A 39 53.48 -9.18 -75.53
C GLY A 39 52.17 -8.55 -76.03
N LEU A 40 51.74 -7.40 -75.48
CA LEU A 40 50.79 -6.52 -76.17
C LEU A 40 50.97 -5.02 -75.88
N LEU A 41 51.46 -4.31 -76.90
CA LEU A 41 51.18 -2.91 -77.29
C LEU A 41 51.18 -1.77 -76.23
N ASN A 42 52.30 -1.03 -76.23
CA ASN A 42 52.38 0.33 -76.78
C ASN A 42 51.19 1.29 -76.57
N PHE A 43 51.43 2.39 -75.84
CA PHE A 43 51.19 3.74 -76.39
C PHE A 43 52.08 4.82 -75.76
N ASN A 44 52.68 5.67 -76.60
CA ASN A 44 53.42 6.86 -76.17
C ASN A 44 52.47 7.98 -75.72
N LYS A 45 52.84 8.74 -74.69
CA LYS A 45 52.79 10.21 -74.83
C LYS A 45 53.86 10.95 -74.03
N VAL A 46 54.60 11.78 -74.75
CA VAL A 46 55.61 12.72 -74.24
C VAL A 46 54.93 13.98 -73.69
N ASN A 47 55.42 14.49 -72.56
CA ASN A 47 55.73 15.90 -72.31
C ASN A 47 56.52 15.99 -70.97
N ASN A 48 57.76 16.47 -70.95
CA ASN A 48 58.21 17.84 -71.21
C ASN A 48 57.78 18.82 -70.11
N GLU A 49 58.64 19.01 -69.11
CA GLU A 49 59.07 20.36 -68.70
C GLU A 49 60.44 20.28 -68.02
N SER A 50 61.35 21.16 -68.41
CA SER A 50 62.74 21.20 -67.93
C SER A 50 63.05 22.54 -67.28
N ASP A 51 64.07 22.54 -66.40
CA ASP A 51 64.96 23.65 -66.05
C ASP A 51 64.47 25.10 -66.28
N ASN A 52 64.61 25.96 -65.26
CA ASN A 52 65.61 27.04 -65.35
C ASN A 52 65.89 27.81 -64.03
N LYS A 53 67.05 27.49 -63.44
CA LYS A 53 68.22 28.39 -63.15
C LYS A 53 68.06 29.72 -62.35
N LYS A 54 69.20 30.08 -61.72
CA LYS A 54 69.60 31.36 -61.05
C LYS A 54 69.01 31.54 -59.65
N ILE A 55 69.77 31.73 -58.57
CA ILE A 55 71.18 32.12 -58.33
C ILE A 55 71.54 33.59 -58.68
N ALA A 56 71.49 34.43 -57.65
CA ALA A 56 72.32 35.62 -57.39
C ALA A 56 72.42 35.72 -55.84
N ASN A 57 73.61 35.81 -55.23
CA ASN A 57 74.41 37.03 -54.96
C ASN A 57 73.61 38.14 -54.26
N THR A 58 74.10 38.79 -53.18
CA THR A 58 75.51 39.13 -52.87
C THR A 58 75.76 39.28 -51.35
N LYS A 59 77.00 39.07 -50.87
CA LYS A 59 77.44 39.41 -49.49
C LYS A 59 77.94 40.87 -49.42
N GLY A 60 77.76 41.55 -48.28
CA GLY A 60 78.26 42.92 -48.07
C GLY A 60 78.55 43.30 -46.62
N ASN A 61 79.84 43.42 -46.29
CA ASN A 61 80.52 44.14 -45.20
C ASN A 61 79.73 44.63 -43.95
N LYS A 62 80.25 44.25 -42.76
CA LYS A 62 80.28 45.11 -41.55
C LYS A 62 81.74 45.42 -41.20
N LYS A 63 82.00 46.60 -40.63
CA LYS A 63 83.32 47.08 -40.20
C LYS A 63 83.15 48.14 -39.10
N ASN A 64 84.10 48.17 -38.14
CA ASN A 64 84.30 49.18 -37.08
C ASN A 64 83.14 49.28 -36.04
N GLY A 65 83.36 49.47 -34.74
CA GLY A 65 84.59 49.32 -33.93
C GLY A 65 85.10 50.61 -33.30
N ASP A 66 84.50 51.02 -32.18
CA ASP A 66 84.87 52.19 -31.36
C ASP A 66 84.94 51.82 -29.85
N ASN A 67 85.79 52.52 -29.09
CA ASN A 67 86.03 52.33 -27.66
C ASN A 67 85.92 53.67 -26.89
N SER A 68 85.25 53.70 -25.72
CA SER A 68 85.44 54.65 -24.59
C SER A 68 84.45 54.29 -23.49
N THR A 69 84.84 53.72 -22.34
CA THR A 69 85.40 54.44 -21.17
C THR A 69 84.46 55.51 -20.60
N ILE A 70 83.70 55.14 -19.58
CA ILE A 70 83.25 55.99 -18.46
C ILE A 70 83.39 55.16 -17.19
N THR A 71 84.01 55.74 -16.17
CA THR A 71 84.15 55.19 -14.81
C THR A 71 83.79 56.29 -13.80
N GLN A 72 82.93 56.01 -12.82
CA GLN A 72 82.77 56.91 -11.67
C GLN A 72 82.53 56.10 -10.38
N GLU A 73 83.16 56.57 -9.31
CA GLU A 73 83.52 55.87 -8.09
C GLU A 73 82.36 55.38 -7.19
N PHE A 74 82.65 54.32 -6.42
CA PHE A 74 81.94 53.94 -5.20
C PHE A 74 82.44 54.77 -4.02
N ASP A 75 81.58 54.99 -3.01
CA ASP A 75 81.99 55.42 -1.66
C ASP A 75 81.15 54.70 -0.59
N GLU A 76 81.67 53.57 -0.08
CA GLU A 76 81.01 52.73 0.94
C GLU A 76 81.88 52.57 2.19
N THR A 77 81.99 53.62 3.03
CA THR A 77 82.80 53.53 4.28
C THR A 77 82.17 54.14 5.54
N SER A 78 80.83 54.07 5.74
CA SER A 78 80.21 54.36 7.06
C SER A 78 78.77 53.86 7.25
N LEU A 79 78.56 52.65 7.82
CA LEU A 79 77.40 52.36 8.71
C LEU A 79 77.47 51.09 9.60
N PHE A 80 78.65 50.70 10.11
CA PHE A 80 78.75 49.65 11.15
C PHE A 80 79.18 50.22 12.50
N SER A 81 78.23 50.78 13.25
CA SER A 81 78.39 51.11 14.67
C SER A 81 77.13 50.69 15.46
N LEU A 82 77.34 49.81 16.45
CA LEU A 82 76.27 49.23 17.27
C LEU A 82 75.94 50.16 18.45
N SER A 83 74.65 50.41 18.70
CA SER A 83 74.18 50.95 19.99
C SER A 83 72.68 50.62 20.20
N PRO A 84 72.34 49.64 21.07
CA PRO A 84 70.96 49.39 21.48
C PRO A 84 70.53 50.42 22.53
N ILE A 85 69.39 51.08 22.31
CA ILE A 85 68.70 51.94 23.29
C ILE A 85 67.20 51.66 23.21
N ASP A 86 66.52 51.71 24.36
CA ASP A 86 65.22 51.10 24.61
C ASP A 86 63.98 51.88 24.12
N ASP A 87 62.86 51.17 24.21
CA ASP A 87 61.47 51.62 24.39
C ASP A 87 60.71 52.40 23.29
N ILE A 88 59.74 51.68 22.72
CA ILE A 88 58.32 52.08 22.55
C ILE A 88 58.08 53.38 21.75
N PRO A 89 57.62 53.26 20.48
CA PRO A 89 56.18 53.57 20.29
C PRO A 89 55.42 52.80 19.20
N ARG A 90 54.10 52.68 19.44
CA ARG A 90 53.00 52.49 18.47
C ARG A 90 53.01 51.25 17.56
N THR A 91 52.21 50.29 18.00
CA THR A 91 51.19 49.60 17.17
C THR A 91 50.98 50.20 15.77
N ARG A 92 51.48 49.54 14.73
CA ARG A 92 51.11 49.81 13.34
C ARG A 92 50.31 48.61 12.83
N ARG A 93 49.21 48.88 12.12
CA ARG A 93 48.28 47.86 11.61
C ARG A 93 49.04 46.87 10.71
N LEU A 94 48.89 45.57 10.93
CA LEU A 94 49.38 44.56 10.00
C LEU A 94 48.62 44.71 8.68
N SER A 95 49.37 44.98 7.62
CA SER A 95 48.89 45.06 6.25
C SER A 95 49.73 44.17 5.36
N SER A 96 49.13 43.11 4.84
CA SER A 96 49.50 42.44 3.58
C SER A 96 50.98 42.05 3.39
N CYS A 97 51.42 40.98 4.06
CA CYS A 97 52.30 40.00 3.42
C CYS A 97 51.39 38.94 2.77
N SER A 98 51.25 38.88 1.44
CA SER A 98 52.21 38.44 0.43
C SER A 98 52.25 36.90 0.33
N ASN A 99 51.57 36.38 -0.69
CA ASN A 99 51.29 34.96 -0.86
C ASN A 99 52.57 34.13 -1.05
N VAL A 100 52.72 33.08 -0.25
CA VAL A 100 53.54 31.90 -0.58
C VAL A 100 52.60 30.70 -0.45
N SER A 101 52.11 30.21 -1.58
CA SER A 101 51.06 29.18 -1.64
C SER A 101 51.66 27.86 -2.12
N ILE A 102 51.96 26.95 -1.19
CA ILE A 102 52.20 25.53 -1.49
C ILE A 102 51.39 24.69 -0.50
N ASP A 103 50.42 23.99 -1.06
CA ASP A 103 49.77 22.74 -0.64
C ASP A 103 49.64 22.40 0.86
N SER A 104 48.40 22.49 1.35
CA SER A 104 47.90 21.82 2.55
C SER A 104 46.37 21.79 2.53
N SER A 105 45.81 21.12 1.52
CA SER A 105 44.34 20.94 1.43
C SER A 105 43.84 19.82 2.36
N THR A 106 42.54 19.84 2.70
CA THR A 106 41.82 18.79 3.45
C THR A 106 42.27 18.48 4.90
N ASP A 107 42.28 19.47 5.79
CA ASP A 107 42.21 19.21 7.26
C ASP A 107 41.40 20.28 8.05
N ILE A 108 40.45 20.93 7.39
CA ILE A 108 39.73 22.11 7.91
C ILE A 108 38.57 21.76 8.88
N PHE A 109 38.18 20.49 8.97
CA PHE A 109 37.07 20.02 9.81
C PHE A 109 37.42 18.81 10.69
N SER A 110 38.66 18.73 11.19
CA SER A 110 39.03 17.78 12.24
C SER A 110 38.44 18.21 13.60
N ILE A 111 37.15 17.86 13.79
CA ILE A 111 36.26 18.24 14.91
C ILE A 111 36.85 17.94 16.30
N GLU A 112 37.76 16.97 16.40
CA GLU A 112 38.38 16.53 17.65
C GLU A 112 39.18 17.65 18.36
N ASN A 113 39.69 18.63 17.61
CA ASN A 113 40.42 19.78 18.17
C ASN A 113 39.51 20.89 18.76
N LEU A 114 38.18 20.79 18.69
CA LEU A 114 37.26 21.77 19.28
C LEU A 114 36.92 21.53 20.76
N ILE A 115 37.53 20.51 21.41
CA ILE A 115 37.46 20.33 22.88
C ILE A 115 38.86 20.17 23.52
N PRO A 116 39.75 21.19 23.50
CA PRO A 116 41.16 21.07 23.92
C PRO A 116 41.43 20.74 25.40
N GLN A 117 40.41 20.46 26.22
CA GLN A 117 40.56 20.34 27.68
C GLN A 117 39.83 19.15 28.34
N LYS A 118 39.13 18.26 27.61
CA LYS A 118 38.42 17.14 28.28
C LYS A 118 39.38 16.21 29.03
N SER A 119 40.55 15.90 28.45
CA SER A 119 41.63 15.14 29.09
C SER A 119 42.28 15.89 30.24
N ALA A 120 42.59 17.18 30.07
CA ALA A 120 43.21 18.02 31.10
C ALA A 120 42.32 18.20 32.34
N ILE A 121 41.00 18.38 32.15
CA ILE A 121 40.04 18.55 33.24
C ILE A 121 39.89 17.26 34.06
N LEU A 122 39.85 16.09 33.42
CA LEU A 122 39.82 14.81 34.14
C LEU A 122 41.10 14.59 34.96
N ALA A 123 42.28 14.75 34.33
CA ALA A 123 43.56 14.54 35.00
C ALA A 123 43.81 15.49 36.19
N GLU A 124 43.43 16.78 36.09
CA GLU A 124 43.59 17.71 37.21
C GLU A 124 42.58 17.52 38.35
N LEU A 125 41.41 16.92 38.08
CA LEU A 125 40.39 16.69 39.10
C LEU A 125 40.72 15.50 40.01
N GLU A 126 41.18 14.38 39.45
CA GLU A 126 41.53 13.20 40.27
C GLU A 126 42.78 13.44 41.13
N SER A 127 43.80 14.11 40.58
CA SER A 127 45.13 14.31 41.22
C SER A 127 45.12 15.13 42.54
N ASN A 128 43.96 15.56 43.04
CA ASN A 128 43.84 16.40 44.25
C ASN A 128 42.89 15.85 45.33
N ALA A 129 42.35 14.63 45.17
CA ALA A 129 41.37 14.07 46.11
C ALA A 129 41.98 13.43 47.39
N ASP A 130 43.20 12.86 47.28
CA ASP A 130 43.70 11.88 48.26
C ASP A 130 44.23 12.45 49.60
N GLU A 131 44.35 13.77 49.77
CA GLU A 131 44.74 14.39 51.05
C GLU A 131 43.54 14.83 51.92
N SER A 132 42.51 13.98 52.05
CA SER A 132 41.29 14.25 52.83
C SER A 132 41.17 13.41 54.12
N ILE A 133 42.30 13.08 54.77
CA ILE A 133 42.34 12.27 56.00
C ILE A 133 43.09 13.00 57.14
N ILE A 134 42.48 14.07 57.68
CA ILE A 134 42.90 14.68 58.96
C ILE A 134 41.68 14.81 59.87
N GLY A 135 41.24 13.67 60.41
CA GLY A 135 40.03 13.58 61.23
C GLY A 135 40.20 14.05 62.67
N SER A 136 39.64 15.23 62.98
CA SER A 136 39.23 15.73 64.31
C SER A 136 40.27 15.79 65.45
N SER A 137 40.87 14.66 65.84
CA SER A 137 41.68 14.50 67.07
C SER A 137 42.92 15.42 67.11
N THR A 138 43.62 15.55 65.99
CA THR A 138 44.83 16.39 65.87
C THR A 138 44.54 17.89 66.02
N PHE A 139 43.30 18.33 65.81
CA PHE A 139 42.91 19.73 65.93
C PHE A 139 42.86 20.20 67.40
N ALA A 140 42.65 19.28 68.34
CA ALA A 140 42.58 19.59 69.78
C ALA A 140 43.96 19.88 70.41
N THR A 141 45.05 19.38 69.81
CA THR A 141 46.43 19.50 70.35
C THR A 141 47.36 20.36 69.50
N ALA A 142 46.90 20.88 68.36
CA ALA A 142 47.70 21.75 67.50
C ALA A 142 47.92 23.13 68.15
N SER A 143 49.14 23.67 68.05
CA SER A 143 49.43 25.00 68.58
C SER A 143 48.68 26.10 67.82
N LYS A 144 48.46 27.26 68.44
CA LYS A 144 47.82 28.42 67.81
C LYS A 144 48.49 28.79 66.47
N GLU A 145 49.81 28.68 66.40
CA GLU A 145 50.61 28.94 65.19
C GLU A 145 50.41 27.84 64.13
N GLN A 146 50.36 26.57 64.53
CA GLN A 146 50.03 25.47 63.61
C GLN A 146 48.62 25.65 63.02
N ILE A 147 47.62 25.97 63.85
CA ILE A 147 46.25 26.26 63.43
C ILE A 147 46.20 27.48 62.50
N SER A 148 46.88 28.59 62.82
CA SER A 148 46.99 29.73 61.91
C SER A 148 47.71 29.39 60.60
N SER A 149 48.74 28.54 60.61
CA SER A 149 49.43 28.09 59.40
C SER A 149 48.51 27.21 58.53
N LEU A 150 47.71 26.34 59.15
CA LEU A 150 46.74 25.47 58.49
C LEU A 150 45.60 26.31 57.91
N LEU A 151 45.07 27.28 58.66
CA LEU A 151 44.06 28.22 58.21
C LEU A 151 44.57 29.09 57.04
N ASN A 152 45.82 29.54 57.07
CA ASN A 152 46.43 30.28 55.96
C ASN A 152 46.66 29.40 54.72
N LYS A 153 47.06 28.13 54.88
CA LYS A 153 47.11 27.14 53.79
C LYS A 153 45.72 26.84 53.23
N LEU A 154 44.71 26.70 54.09
CA LEU A 154 43.30 26.48 53.71
C LEU A 154 42.75 27.68 52.95
N ASN A 155 42.97 28.90 53.45
CA ASN A 155 42.59 30.15 52.77
C ASN A 155 43.32 30.32 51.43
N SER A 156 44.58 29.87 51.33
CA SER A 156 45.32 29.86 50.07
C SER A 156 44.77 28.84 49.07
N ARG A 157 44.40 27.63 49.52
CA ARG A 157 43.68 26.65 48.68
C ARG A 157 42.30 27.18 48.27
N ASN A 158 41.52 27.77 49.18
CA ASN A 158 40.22 28.39 48.92
C ASN A 158 40.33 29.56 47.92
N ALA A 159 41.35 30.42 48.05
CA ALA A 159 41.65 31.46 47.06
C ALA A 159 42.02 30.87 45.69
N LYS A 160 42.81 29.79 45.63
CA LYS A 160 43.11 29.07 44.38
C LYS A 160 41.85 28.44 43.77
N TYR A 161 40.98 27.80 44.55
CA TYR A 161 39.71 27.26 44.05
C TYR A 161 38.79 28.37 43.55
N LYS A 162 38.62 29.47 44.31
CA LYS A 162 37.86 30.64 43.85
C LYS A 162 38.43 31.25 42.57
N MET A 163 39.75 31.27 42.40
CA MET A 163 40.37 31.70 41.14
C MET A 163 40.13 30.71 40.00
N LYS A 164 40.26 29.39 40.23
CA LYS A 164 39.91 28.37 39.23
C LYS A 164 38.44 28.46 38.79
N TYR A 165 37.50 28.57 39.73
CA TYR A 165 36.08 28.77 39.40
C TYR A 165 35.83 30.13 38.71
N LYS A 166 36.51 31.21 39.11
CA LYS A 166 36.42 32.50 38.40
C LYS A 166 36.93 32.41 36.97
N ASN A 167 38.02 31.69 36.72
CA ASN A 167 38.58 31.47 35.39
C ASN A 167 37.69 30.54 34.55
N LEU A 168 37.08 29.53 35.15
CA LEU A 168 36.09 28.66 34.49
C LEU A 168 34.82 29.43 34.12
N ILE A 169 34.33 30.30 34.99
CA ILE A 169 33.22 31.22 34.70
C ILE A 169 33.62 32.24 33.62
N ALA A 170 34.85 32.75 33.63
CA ALA A 170 35.34 33.66 32.61
C ALA A 170 35.41 32.99 31.23
N THR A 171 36.00 31.79 31.13
CA THR A 171 36.09 31.02 29.89
C THR A 171 34.72 30.51 29.42
N TYR A 172 33.80 30.15 30.33
CA TYR A 172 32.41 29.85 29.98
C TYR A 172 31.68 31.08 29.44
N ASN A 173 31.82 32.24 30.09
CA ASN A 173 31.22 33.49 29.60
C ASN A 173 31.83 33.91 28.25
N GLU A 174 33.14 33.73 28.07
CA GLU A 174 33.84 33.97 26.81
C GLU A 174 33.30 33.06 25.71
N LEU A 175 33.18 31.74 25.98
CA LEU A 175 32.55 30.77 25.09
C LEU A 175 31.09 31.12 24.76
N VAL A 176 30.29 31.61 25.73
CA VAL A 176 28.93 32.09 25.51
C VAL A 176 28.92 33.35 24.63
N THR A 177 29.85 34.29 24.83
CA THR A 177 29.96 35.46 23.95
C THR A 177 30.47 35.10 22.55
N GLU A 178 31.34 34.10 22.41
CA GLU A 178 31.81 33.63 21.11
C GLU A 178 30.72 32.85 20.39
N ASN A 179 29.97 31.99 21.07
CA ASN A 179 28.80 31.33 20.51
C ASN A 179 27.73 32.36 20.06
N ALA A 180 27.49 33.42 20.85
CA ALA A 180 26.62 34.52 20.46
C ALA A 180 27.16 35.31 19.25
N LYS A 181 28.49 35.49 19.12
CA LYS A 181 29.12 36.05 17.91
C LYS A 181 28.95 35.12 16.72
N CYS A 182 29.24 33.82 16.85
CA CYS A 182 29.05 32.82 15.81
C CYS A 182 27.59 32.76 15.34
N GLN A 183 26.64 32.78 16.27
CA GLN A 183 25.21 32.79 15.98
C GLN A 183 24.78 34.08 15.28
N SER A 184 25.31 35.25 15.69
CA SER A 184 25.06 36.52 15.00
C SER A 184 25.75 36.60 13.63
N VAL A 185 26.91 35.97 13.43
CA VAL A 185 27.57 35.84 12.12
C VAL A 185 26.80 34.89 11.21
N LEU A 186 26.26 33.79 11.75
CA LEU A 186 25.33 32.89 11.05
C LEU A 186 24.06 33.63 10.64
N GLU A 187 23.43 34.36 11.57
CA GLU A 187 22.25 35.19 11.32
C GLU A 187 22.55 36.26 10.25
N GLN A 188 23.65 37.03 10.38
CA GLN A 188 24.06 38.01 9.37
C GLN A 188 24.38 37.37 8.01
N THR A 189 24.93 36.16 7.98
CA THR A 189 25.23 35.43 6.74
C THR A 189 23.96 34.88 6.09
N GLN A 190 23.02 34.36 6.89
CA GLN A 190 21.69 33.96 6.44
C GLN A 190 20.90 35.18 5.95
N ASP A 191 20.93 36.30 6.66
CA ASP A 191 20.24 37.54 6.31
C ASP A 191 20.87 38.21 5.06
N ALA A 192 22.19 38.10 4.89
CA ALA A 192 22.89 38.49 3.66
C ALA A 192 22.56 37.55 2.50
N MET A 193 22.44 36.24 2.74
CA MET A 193 22.01 35.26 1.73
C MET A 193 20.54 35.45 1.36
N VAL A 194 19.66 35.74 2.32
CA VAL A 194 18.24 36.06 2.10
C VAL A 194 18.10 37.40 1.40
N LYS A 195 18.89 38.43 1.72
CA LYS A 195 18.99 39.67 0.93
C LYS A 195 19.51 39.40 -0.49
N LYS A 196 20.48 38.51 -0.67
CA LYS A 196 20.98 38.11 -2.00
C LYS A 196 19.91 37.34 -2.78
N ILE A 197 19.21 36.39 -2.17
CA ILE A 197 18.08 35.65 -2.75
C ILE A 197 16.91 36.59 -3.06
N LYS A 198 16.61 37.57 -2.20
CA LYS A 198 15.55 38.56 -2.42
C LYS A 198 15.93 39.56 -3.51
N LYS A 199 17.21 39.96 -3.60
CA LYS A 199 17.75 40.73 -4.73
C LYS A 199 17.69 39.91 -6.01
N LEU A 200 18.12 38.65 -6.00
CA LEU A 200 18.05 37.73 -7.15
C LEU A 200 16.61 37.36 -7.53
N LYS A 201 15.66 37.33 -6.59
CA LYS A 201 14.22 37.18 -6.87
C LYS A 201 13.63 38.45 -7.46
N ASN A 202 14.01 39.63 -6.97
CA ASN A 202 13.62 40.90 -7.59
C ASN A 202 14.25 41.05 -8.98
N GLU A 203 15.52 40.69 -9.15
CA GLU A 203 16.24 40.70 -10.43
C GLU A 203 15.69 39.65 -11.40
N LYS A 204 15.32 38.44 -10.90
CA LYS A 204 14.55 37.45 -11.67
C LYS A 204 13.18 37.99 -12.04
N LEU A 205 12.46 38.67 -11.15
CA LEU A 205 11.15 39.25 -11.44
C LEU A 205 11.27 40.40 -12.45
N GLU A 206 12.29 41.24 -12.34
CA GLU A 206 12.60 42.32 -13.28
C GLU A 206 13.11 41.76 -14.63
N LEU A 207 13.76 40.59 -14.64
CA LEU A 207 14.09 39.82 -15.84
C LEU A 207 12.88 39.08 -16.42
N GLU A 208 11.94 38.59 -15.60
CA GLU A 208 10.65 38.03 -16.03
C GLU A 208 9.65 39.12 -16.45
N GLU A 209 9.85 40.36 -16.01
CA GLU A 209 9.14 41.54 -16.50
C GLU A 209 9.77 42.05 -17.80
N LYS A 210 11.10 42.07 -17.92
CA LYS A 210 11.77 42.30 -19.21
C LYS A 210 11.40 41.21 -20.22
N VAL A 211 11.44 39.93 -19.83
CA VAL A 211 11.01 38.79 -20.67
C VAL A 211 9.51 38.84 -20.96
N ARG A 212 8.64 39.24 -20.02
CA ARG A 212 7.22 39.48 -20.35
C ARG A 212 7.03 40.67 -21.28
N ASN A 213 7.73 41.80 -21.12
CA ASN A 213 7.64 42.94 -22.04
C ASN A 213 8.22 42.59 -23.43
N ILE A 214 9.24 41.73 -23.48
CA ILE A 214 9.74 41.08 -24.69
C ILE A 214 8.64 40.20 -25.34
N GLN A 215 7.99 39.36 -24.55
CA GLN A 215 7.07 38.31 -25.01
C GLN A 215 5.62 38.79 -25.20
N SER A 216 5.26 39.94 -24.63
CA SER A 216 4.03 40.71 -24.89
C SER A 216 4.24 41.82 -25.94
N GLY A 217 5.29 41.70 -26.77
CA GLY A 217 5.42 42.41 -28.04
C GLY A 217 6.09 43.79 -28.01
N ALA A 218 6.78 44.18 -26.93
CA ALA A 218 7.27 45.55 -26.73
C ALA A 218 8.83 45.68 -26.69
N ILE A 219 9.55 45.10 -27.65
CA ILE A 219 10.97 45.44 -27.91
C ILE A 219 11.11 46.35 -29.15
N PRO A 220 11.23 47.69 -29.05
CA PRO A 220 11.47 48.52 -30.24
C PRO A 220 12.77 48.20 -31.01
N SER A 221 13.78 47.61 -30.36
CA SER A 221 15.08 47.31 -30.99
C SER A 221 15.03 46.09 -31.91
N ASP A 222 14.64 44.92 -31.39
CA ASP A 222 14.41 43.77 -32.27
C ASP A 222 13.08 43.86 -33.01
N ALA A 223 12.10 44.67 -32.61
CA ALA A 223 11.03 45.10 -33.52
C ALA A 223 11.55 46.01 -34.65
N ALA A 224 12.75 46.62 -34.58
CA ALA A 224 13.36 47.29 -35.74
C ALA A 224 14.13 46.31 -36.64
N LYS A 225 14.64 45.18 -36.11
CA LYS A 225 15.15 44.07 -36.94
C LYS A 225 14.03 43.25 -37.53
N ILE A 226 13.02 42.88 -36.74
CA ILE A 226 11.81 42.18 -37.13
C ILE A 226 11.04 43.06 -38.09
N LYS A 227 10.74 44.35 -37.82
CA LYS A 227 10.12 45.22 -38.83
C LYS A 227 10.99 45.44 -40.08
N LYS A 228 12.32 45.30 -40.03
CA LYS A 228 13.17 45.25 -41.24
C LYS A 228 13.11 43.90 -41.95
N LEU A 229 13.02 42.80 -41.22
CA LEU A 229 12.89 41.45 -41.74
C LEU A 229 11.48 41.19 -42.27
N GLU A 230 10.45 41.80 -41.68
CA GLU A 230 9.07 41.91 -42.11
C GLU A 230 8.93 42.94 -43.22
N GLU A 231 9.62 44.08 -43.21
CA GLU A 231 9.69 44.91 -44.43
C GLU A 231 10.38 44.15 -45.56
N LEU A 232 11.37 43.29 -45.27
CA LEU A 232 11.98 42.41 -46.26
C LEU A 232 11.11 41.20 -46.59
N LEU A 233 10.30 40.67 -45.67
CA LEU A 233 9.39 39.55 -45.89
C LEU A 233 8.13 40.01 -46.59
N GLU A 234 7.65 41.22 -46.32
CA GLU A 234 6.55 41.89 -47.00
C GLU A 234 7.03 42.45 -48.33
N LYS A 235 8.24 43.03 -48.46
CA LYS A 235 8.82 43.27 -49.80
C LYS A 235 9.11 41.97 -50.54
N CYS A 236 9.41 40.86 -49.86
CA CYS A 236 9.58 39.57 -50.50
C CYS A 236 8.22 38.95 -50.87
N LYS A 237 7.19 39.08 -50.03
CA LYS A 237 5.80 38.71 -50.35
C LYS A 237 5.24 39.58 -51.46
N ASP A 238 5.43 40.90 -51.43
CA ASP A 238 5.05 41.87 -52.46
C ASP A 238 5.83 41.61 -53.75
N ASN A 239 7.11 41.24 -53.69
CA ASN A 239 7.87 40.84 -54.87
C ASN A 239 7.49 39.43 -55.33
N ILE A 240 7.10 38.52 -54.44
CA ILE A 240 6.48 37.21 -54.74
C ILE A 240 5.02 37.35 -55.14
N PHE A 241 4.34 38.47 -54.87
CA PHE A 241 2.93 38.74 -55.14
C PHE A 241 2.79 39.59 -56.39
N THR A 242 3.66 40.55 -56.63
CA THR A 242 3.85 41.16 -57.95
C THR A 242 4.48 40.14 -58.89
N ASN A 243 5.43 39.30 -58.47
CA ASN A 243 5.78 38.12 -59.27
C ASN A 243 4.67 37.07 -59.27
N LYS A 244 3.78 36.87 -58.29
CA LYS A 244 2.63 35.94 -58.41
C LYS A 244 1.47 36.49 -59.24
N THR A 245 1.39 37.80 -59.35
CA THR A 245 0.39 38.57 -60.11
C THR A 245 0.93 38.97 -61.48
N LYS A 246 2.25 38.86 -61.71
CA LYS A 246 2.99 38.83 -63.00
C LYS A 246 3.34 37.42 -63.44
N ILE A 247 3.27 36.45 -62.54
CA ILE A 247 2.89 35.08 -62.84
C ILE A 247 1.47 35.21 -63.32
N ALA A 248 0.43 35.54 -62.55
CA ALA A 248 -0.91 35.86 -63.08
C ALA A 248 -1.03 37.13 -63.97
N ASN A 249 0.10 37.68 -64.48
CA ASN A 249 0.29 38.67 -65.58
C ASN A 249 1.33 38.18 -66.65
N LEU A 250 1.70 36.88 -66.79
CA LEU A 250 2.33 36.32 -68.04
C LEU A 250 1.98 34.90 -68.71
N ASN A 251 0.99 33.94 -68.58
CA ASN A 251 -0.37 33.65 -67.96
C ASN A 251 -1.93 33.64 -68.79
N LYS A 252 -2.93 34.56 -69.29
CA LYS A 252 -3.19 36.01 -70.04
C LYS A 252 -2.61 36.49 -71.59
N GLU A 253 -1.32 36.68 -72.16
CA GLU A 253 -0.33 36.09 -73.28
C GLU A 253 0.71 34.82 -72.99
N ASN A 254 0.82 33.40 -73.16
CA ASN A 254 0.48 31.98 -73.78
C ASN A 254 -0.88 31.17 -74.04
N ASP A 255 -1.89 31.04 -73.17
CA ASP A 255 -3.14 30.22 -73.35
C ASP A 255 -4.41 30.76 -74.09
N GLU A 256 -4.72 32.07 -74.15
CA GLU A 256 -5.84 32.66 -74.94
C GLU A 256 -5.48 33.21 -76.34
N LEU A 257 -4.23 33.63 -76.60
CA LEU A 257 -3.59 33.49 -77.92
C LEU A 257 -3.43 32.03 -78.34
N ARG A 258 -3.21 31.01 -77.49
CA ARG A 258 -3.55 29.61 -77.89
C ARG A 258 -5.04 29.47 -78.25
N LYS A 259 -5.96 30.02 -77.46
CA LYS A 259 -7.42 29.91 -77.73
C LYS A 259 -7.84 30.49 -79.09
N LYS A 260 -7.47 31.74 -79.46
CA LYS A 260 -7.60 32.19 -80.87
C LYS A 260 -6.41 31.88 -81.78
N LEU A 261 -5.54 30.94 -81.44
CA LEU A 261 -4.74 30.22 -82.43
C LEU A 261 -5.60 29.07 -82.95
N ASN A 262 -6.29 28.37 -82.04
CA ASN A 262 -7.30 27.36 -82.37
C ASN A 262 -8.53 27.97 -83.08
N GLU A 263 -9.13 29.06 -82.57
CA GLU A 263 -10.28 29.75 -83.20
C GLU A 263 -9.89 30.58 -84.45
N GLY A 264 -8.66 30.45 -84.96
CA GLY A 264 -8.09 31.34 -86.00
C GLY A 264 -7.76 30.69 -87.35
N GLN A 265 -7.83 29.36 -87.48
CA GLN A 265 -7.35 28.66 -88.68
C GLN A 265 -8.34 27.66 -89.30
N GLU A 266 -9.58 27.64 -88.80
CA GLU A 266 -10.78 27.17 -89.51
C GLU A 266 -12.02 27.85 -88.86
N MET A 267 -12.96 28.50 -89.54
CA MET A 267 -13.16 28.75 -90.98
C MET A 267 -13.24 30.27 -91.30
N VAL A 268 -13.47 30.62 -92.58
CA VAL A 268 -13.64 32.00 -93.10
C VAL A 268 -14.97 32.08 -93.88
N PRO A 269 -15.71 33.22 -93.97
CA PRO A 269 -15.77 34.43 -93.14
C PRO A 269 -17.19 34.72 -92.58
N ASN A 270 -17.34 35.72 -91.69
CA ASN A 270 -18.38 36.78 -91.79
C ASN A 270 -18.16 37.90 -90.75
N ASP A 271 -18.89 39.00 -90.97
CA ASP A 271 -19.02 40.27 -90.22
C ASP A 271 -18.55 40.28 -88.75
N LYS A 272 -17.61 41.16 -88.36
CA LYS A 272 -17.83 42.61 -88.08
C LYS A 272 -18.88 42.89 -86.98
N ASP A 273 -18.58 42.51 -85.74
CA ASP A 273 -18.16 43.50 -84.72
C ASP A 273 -17.94 42.82 -83.36
N ASP A 274 -16.67 42.62 -82.95
CA ASP A 274 -16.22 42.76 -81.55
C ASP A 274 -14.67 42.73 -81.40
N THR A 275 -13.96 43.27 -82.41
CA THR A 275 -12.50 43.18 -82.61
C THR A 275 -11.65 43.75 -81.45
N VAL A 276 -12.26 44.48 -80.52
CA VAL A 276 -11.60 45.15 -79.39
C VAL A 276 -11.49 44.22 -78.17
N ASN A 277 -12.61 43.63 -77.73
CA ASN A 277 -12.65 42.89 -76.46
C ASN A 277 -11.89 41.57 -76.53
N GLN A 278 -12.06 40.81 -77.62
CA GLN A 278 -11.41 39.51 -77.72
C GLN A 278 -9.88 39.65 -77.90
N LEU A 279 -9.32 40.79 -78.34
CA LEU A 279 -7.85 41.00 -78.37
C LEU A 279 -7.29 41.22 -76.97
N SER A 280 -7.90 42.11 -76.18
CA SER A 280 -7.57 42.19 -74.76
C SER A 280 -7.76 40.85 -74.07
N CYS A 281 -8.64 39.95 -74.52
CA CYS A 281 -8.73 38.55 -74.08
C CYS A 281 -7.65 37.63 -74.65
N LYS A 282 -7.21 37.79 -75.90
CA LYS A 282 -6.04 37.09 -76.43
C LYS A 282 -4.81 37.32 -75.55
N ASP A 283 -4.74 38.52 -74.98
CA ASP A 283 -3.78 38.99 -74.00
C ASP A 283 -4.40 39.07 -72.56
N TYR A 284 -5.61 38.49 -72.35
CA TYR A 284 -6.37 38.21 -71.11
C TYR A 284 -6.83 36.73 -70.82
N ASN A 285 -6.30 35.62 -71.40
CA ASN A 285 -6.11 34.28 -70.73
C ASN A 285 -4.85 33.42 -71.18
N GLU A 286 -3.84 34.04 -71.84
CA GLU A 286 -2.37 33.77 -72.11
C GLU A 286 -1.04 34.13 -71.11
N THR A 287 -0.52 35.21 -70.28
CA THR A 287 -0.81 36.23 -69.02
C THR A 287 -1.68 36.05 -67.53
N ILE A 288 -2.47 35.17 -66.70
CA ILE A 288 -3.16 33.76 -66.37
C ILE A 288 -2.60 32.25 -66.11
N LYS A 289 -2.28 31.34 -67.09
CA LYS A 289 -1.62 30.00 -67.25
C LYS A 289 -0.15 29.79 -67.86
N LYS A 290 0.53 30.60 -68.72
CA LYS A 290 2.01 30.46 -69.07
C LYS A 290 3.00 30.42 -67.89
N LEU A 291 2.65 31.06 -66.81
CA LEU A 291 3.30 30.97 -65.50
C LEU A 291 2.50 30.08 -64.52
N GLU A 292 1.55 29.27 -64.98
CA GLU A 292 1.29 27.94 -64.43
C GLU A 292 2.19 26.93 -65.12
N GLU A 293 2.54 27.15 -66.41
CA GLU A 293 3.78 26.64 -66.99
C GLU A 293 4.99 27.15 -66.16
N ASP A 294 5.40 28.43 -66.12
CA ASP A 294 6.54 28.88 -65.28
C ASP A 294 6.40 28.65 -63.76
N ASN A 295 5.21 28.57 -63.14
CA ASN A 295 5.09 28.24 -61.70
C ASN A 295 5.10 26.73 -61.46
N ALA A 296 4.62 25.89 -62.38
CA ALA A 296 4.86 24.44 -62.32
C ALA A 296 6.28 24.09 -62.75
N ILE A 297 6.90 24.85 -63.68
CA ILE A 297 8.32 24.81 -64.01
C ILE A 297 9.12 25.29 -62.81
N ALA A 298 8.77 26.40 -62.15
CA ALA A 298 9.49 26.86 -60.95
C ALA A 298 9.33 25.87 -59.79
N LEU A 299 8.14 25.29 -59.57
CA LEU A 299 7.92 24.28 -58.55
C LEU A 299 8.61 22.95 -58.92
N ALA A 300 8.64 22.56 -60.20
CA ALA A 300 9.44 21.45 -60.71
C ALA A 300 10.95 21.74 -60.73
N THR A 301 11.37 23.00 -60.81
CA THR A 301 12.77 23.46 -60.77
C THR A 301 13.24 23.49 -59.33
N VAL A 302 12.41 23.95 -58.38
CA VAL A 302 12.65 23.80 -56.94
C VAL A 302 12.65 22.32 -56.56
N LYS A 303 11.72 21.51 -57.09
CA LYS A 303 11.71 20.06 -56.84
C LYS A 303 12.89 19.34 -57.50
N ALA A 304 13.32 19.74 -58.69
CA ALA A 304 14.52 19.25 -59.35
C ALA A 304 15.80 19.74 -58.66
N GLN A 305 15.83 20.95 -58.11
CA GLN A 305 16.90 21.43 -57.23
C GLN A 305 16.93 20.65 -55.91
N PHE A 306 15.77 20.31 -55.34
CA PHE A 306 15.70 19.48 -54.14
C PHE A 306 16.18 18.05 -54.42
N HIS A 307 15.75 17.45 -55.53
CA HIS A 307 16.25 16.15 -55.97
C HIS A 307 17.73 16.21 -56.36
N SER A 308 18.21 17.30 -56.98
CA SER A 308 19.62 17.50 -57.33
C SER A 308 20.49 17.77 -56.11
N GLN A 309 20.00 18.44 -55.06
CA GLN A 309 20.70 18.60 -53.79
C GLN A 309 20.69 17.32 -52.97
N LEU A 310 19.59 16.55 -53.00
CA LEU A 310 19.55 15.20 -52.43
C LEU A 310 20.50 14.28 -53.19
N GLU A 311 20.56 14.35 -54.51
CA GLU A 311 21.49 13.60 -55.35
C GLU A 311 22.94 14.06 -55.14
N GLU A 312 23.23 15.35 -54.98
CA GLU A 312 24.55 15.84 -54.54
C GLU A 312 24.91 15.31 -53.16
N LYS A 313 23.95 15.24 -52.22
CA LYS A 313 24.19 14.73 -50.85
C LYS A 313 24.31 13.22 -50.79
N ASP A 314 23.55 12.47 -51.59
CA ASP A 314 23.71 11.02 -51.74
C ASP A 314 24.99 10.68 -52.53
N ASN A 315 25.41 11.51 -53.49
CA ASN A 315 26.72 11.41 -54.13
C ASN A 315 27.86 11.82 -53.18
N GLU A 316 27.66 12.78 -52.27
CA GLU A 316 28.62 13.10 -51.22
C GLU A 316 28.74 11.95 -50.21
N ILE A 317 27.60 11.40 -49.74
CA ILE A 317 27.54 10.24 -48.85
C ILE A 317 28.13 9.01 -49.54
N ASN A 318 27.85 8.76 -50.82
CA ASN A 318 28.46 7.68 -51.58
C ASN A 318 29.95 7.94 -51.83
N ASN A 319 30.40 9.18 -52.02
CA ASN A 319 31.83 9.50 -52.05
C ASN A 319 32.51 9.27 -50.68
N TRP A 320 31.84 9.54 -49.56
CA TRP A 320 32.35 9.19 -48.23
C TRP A 320 32.35 7.68 -47.98
N ARG A 321 31.30 6.95 -48.39
CA ARG A 321 31.26 5.47 -48.36
C ARG A 321 32.33 4.85 -49.26
N ASN A 322 32.57 5.41 -50.44
CA ASN A 322 33.61 4.96 -51.37
C ASN A 322 35.01 5.26 -50.80
N LYS A 323 35.26 6.45 -50.23
CA LYS A 323 36.50 6.76 -49.51
C LYS A 323 36.73 5.83 -48.33
N TYR A 324 35.69 5.52 -47.55
CA TYR A 324 35.79 4.61 -46.41
C TYR A 324 36.02 3.16 -46.86
N SER A 325 35.35 2.71 -47.92
CA SER A 325 35.57 1.39 -48.52
C SER A 325 36.97 1.29 -49.15
N GLN A 326 37.46 2.36 -49.77
CA GLN A 326 38.83 2.46 -50.26
C GLN A 326 39.83 2.42 -49.09
N GLN A 327 39.60 3.15 -48.00
CA GLN A 327 40.45 3.07 -46.80
C GLN A 327 40.45 1.68 -46.17
N ILE A 328 39.32 0.97 -46.14
CA ILE A 328 39.26 -0.43 -45.71
C ILE A 328 40.05 -1.32 -46.67
N PHE A 329 39.90 -1.14 -47.99
CA PHE A 329 40.65 -1.89 -48.99
C PHE A 329 42.16 -1.61 -48.94
N ASP A 330 42.56 -0.36 -48.71
CA ASP A 330 43.95 0.06 -48.55
C ASP A 330 44.55 -0.50 -47.25
N LEU A 331 43.80 -0.50 -46.14
CA LEU A 331 44.22 -1.15 -44.88
C LEU A 331 44.31 -2.67 -45.01
N GLU A 332 43.37 -3.30 -45.71
CA GLU A 332 43.37 -4.73 -46.04
C GLU A 332 44.54 -5.10 -46.95
N ASN A 333 44.92 -4.23 -47.89
CA ASN A 333 46.10 -4.39 -48.74
C ASN A 333 47.39 -4.16 -47.97
N ILE A 334 47.51 -3.11 -47.15
CA ILE A 334 48.66 -2.87 -46.26
C ILE A 334 48.82 -4.02 -45.26
N LYS A 335 47.71 -4.61 -44.78
CA LYS A 335 47.75 -5.82 -43.94
C LYS A 335 48.29 -7.02 -44.71
N LYS A 336 47.84 -7.25 -45.95
CA LYS A 336 48.36 -8.32 -46.82
C LYS A 336 49.82 -8.10 -47.22
N GLU A 337 50.23 -6.85 -47.45
CA GLU A 337 51.62 -6.47 -47.72
C GLU A 337 52.49 -6.70 -46.48
N ASN A 338 52.02 -6.36 -45.27
CA ASN A 338 52.69 -6.71 -44.02
C ASN A 338 52.73 -8.23 -43.77
N GLU A 339 51.66 -8.98 -44.04
CA GLU A 339 51.67 -10.44 -43.93
C GLU A 339 52.64 -11.08 -44.94
N ASN A 340 52.79 -10.50 -46.13
CA ASN A 340 53.75 -10.95 -47.15
C ASN A 340 55.18 -10.54 -46.79
N LEU A 341 55.39 -9.34 -46.24
CA LEU A 341 56.69 -8.88 -45.72
C LEU A 341 57.12 -9.69 -44.49
N LEU A 342 56.17 -10.09 -43.63
CA LEU A 342 56.45 -10.96 -42.49
C LEU A 342 56.89 -12.34 -42.97
N LYS A 343 56.14 -12.98 -43.88
CA LYS A 343 56.52 -14.25 -44.52
C LYS A 343 57.85 -14.15 -45.26
N LEU A 344 58.10 -13.04 -45.96
CA LEU A 344 59.35 -12.78 -46.66
C LEU A 344 60.53 -12.60 -45.68
N SER A 345 60.29 -11.97 -44.52
CA SER A 345 61.27 -11.86 -43.44
C SER A 345 61.51 -13.20 -42.75
N GLU A 346 60.49 -14.04 -42.57
CA GLU A 346 60.64 -15.41 -42.08
C GLU A 346 61.44 -16.26 -43.06
N THR A 347 61.19 -16.17 -44.37
CA THR A 347 62.04 -16.82 -45.38
C THR A 347 63.45 -16.27 -45.39
N PHE A 348 63.66 -14.95 -45.23
CA PHE A 348 65.02 -14.40 -45.14
C PHE A 348 65.76 -14.76 -43.86
N GLU A 349 65.09 -14.92 -42.70
CA GLU A 349 65.73 -15.44 -41.49
C GLU A 349 66.01 -16.95 -41.60
N GLN A 350 65.16 -17.73 -42.27
CA GLN A 350 65.42 -19.13 -42.59
C GLN A 350 66.57 -19.27 -43.61
N GLU A 351 66.63 -18.46 -44.68
CA GLU A 351 67.76 -18.40 -45.61
C GLU A 351 69.05 -17.93 -44.94
N LYS A 352 68.99 -16.95 -44.02
CA LYS A 352 70.15 -16.56 -43.20
C LYS A 352 70.62 -17.69 -42.31
N LYS A 353 69.70 -18.45 -41.71
CA LYS A 353 70.02 -19.61 -40.87
C LYS A 353 70.65 -20.72 -41.70
N GLU A 354 70.09 -21.04 -42.87
CA GLU A 354 70.65 -22.04 -43.79
C GLU A 354 71.98 -21.57 -44.39
N MET A 355 72.15 -20.29 -44.75
CA MET A 355 73.46 -19.74 -45.11
C MET A 355 74.44 -19.78 -43.94
N LEU A 356 74.02 -19.48 -42.72
CA LEU A 356 74.90 -19.52 -41.55
C LEU A 356 75.34 -20.96 -41.26
N GLU A 357 74.43 -21.93 -41.39
CA GLU A 357 74.71 -23.36 -41.25
C GLU A 357 75.62 -23.86 -42.38
N GLN A 358 75.36 -23.49 -43.64
CA GLN A 358 76.27 -23.77 -44.76
C GLN A 358 77.63 -23.08 -44.61
N ILE A 359 77.70 -21.86 -44.06
CA ILE A 359 78.94 -21.14 -43.78
C ILE A 359 79.69 -21.79 -42.60
N VAL A 360 78.99 -22.27 -41.57
CA VAL A 360 79.58 -23.00 -40.45
C VAL A 360 80.12 -24.35 -40.92
N GLU A 361 79.35 -25.11 -41.68
CA GLU A 361 79.77 -26.42 -42.21
C GLU A 361 80.87 -26.27 -43.27
N SER A 362 80.82 -25.24 -44.11
CA SER A 362 81.92 -24.90 -45.05
C SER A 362 83.17 -24.44 -44.31
N LYS A 363 83.05 -23.62 -43.26
CA LYS A 363 84.19 -23.24 -42.40
C LYS A 363 84.75 -24.44 -41.66
N LYS A 364 83.90 -25.36 -41.20
CA LYS A 364 84.29 -26.63 -40.56
C LYS A 364 85.04 -27.52 -41.54
N LEU A 365 84.53 -27.75 -42.75
CA LEU A 365 85.23 -28.48 -43.81
C LEU A 365 86.57 -27.82 -44.21
N VAL A 366 86.59 -26.50 -44.39
CA VAL A 366 87.83 -25.76 -44.69
C VAL A 366 88.82 -25.85 -43.53
N LEU A 367 88.36 -25.74 -42.28
CA LEU A 367 89.20 -25.88 -41.09
C LEU A 367 89.76 -27.31 -40.99
N GLU A 368 88.93 -28.33 -41.17
CA GLU A 368 89.36 -29.74 -41.14
C GLU A 368 90.29 -30.09 -42.31
N SER A 369 90.18 -29.40 -43.45
CA SER A 369 91.13 -29.51 -44.57
C SER A 369 92.45 -28.80 -44.25
N VAL A 370 92.40 -27.57 -43.73
CA VAL A 370 93.59 -26.79 -43.33
C VAL A 370 94.32 -27.48 -42.18
N GLU A 371 93.61 -28.10 -41.24
CA GLU A 371 94.20 -28.84 -40.12
C GLU A 371 94.83 -30.17 -40.56
N ARG A 372 94.30 -30.81 -41.61
CA ARG A 372 94.99 -31.93 -42.29
C ARG A 372 96.23 -31.43 -43.03
N ASP A 373 96.13 -30.35 -43.80
CA ASP A 373 97.26 -29.81 -44.56
C ASP A 373 98.38 -29.28 -43.65
N GLU A 374 98.07 -28.64 -42.52
CA GLU A 374 99.06 -28.27 -41.51
C GLU A 374 99.66 -29.48 -40.81
N ARG A 375 98.85 -30.48 -40.44
CA ARG A 375 99.35 -31.72 -39.82
C ARG A 375 100.31 -32.45 -40.75
N ASN A 376 99.91 -32.63 -42.02
CA ASN A 376 100.75 -33.21 -43.08
C ASN A 376 102.04 -32.38 -43.29
N LYS A 377 101.96 -31.04 -43.33
CA LYS A 377 103.15 -30.18 -43.45
C LYS A 377 104.07 -30.26 -42.24
N ARG A 378 103.53 -30.32 -41.01
CA ARG A 378 104.33 -30.49 -39.79
C ARG A 378 105.03 -31.85 -39.78
N GLU A 379 104.31 -32.92 -40.10
CA GLU A 379 104.84 -34.28 -40.19
C GLU A 379 105.89 -34.40 -41.32
N GLN A 380 105.67 -33.77 -42.48
CA GLN A 380 106.67 -33.70 -43.54
C GLN A 380 107.90 -32.88 -43.13
N CYS A 381 107.74 -31.72 -42.50
CA CYS A 381 108.87 -30.94 -41.99
C CYS A 381 109.63 -31.67 -40.88
N GLU A 382 108.96 -32.47 -40.05
CA GLU A 382 109.59 -33.32 -39.04
C GLU A 382 110.38 -34.47 -39.68
N LEU A 383 109.85 -35.11 -40.72
CA LEU A 383 110.58 -36.10 -41.52
C LEU A 383 111.80 -35.49 -42.22
N GLU A 384 111.66 -34.34 -42.89
CA GLU A 384 112.76 -33.61 -43.54
C GLU A 384 113.82 -33.16 -42.52
N PHE A 385 113.40 -32.71 -41.33
CA PHE A 385 114.32 -32.34 -40.25
C PHE A 385 115.08 -33.54 -39.69
N ASN A 386 114.41 -34.68 -39.48
CA ASN A 386 115.03 -35.91 -39.03
C ASN A 386 115.98 -36.51 -40.09
N GLU A 387 115.61 -36.51 -41.38
CA GLU A 387 116.49 -36.91 -42.48
C GLU A 387 117.72 -35.99 -42.57
N ARG A 388 117.54 -34.68 -42.36
CA ARG A 388 118.63 -33.70 -42.33
C ARG A 388 119.56 -33.88 -41.13
N LEU A 389 119.03 -34.24 -39.95
CA LEU A 389 119.83 -34.62 -38.79
C LEU A 389 120.65 -35.90 -39.07
N ILE A 390 120.01 -36.96 -39.57
CA ILE A 390 120.66 -38.22 -39.94
C ILE A 390 121.76 -37.99 -40.98
N SER A 391 121.48 -37.18 -42.00
CA SER A 391 122.45 -36.82 -43.06
C SER A 391 123.62 -35.98 -42.53
N SER A 392 123.35 -35.05 -41.61
CA SER A 392 124.38 -34.22 -40.97
C SER A 392 125.27 -35.05 -40.04
N LEU A 393 124.69 -35.97 -39.27
CA LEU A 393 125.42 -36.92 -38.42
C LEU A 393 126.32 -37.83 -39.27
N LYS A 394 125.76 -38.50 -40.29
CA LYS A 394 126.50 -39.36 -41.21
C LYS A 394 127.62 -38.62 -41.98
N SER A 395 127.39 -37.35 -42.33
CA SER A 395 128.42 -36.48 -42.93
C SER A 395 129.48 -36.02 -41.92
N SER A 396 129.19 -36.05 -40.62
CA SER A 396 130.15 -35.74 -39.56
C SER A 396 130.99 -36.97 -39.23
N ASP A 397 130.35 -38.14 -39.08
CA ASP A 397 131.02 -39.42 -38.83
C ASP A 397 132.02 -39.75 -39.94
N SER A 398 131.62 -39.62 -41.22
CA SER A 398 132.51 -39.83 -42.36
C SER A 398 133.72 -38.87 -42.38
N LYS A 399 133.58 -37.62 -41.90
CA LYS A 399 134.71 -36.69 -41.73
C LYS A 399 135.60 -37.06 -40.54
N TRP A 400 135.06 -37.68 -39.49
CA TRP A 400 135.86 -38.20 -38.38
C TRP A 400 136.63 -39.46 -38.80
N GLU A 401 136.04 -40.36 -39.58
CA GLU A 401 136.73 -41.50 -40.18
C GLU A 401 137.87 -41.06 -41.12
N GLU A 402 137.62 -40.10 -42.02
CA GLU A 402 138.62 -39.55 -42.93
C GLU A 402 139.78 -38.88 -42.18
N LYS A 403 139.48 -38.05 -41.16
CA LYS A 403 140.51 -37.47 -40.28
C LYS A 403 141.30 -38.51 -39.51
N LEU A 404 140.65 -39.56 -39.00
CA LEU A 404 141.30 -40.64 -38.27
C LEU A 404 142.26 -41.42 -39.18
N LEU A 405 141.89 -41.64 -40.44
CA LEU A 405 142.73 -42.28 -41.45
C LEU A 405 143.94 -41.40 -41.82
N LEU A 406 143.72 -40.12 -42.13
CA LEU A 406 144.78 -39.17 -42.45
C LEU A 406 145.79 -38.99 -41.31
N LEU A 407 145.31 -38.87 -40.07
CA LEU A 407 146.17 -38.72 -38.90
C LEU A 407 147.03 -39.98 -38.66
N LYS A 408 146.46 -41.17 -38.91
CA LYS A 408 147.18 -42.44 -38.83
C LYS A 408 148.27 -42.54 -39.90
N GLU A 409 147.96 -42.15 -41.14
CA GLU A 409 148.91 -42.11 -42.25
C GLU A 409 150.04 -41.07 -42.01
N GLU A 410 149.74 -39.93 -41.37
CA GLU A 410 150.76 -38.96 -40.94
C GLU A 410 151.75 -39.54 -39.93
N TYR A 411 151.26 -40.25 -38.90
CA TYR A 411 152.13 -40.91 -37.93
C TYR A 411 152.98 -42.00 -38.59
N GLU A 412 152.40 -42.78 -39.50
CA GLU A 412 153.08 -43.83 -40.25
C GLU A 412 154.16 -43.27 -41.19
N LYS A 413 153.91 -42.12 -41.84
CA LYS A 413 154.93 -41.36 -42.60
C LYS A 413 156.06 -40.86 -41.70
N LYS A 414 155.75 -40.23 -40.57
CA LYS A 414 156.75 -39.72 -39.59
C LYS A 414 157.64 -40.85 -39.04
N ILE A 415 157.08 -42.04 -38.79
CA ILE A 415 157.85 -43.22 -38.39
C ILE A 415 158.83 -43.64 -39.50
N ASN A 416 158.36 -43.75 -40.76
CA ASN A 416 159.19 -44.13 -41.89
C ASN A 416 160.33 -43.12 -42.19
N ASP A 417 160.08 -41.82 -42.03
CA ASP A 417 161.11 -40.79 -42.26
C ASP A 417 162.16 -40.76 -41.13
N LEU A 418 161.77 -41.03 -39.88
CA LEU A 418 162.72 -41.22 -38.77
C LEU A 418 163.59 -42.46 -39.01
N GLN A 419 162.99 -43.56 -39.46
CA GLN A 419 163.70 -44.81 -39.77
C GLN A 419 164.81 -44.58 -40.83
N LYS A 420 164.44 -43.99 -41.98
CA LYS A 420 165.40 -43.70 -43.07
C LYS A 420 166.55 -42.80 -42.66
N LYS A 421 166.32 -41.88 -41.72
CA LYS A 421 167.33 -40.91 -41.27
C LYS A 421 168.36 -41.55 -40.33
N ILE A 422 167.93 -42.54 -39.54
CA ILE A 422 168.84 -43.40 -38.75
C ILE A 422 169.70 -44.26 -39.70
N ASP A 423 169.09 -44.79 -40.76
CA ASP A 423 169.81 -45.59 -41.77
C ASP A 423 170.85 -44.74 -42.55
N SER A 424 170.52 -43.51 -42.95
CA SER A 424 171.45 -42.65 -43.72
C SER A 424 172.69 -42.23 -42.93
N ASP A 425 172.48 -41.82 -41.68
CA ASP A 425 173.54 -41.24 -40.85
C ASP A 425 174.54 -42.31 -40.36
N SER A 426 174.15 -43.59 -40.42
CA SER A 426 174.96 -44.73 -39.99
C SER A 426 176.00 -45.22 -41.02
N THR A 427 176.00 -44.72 -42.27
CA THR A 427 176.77 -45.34 -43.37
C THR A 427 178.03 -44.60 -43.85
N ASN A 428 178.26 -43.34 -43.49
CA ASN A 428 179.33 -42.50 -44.09
C ASN A 428 180.33 -41.90 -43.07
N PHE A 429 180.60 -42.59 -41.95
CA PHE A 429 181.53 -42.11 -40.91
C PHE A 429 182.64 -43.12 -40.58
N SER A 430 183.35 -43.61 -41.61
CA SER A 430 184.60 -44.39 -41.51
C SER A 430 185.37 -44.31 -42.83
N ASP A 431 186.70 -44.44 -42.76
CA ASP A 431 187.72 -44.14 -43.79
C ASP A 431 188.05 -42.63 -43.99
N LYS A 432 189.32 -42.19 -44.04
CA LYS A 432 190.63 -42.89 -43.98
C LYS A 432 191.70 -42.00 -43.32
N ASN A 433 192.71 -42.61 -42.68
CA ASN A 433 193.84 -41.95 -42.03
C ASN A 433 195.16 -42.14 -42.80
N CYS A 434 195.95 -41.08 -42.99
CA CYS A 434 197.44 -41.00 -43.08
C CYS A 434 197.78 -39.54 -43.48
N LEU A 435 198.16 -38.61 -42.60
CA LEU A 435 199.34 -38.52 -41.72
C LEU A 435 200.68 -38.47 -42.47
N ASP A 436 201.29 -37.29 -42.46
CA ASP A 436 202.65 -36.93 -42.82
C ASP A 436 203.07 -35.75 -41.90
N ASP A 437 204.33 -35.67 -41.47
CA ASP A 437 204.69 -34.96 -40.22
C ASP A 437 204.63 -33.42 -40.33
N ASP A 438 204.85 -32.83 -41.51
CA ASP A 438 204.62 -31.38 -41.71
C ASP A 438 203.13 -31.02 -41.60
N SER A 439 202.24 -31.93 -41.99
CA SER A 439 200.80 -31.77 -41.74
C SER A 439 200.47 -31.88 -40.25
N GLN A 440 201.22 -32.64 -39.47
CA GLN A 440 200.99 -32.80 -38.02
C GLN A 440 201.20 -31.48 -37.27
N ARG A 441 202.19 -30.66 -37.65
CA ARG A 441 202.39 -29.30 -37.11
C ARG A 441 201.22 -28.38 -37.45
N ILE A 442 200.78 -28.37 -38.70
CA ILE A 442 199.62 -27.57 -39.13
C ILE A 442 198.35 -28.02 -38.40
N ILE A 443 198.19 -29.33 -38.17
CA ILE A 443 197.12 -29.91 -37.34
C ILE A 443 197.21 -29.43 -35.88
N GLU A 444 198.40 -29.16 -35.32
CA GLU A 444 198.54 -28.63 -33.96
C GLU A 444 198.19 -27.14 -33.85
N GLU A 445 198.62 -26.31 -34.81
CA GLU A 445 198.19 -24.89 -34.87
C GLU A 445 196.67 -24.79 -35.11
N LEU A 446 196.14 -25.56 -36.07
CA LEU A 446 194.70 -25.65 -36.32
C LEU A 446 193.94 -26.25 -35.13
N LYS A 447 194.52 -27.14 -34.30
CA LYS A 447 193.91 -27.60 -33.04
C LYS A 447 193.81 -26.47 -32.02
N VAL A 448 194.83 -25.63 -31.88
CA VAL A 448 194.79 -24.47 -30.95
C VAL A 448 193.74 -23.47 -31.42
N GLU A 449 193.71 -23.13 -32.70
CA GLU A 449 192.70 -22.22 -33.26
C GLU A 449 191.29 -22.81 -33.19
N ASN A 450 191.10 -24.09 -33.52
CA ASN A 450 189.81 -24.77 -33.31
C ASN A 450 189.42 -24.82 -31.84
N ASN A 451 190.34 -24.97 -30.89
CA ASN A 451 190.01 -24.94 -29.46
C ASN A 451 189.55 -23.54 -29.02
N ASN A 452 190.15 -22.46 -29.53
CA ASN A 452 189.67 -21.10 -29.29
C ASN A 452 188.29 -20.86 -29.92
N LEU A 453 188.12 -21.15 -31.21
CA LEU A 453 186.82 -21.03 -31.90
C LEU A 453 185.74 -21.90 -31.24
N LYS A 454 186.07 -23.10 -30.78
CA LYS A 454 185.18 -23.99 -30.03
C LYS A 454 184.82 -23.45 -28.66
N ASN A 455 185.72 -22.74 -27.99
CA ASN A 455 185.42 -22.02 -26.75
C ASN A 455 184.50 -20.81 -26.99
N GLU A 456 184.74 -20.02 -28.05
CA GLU A 456 183.86 -18.92 -28.45
C GLU A 456 182.47 -19.42 -28.86
N ILE A 457 182.38 -20.47 -29.68
CA ILE A 457 181.13 -21.15 -30.04
C ILE A 457 180.43 -21.73 -28.80
N SER A 458 181.17 -22.28 -27.84
CA SER A 458 180.59 -22.75 -26.57
C SER A 458 180.04 -21.60 -25.72
N ASN A 459 180.73 -20.47 -25.66
CA ASN A 459 180.24 -19.27 -24.96
C ASN A 459 179.02 -18.65 -25.65
N PHE A 460 179.02 -18.55 -26.99
CA PHE A 460 177.85 -18.10 -27.77
C PHE A 460 176.66 -19.05 -27.61
N LYS A 461 176.90 -20.38 -27.62
CA LYS A 461 175.87 -21.38 -27.34
C LYS A 461 175.32 -21.21 -25.92
N LEU A 462 176.19 -21.06 -24.90
CA LEU A 462 175.74 -20.85 -23.52
C LEU A 462 174.96 -19.55 -23.32
N SER A 463 175.30 -18.45 -24.03
CA SER A 463 174.51 -17.20 -23.98
C SER A 463 173.15 -17.39 -24.65
N SER A 464 173.12 -17.85 -25.89
CA SER A 464 171.87 -18.04 -26.65
C SER A 464 170.97 -19.12 -26.03
N GLU A 465 171.51 -20.20 -25.48
CA GLU A 465 170.75 -21.24 -24.77
C GLU A 465 170.21 -20.74 -23.42
N LYS A 466 170.86 -19.74 -22.80
CA LYS A 466 170.34 -19.04 -21.61
C LYS A 466 169.23 -18.05 -21.99
N GLU A 467 169.41 -17.27 -23.05
CA GLU A 467 168.37 -16.37 -23.60
C GLU A 467 167.13 -17.15 -24.01
N ILE A 468 167.29 -18.31 -24.67
CA ILE A 468 166.21 -19.25 -24.99
C ILE A 468 165.52 -19.77 -23.72
N ASN A 469 166.27 -20.08 -22.66
CA ASN A 469 165.71 -20.55 -21.39
C ASN A 469 164.87 -19.46 -20.69
N ASP A 470 165.35 -18.22 -20.67
CA ASP A 470 164.65 -17.12 -20.00
C ASP A 470 163.45 -16.63 -20.84
N LEU A 471 163.54 -16.66 -22.17
CA LEU A 471 162.36 -16.52 -23.06
C LEU A 471 161.34 -17.64 -22.84
N LYS A 472 161.79 -18.90 -22.71
CA LYS A 472 160.90 -20.04 -22.46
C LYS A 472 160.13 -19.89 -21.15
N LYS A 473 160.80 -19.52 -20.06
CA LYS A 473 160.13 -19.20 -18.77
C LYS A 473 159.14 -18.05 -18.89
N SER A 474 159.46 -17.02 -19.68
CA SER A 474 158.56 -15.89 -19.92
C SER A 474 157.27 -16.32 -20.64
N ILE A 475 157.40 -17.15 -21.67
CA ILE A 475 156.26 -17.76 -22.39
C ILE A 475 155.45 -18.67 -21.47
N GLU A 476 156.12 -19.49 -20.66
CA GLU A 476 155.50 -20.44 -19.72
C GLU A 476 154.73 -19.70 -18.61
N PHE A 477 155.28 -18.62 -18.04
CA PHE A 477 154.59 -17.74 -17.10
C PHE A 477 153.41 -16.99 -17.73
N SER A 478 153.54 -16.53 -18.98
CA SER A 478 152.42 -15.89 -19.69
C SER A 478 151.30 -16.89 -19.98
N SER A 479 151.64 -18.12 -20.37
CA SER A 479 150.67 -19.20 -20.61
C SER A 479 149.94 -19.58 -19.33
N GLU A 480 150.66 -19.73 -18.22
CA GLU A 480 150.09 -19.98 -16.90
C GLU A 480 149.14 -18.85 -16.47
N ARG A 481 149.53 -17.57 -16.68
CA ARG A 481 148.65 -16.44 -16.42
C ARG A 481 147.36 -16.49 -17.24
N HIS A 482 147.44 -16.79 -18.54
CA HIS A 482 146.27 -16.90 -19.41
C HIS A 482 145.37 -18.08 -19.01
N ASN A 483 145.93 -19.22 -18.60
CA ASN A 483 145.16 -20.36 -18.10
C ASN A 483 144.35 -19.97 -16.85
N ASN A 484 144.98 -19.31 -15.87
CA ASN A 484 144.30 -18.87 -14.64
C ASN A 484 143.22 -17.80 -14.93
N GLU A 485 143.41 -16.96 -15.95
CA GLU A 485 142.42 -15.97 -16.41
C GLU A 485 141.22 -16.65 -17.10
N ILE A 486 141.47 -17.68 -17.92
CA ILE A 486 140.44 -18.50 -18.56
C ILE A 486 139.64 -19.30 -17.52
N ASP A 487 140.29 -19.94 -16.55
CA ASP A 487 139.63 -20.69 -15.47
C ASP A 487 138.77 -19.78 -14.57
N GLY A 488 139.18 -18.51 -14.40
CA GLY A 488 138.38 -17.48 -13.74
C GLY A 488 137.09 -17.17 -14.51
N ILE A 489 137.21 -16.88 -15.81
CA ILE A 489 136.07 -16.61 -16.70
C ILE A 489 135.12 -17.80 -16.78
N ILE A 490 135.64 -19.04 -16.82
CA ILE A 490 134.83 -20.27 -16.79
C ILE A 490 134.04 -20.35 -15.49
N LYS A 491 134.65 -20.10 -14.32
CA LYS A 491 133.94 -20.10 -13.04
C LYS A 491 132.85 -19.03 -12.95
N GLU A 492 133.12 -17.80 -13.40
CA GLU A 492 132.10 -16.75 -13.42
C GLU A 492 130.92 -17.11 -14.35
N ALA A 493 131.21 -17.71 -15.51
CA ALA A 493 130.19 -18.23 -16.42
C ALA A 493 129.40 -19.41 -15.83
N GLU A 494 130.03 -20.33 -15.11
CA GLU A 494 129.35 -21.41 -14.40
C GLU A 494 128.45 -20.89 -13.27
N GLU A 495 128.92 -19.91 -12.48
CA GLU A 495 128.16 -19.33 -11.38
C GLU A 495 126.91 -18.58 -11.91
N GLY A 496 127.10 -17.75 -12.95
CA GLY A 496 125.99 -17.08 -13.62
C GLY A 496 124.97 -18.05 -14.24
N ASN A 497 125.42 -19.19 -14.79
CA ASN A 497 124.52 -20.24 -15.27
C ASN A 497 123.75 -20.93 -14.12
N LYS A 498 124.38 -21.16 -12.95
CA LYS A 498 123.70 -21.70 -11.76
C LYS A 498 122.62 -20.73 -11.26
N ASP A 499 122.90 -19.42 -11.27
CA ASP A 499 121.96 -18.38 -10.86
C ASP A 499 120.76 -18.28 -11.81
N LEU A 500 121.02 -18.15 -13.12
CA LEU A 500 119.96 -18.16 -14.16
C LEU A 500 119.12 -19.44 -14.12
N LYS A 501 119.74 -20.59 -13.85
CA LYS A 501 119.02 -21.86 -13.67
C LYS A 501 118.10 -21.82 -12.44
N ARG A 502 118.56 -21.25 -11.32
CA ARG A 502 117.78 -21.08 -10.09
C ARG A 502 116.62 -20.10 -10.27
N GLU A 503 116.80 -19.05 -11.07
CA GLU A 503 115.72 -18.14 -11.47
C GLU A 503 114.68 -18.82 -12.37
N LEU A 504 115.12 -19.59 -13.38
CA LEU A 504 114.24 -20.35 -14.27
C LEU A 504 113.39 -21.36 -13.50
N ASP A 505 114.00 -22.09 -12.57
CA ASP A 505 113.30 -23.08 -11.74
C ASP A 505 112.30 -22.40 -10.79
N ASN A 506 112.66 -21.25 -10.19
CA ASN A 506 111.73 -20.42 -9.40
C ASN A 506 110.55 -19.88 -10.22
N MET A 507 110.80 -19.41 -11.45
CA MET A 507 109.74 -18.94 -12.36
C MET A 507 108.82 -20.10 -12.80
N THR A 508 109.39 -21.28 -12.99
CA THR A 508 108.64 -22.51 -13.29
C THR A 508 107.73 -22.91 -12.12
N CYS A 509 108.22 -22.85 -10.88
CA CYS A 509 107.40 -23.08 -9.69
C CYS A 509 106.21 -22.10 -9.61
N LYS A 510 106.47 -20.79 -9.75
CA LYS A 510 105.41 -19.76 -9.74
C LYS A 510 104.39 -19.94 -10.87
N TYR A 511 104.84 -20.33 -12.07
CA TYR A 511 103.93 -20.65 -13.18
C TYR A 511 103.02 -21.84 -12.85
N ASN A 512 103.56 -22.89 -12.25
CA ASN A 512 102.79 -24.08 -11.86
C ASN A 512 101.79 -23.77 -10.73
N GLU A 513 102.16 -22.93 -9.76
CA GLU A 513 101.25 -22.45 -8.70
C GLU A 513 100.10 -21.62 -9.29
N LEU A 514 100.41 -20.64 -10.16
CA LEU A 514 99.39 -19.84 -10.86
C LEU A 514 98.50 -20.70 -11.76
N SER A 515 99.07 -21.68 -12.47
CA SER A 515 98.31 -22.63 -13.29
C SER A 515 97.34 -23.47 -12.46
N LYS A 516 97.75 -23.90 -11.26
CA LYS A 516 96.89 -24.60 -10.31
C LYS A 516 95.76 -23.70 -9.80
N ILE A 517 96.05 -22.46 -9.41
CA ILE A 517 95.04 -21.49 -8.94
C ILE A 517 94.02 -21.20 -10.05
N VAL A 518 94.47 -20.89 -11.27
CA VAL A 518 93.59 -20.64 -12.43
C VAL A 518 92.73 -21.85 -12.77
N LYS A 519 93.23 -23.07 -12.55
CA LYS A 519 92.44 -24.30 -12.72
C LYS A 519 91.39 -24.45 -11.61
N GLU A 520 91.75 -24.21 -10.35
CA GLU A 520 90.80 -24.26 -9.23
C GLU A 520 89.72 -23.17 -9.36
N GLU A 521 90.07 -21.96 -9.79
CA GLU A 521 89.10 -20.90 -10.12
C GLU A 521 88.19 -21.28 -11.30
N LYS A 522 88.75 -21.86 -12.37
CA LYS A 522 87.96 -22.38 -13.50
C LYS A 522 86.96 -23.44 -13.04
N ASP A 523 87.42 -24.44 -12.29
CA ASP A 523 86.58 -25.58 -11.91
C ASP A 523 85.45 -25.11 -10.96
N ASN A 524 85.72 -24.14 -10.07
CA ASN A 524 84.70 -23.43 -9.28
C ASN A 524 83.71 -22.62 -10.14
N LEU A 525 84.18 -21.92 -11.18
CA LEU A 525 83.33 -21.20 -12.13
C LEU A 525 82.42 -22.15 -12.94
N CYS A 526 82.95 -23.29 -13.39
CA CYS A 526 82.19 -24.32 -14.08
C CYS A 526 81.07 -24.89 -13.19
N GLU A 527 81.35 -25.20 -11.91
CA GLU A 527 80.31 -25.66 -10.98
C GLU A 527 79.26 -24.58 -10.70
N LYS A 528 79.67 -23.30 -10.58
CA LYS A 528 78.72 -22.18 -10.43
C LYS A 528 77.83 -22.00 -11.65
N ILE A 529 78.36 -22.17 -12.86
CA ILE A 529 77.57 -22.19 -14.11
C ILE A 529 76.57 -23.35 -14.08
N ARG A 530 77.02 -24.57 -13.76
CA ARG A 530 76.17 -25.76 -13.67
C ARG A 530 75.01 -25.60 -12.66
N LEU A 531 75.26 -24.93 -11.53
CA LEU A 531 74.21 -24.63 -10.55
C LEU A 531 73.19 -23.61 -11.09
N LEU A 532 73.63 -22.55 -11.78
CA LEU A 532 72.75 -21.57 -12.43
C LEU A 532 71.96 -22.17 -13.61
N GLU A 533 72.51 -23.14 -14.33
CA GLU A 533 71.81 -23.90 -15.36
C GLU A 533 70.69 -24.76 -14.77
N VAL A 534 70.95 -25.47 -13.66
CA VAL A 534 69.93 -26.25 -12.93
C VAL A 534 68.84 -25.35 -12.33
N GLU A 535 69.21 -24.21 -11.76
CA GLU A 535 68.27 -23.21 -11.25
C GLU A 535 67.40 -22.63 -12.40
N SER A 536 68.01 -22.33 -13.55
CA SER A 536 67.30 -21.88 -14.75
C SER A 536 66.31 -22.91 -15.27
N ILE A 537 66.66 -24.20 -15.29
CA ILE A 537 65.74 -25.29 -15.67
C ILE A 537 64.56 -25.34 -14.70
N ASN A 538 64.82 -25.40 -13.39
CA ASN A 538 63.77 -25.41 -12.35
C ASN A 538 62.83 -24.19 -12.43
N ASN A 539 63.38 -23.01 -12.74
CA ASN A 539 62.60 -21.79 -12.92
C ASN A 539 61.75 -21.83 -14.21
N ASN A 540 62.23 -22.45 -15.28
CA ASN A 540 61.44 -22.66 -16.51
C ASN A 540 60.33 -23.71 -16.32
N ASP A 541 60.59 -24.78 -15.55
CA ASP A 541 59.60 -25.80 -15.22
C ASP A 541 58.47 -25.22 -14.35
N THR A 542 58.81 -24.50 -13.28
CA THR A 542 57.82 -23.82 -12.42
C THR A 542 57.04 -22.73 -13.17
N ILE A 543 57.66 -21.95 -14.06
CA ILE A 543 56.95 -21.03 -14.97
C ILE A 543 55.98 -21.79 -15.88
N THR A 544 56.36 -23.00 -16.33
CA THR A 544 55.52 -23.85 -17.20
C THR A 544 54.33 -24.45 -16.43
N GLU A 545 54.50 -24.82 -15.17
CA GLU A 545 53.38 -25.23 -14.29
C GLU A 545 52.44 -24.06 -13.97
N LEU A 546 52.97 -22.88 -13.64
CA LEU A 546 52.17 -21.67 -13.41
C LEU A 546 51.35 -21.26 -14.64
N ARG A 547 51.91 -21.43 -15.85
CA ARG A 547 51.16 -21.24 -17.12
C ARG A 547 50.01 -22.23 -17.25
N LYS A 548 50.27 -23.53 -17.09
CA LYS A 548 49.22 -24.58 -17.13
C LYS A 548 48.11 -24.31 -16.11
N LEU A 549 48.47 -23.91 -14.89
CA LEU A 549 47.52 -23.56 -13.83
C LEU A 549 46.67 -22.34 -14.23
N SER A 550 47.30 -21.28 -14.74
CA SER A 550 46.61 -20.07 -15.20
C SER A 550 45.66 -20.33 -16.37
N ASP A 551 46.05 -21.17 -17.33
CA ASP A 551 45.20 -21.50 -18.48
C ASP A 551 44.03 -22.43 -18.09
N THR A 552 44.24 -23.31 -17.10
CA THR A 552 43.15 -24.09 -16.48
C THR A 552 42.16 -23.17 -15.77
N GLN A 553 42.64 -22.24 -14.93
CA GLN A 553 41.79 -21.24 -14.25
C GLN A 553 40.99 -20.37 -15.23
N LYS A 554 41.58 -19.95 -16.37
CA LYS A 554 40.86 -19.23 -17.44
C LYS A 554 39.78 -20.08 -18.09
N SER A 555 40.05 -21.36 -18.33
CA SER A 555 39.06 -22.31 -18.85
C SER A 555 37.88 -22.43 -17.88
N ASP A 556 38.13 -22.63 -16.59
CA ASP A 556 37.09 -22.83 -15.59
C ASP A 556 36.25 -21.57 -15.38
N LEU A 557 36.88 -20.39 -15.26
CA LEU A 557 36.18 -19.10 -15.22
C LEU A 557 35.35 -18.83 -16.49
N SER A 558 35.84 -19.23 -17.66
CA SER A 558 35.07 -19.15 -18.92
C SER A 558 33.85 -20.08 -18.90
N ASN A 559 34.00 -21.29 -18.36
CA ASN A 559 32.90 -22.24 -18.21
C ASN A 559 31.83 -21.75 -17.22
N GLU A 560 32.23 -21.14 -16.09
CA GLU A 560 31.29 -20.54 -15.15
C GLU A 560 30.60 -19.28 -15.71
N LEU A 561 31.33 -18.41 -16.40
CA LEU A 561 30.76 -17.25 -17.08
C LEU A 561 29.70 -17.66 -18.11
N ASN A 562 29.93 -18.75 -18.84
CA ASN A 562 28.94 -19.29 -19.79
C ASN A 562 27.73 -19.92 -19.08
N LYS A 563 27.90 -20.63 -17.95
CA LYS A 563 26.78 -21.12 -17.12
C LYS A 563 25.91 -19.98 -16.60
N LEU A 564 26.54 -18.96 -15.99
CA LEU A 564 25.86 -17.77 -15.45
C LEU A 564 25.12 -17.01 -16.55
N LYS A 565 25.69 -16.92 -17.76
CA LYS A 565 25.03 -16.31 -18.92
C LYS A 565 23.79 -17.07 -19.38
N VAL A 566 23.78 -18.41 -19.32
CA VAL A 566 22.60 -19.23 -19.63
C VAL A 566 21.53 -19.10 -18.53
N GLN A 567 21.93 -19.09 -17.25
CA GLN A 567 20.99 -18.85 -16.14
C GLN A 567 20.34 -17.47 -16.22
N LEU A 568 21.13 -16.43 -16.51
CA LEU A 568 20.63 -15.06 -16.71
C LEU A 568 19.64 -14.98 -17.89
N GLN A 569 19.87 -15.73 -18.96
CA GLN A 569 18.95 -15.81 -20.09
C GLN A 569 17.60 -16.43 -19.70
N SER A 570 17.60 -17.53 -18.92
CA SER A 570 16.36 -18.14 -18.38
C SER A 570 15.59 -17.14 -17.52
N ILE A 571 16.27 -16.45 -16.60
CA ILE A 571 15.67 -15.45 -15.71
C ILE A 571 15.06 -14.28 -16.50
N ILE A 572 15.66 -13.87 -17.62
CA ILE A 572 15.10 -12.84 -18.51
C ILE A 572 13.82 -13.34 -19.19
N GLU A 573 13.80 -14.58 -19.70
CA GLU A 573 12.64 -15.18 -20.35
C GLU A 573 11.47 -15.41 -19.37
N GLU A 574 11.77 -15.84 -18.14
CA GLU A 574 10.80 -15.96 -17.04
C GLU A 574 10.24 -14.59 -16.62
N ARG A 575 11.10 -13.58 -16.44
CA ARG A 575 10.70 -12.19 -16.16
C ARG A 575 9.77 -11.64 -17.24
N ASP A 576 10.09 -11.87 -18.51
CA ASP A 576 9.30 -11.33 -19.62
C ASP A 576 7.97 -12.09 -19.78
N SER A 577 7.91 -13.38 -19.44
CA SER A 577 6.66 -14.13 -19.28
C SER A 577 5.79 -13.59 -18.15
N LEU A 578 6.38 -13.25 -17.00
CA LEU A 578 5.67 -12.62 -15.88
C LEU A 578 5.19 -11.21 -16.23
N LEU A 579 5.97 -10.42 -16.96
CA LEU A 579 5.60 -9.08 -17.42
C LEU A 579 4.41 -9.09 -18.40
N ILE A 580 4.26 -10.15 -19.20
CA ILE A 580 3.05 -10.37 -20.03
C ILE A 580 1.84 -10.66 -19.12
N LYS A 581 1.97 -11.60 -18.18
CA LYS A 581 0.88 -11.94 -17.23
C LYS A 581 0.43 -10.75 -16.40
N ILE A 582 1.34 -9.90 -15.95
CA ILE A 582 1.02 -8.66 -15.22
C ILE A 582 0.14 -7.75 -16.08
N LYS A 583 0.50 -7.50 -17.34
CA LYS A 583 -0.33 -6.71 -18.27
C LYS A 583 -1.70 -7.33 -18.53
N ASP A 584 -1.78 -8.66 -18.62
CA ASP A 584 -3.06 -9.38 -18.73
C ASP A 584 -3.93 -9.25 -17.46
N TYR A 585 -3.33 -9.02 -16.29
CA TYR A 585 -4.05 -8.69 -15.05
C TYR A 585 -4.42 -7.21 -14.97
N ASP A 586 -3.54 -6.29 -15.38
CA ASP A 586 -3.82 -4.84 -15.45
C ASP A 586 -5.04 -4.54 -16.34
N ILE A 587 -5.13 -5.22 -17.50
CA ILE A 587 -6.28 -5.13 -18.41
C ILE A 587 -7.56 -5.64 -17.71
N LYS A 588 -7.52 -6.80 -17.06
CA LYS A 588 -8.69 -7.36 -16.34
C LYS A 588 -9.11 -6.51 -15.14
N LEU A 589 -8.16 -5.88 -14.45
CA LEU A 589 -8.44 -4.95 -13.36
C LEU A 589 -9.20 -3.73 -13.92
N LYS A 590 -8.72 -3.15 -15.03
CA LYS A 590 -9.39 -2.04 -15.69
C LYS A 590 -10.79 -2.40 -16.22
N ASP A 591 -10.97 -3.61 -16.78
CA ASP A 591 -12.27 -4.14 -17.20
C ASP A 591 -13.24 -4.38 -16.01
N LEU A 592 -12.74 -4.44 -14.78
CA LEU A 592 -13.53 -4.53 -13.55
C LEU A 592 -13.81 -3.14 -12.95
N GLU A 593 -12.82 -2.23 -12.97
CA GLU A 593 -12.99 -0.82 -12.61
C GLU A 593 -14.06 -0.14 -13.49
N GLU A 594 -14.04 -0.39 -14.81
CA GLU A 594 -15.05 0.14 -15.73
C GLU A 594 -16.45 -0.42 -15.41
N LYS A 595 -16.58 -1.72 -15.07
CA LYS A 595 -17.87 -2.30 -14.65
C LYS A 595 -18.37 -1.71 -13.34
N TYR A 596 -17.49 -1.57 -12.34
CA TYR A 596 -17.83 -0.97 -11.06
C TYR A 596 -18.24 0.50 -11.22
N GLN A 597 -17.58 1.27 -12.09
CA GLN A 597 -18.00 2.64 -12.39
C GLN A 597 -19.38 2.69 -13.05
N ASN A 598 -19.66 1.80 -14.03
CA ASN A 598 -21.00 1.72 -14.63
C ASN A 598 -22.09 1.36 -13.59
N GLU A 599 -21.78 0.46 -12.64
CA GLU A 599 -22.70 0.09 -11.55
C GLU A 599 -22.89 1.24 -10.55
N VAL A 600 -21.85 2.03 -10.26
CA VAL A 600 -21.96 3.26 -9.46
C VAL A 600 -22.82 4.31 -10.18
N ASP A 601 -22.63 4.51 -11.48
CA ASP A 601 -23.40 5.46 -12.30
C ASP A 601 -24.89 5.04 -12.40
N GLU A 602 -25.19 3.74 -12.50
CA GLU A 602 -26.55 3.21 -12.46
C GLU A 602 -27.19 3.41 -11.07
N ASN A 603 -26.47 3.09 -9.99
CA ASN A 603 -26.94 3.33 -8.62
C ASN A 603 -27.18 4.82 -8.36
N GLN A 604 -26.35 5.71 -8.89
CA GLN A 604 -26.56 7.16 -8.80
C GLN A 604 -27.79 7.61 -9.62
N SER A 605 -28.01 7.02 -10.81
CA SER A 605 -29.24 7.24 -11.59
C SER A 605 -30.51 6.78 -10.86
N LEU A 606 -30.44 5.65 -10.14
CA LEU A 606 -31.54 5.14 -9.31
C LEU A 606 -31.77 6.00 -8.07
N ASN A 607 -30.71 6.45 -7.39
CA ASN A 607 -30.81 7.35 -6.23
C ASN A 607 -31.47 8.69 -6.60
N ASN A 608 -31.08 9.29 -7.73
CA ASN A 608 -31.68 10.56 -8.20
C ASN A 608 -33.20 10.41 -8.47
N LYS A 609 -33.64 9.27 -9.02
CA LYS A 609 -35.08 8.96 -9.19
C LYS A 609 -35.79 8.74 -7.86
N LEU A 610 -35.10 8.15 -6.87
CA LEU A 610 -35.65 7.97 -5.53
C LEU A 610 -35.85 9.33 -4.83
N GLU A 611 -34.88 10.24 -4.99
CA GLU A 611 -34.96 11.62 -4.48
C GLU A 611 -36.09 12.42 -5.15
N GLU A 612 -36.25 12.30 -6.48
CA GLU A 612 -37.38 12.86 -7.23
C GLU A 612 -38.73 12.37 -6.70
N ILE A 613 -38.89 11.05 -6.49
CA ILE A 613 -40.11 10.45 -5.91
C ILE A 613 -40.35 10.91 -4.46
N VAL A 614 -39.30 11.14 -3.66
CA VAL A 614 -39.45 11.68 -2.30
C VAL A 614 -39.94 13.13 -2.33
N ILE A 615 -39.43 13.95 -3.26
CA ILE A 615 -39.88 15.33 -3.46
C ILE A 615 -41.35 15.37 -3.94
N GLU A 616 -41.76 14.48 -4.85
CA GLU A 616 -43.16 14.31 -5.24
C GLU A 616 -44.05 13.93 -4.04
N GLN A 617 -43.61 12.98 -3.20
CA GLN A 617 -44.38 12.59 -2.02
C GLN A 617 -44.49 13.71 -0.97
N ASP A 618 -43.43 14.49 -0.73
CA ASP A 618 -43.46 15.56 0.27
C ASP A 618 -44.22 16.79 -0.22
N THR A 619 -44.16 17.11 -1.52
CA THR A 619 -45.07 18.13 -2.10
C THR A 619 -46.53 17.69 -2.04
N PHE A 620 -46.85 16.42 -2.32
CA PHE A 620 -48.21 15.89 -2.18
C PHE A 620 -48.71 15.87 -0.72
N LYS A 621 -47.84 15.55 0.25
CA LYS A 621 -48.18 15.65 1.68
C LYS A 621 -48.50 17.07 2.08
N GLU A 622 -47.72 18.05 1.60
CA GLU A 622 -47.93 19.46 1.95
C GLU A 622 -49.19 20.03 1.27
N THR A 623 -49.52 19.65 0.03
CA THR A 623 -50.82 20.02 -0.59
C THR A 623 -51.99 19.41 0.17
N ALA A 624 -51.96 18.12 0.49
CA ALA A 624 -53.03 17.46 1.26
C ALA A 624 -53.18 18.05 2.67
N LYS A 625 -52.06 18.44 3.30
CA LYS A 625 -52.04 19.15 4.60
C LYS A 625 -52.67 20.55 4.51
N ASN A 626 -52.40 21.30 3.45
CA ASN A 626 -53.02 22.60 3.21
C ASN A 626 -54.54 22.46 2.96
N GLU A 627 -54.98 21.49 2.14
CA GLU A 627 -56.39 21.17 1.94
C GLU A 627 -57.10 20.81 3.27
N ILE A 628 -56.45 20.02 4.13
CA ILE A 628 -56.98 19.67 5.46
C ILE A 628 -57.08 20.90 6.38
N GLU A 629 -56.12 21.84 6.32
CA GLU A 629 -56.15 23.05 7.14
C GLU A 629 -57.17 24.08 6.63
N GLU A 630 -57.38 24.20 5.31
CA GLU A 630 -58.48 24.97 4.71
C GLU A 630 -59.84 24.39 5.10
N LEU A 631 -60.01 23.06 5.02
CA LEU A 631 -61.23 22.38 5.46
C LEU A 631 -61.48 22.56 6.96
N LYS A 632 -60.44 22.54 7.81
CA LYS A 632 -60.54 22.90 9.24
C LYS A 632 -61.02 24.34 9.43
N MET A 633 -60.43 25.32 8.75
CA MET A 633 -60.86 26.72 8.88
C MET A 633 -62.30 26.90 8.44
N LEU A 634 -62.72 26.22 7.36
CA LEU A 634 -64.11 26.23 6.90
C LEU A 634 -65.06 25.57 7.91
N ILE A 635 -64.65 24.47 8.54
CA ILE A 635 -65.38 23.79 9.62
C ILE A 635 -65.49 24.69 10.85
N GLU A 636 -64.42 25.36 11.28
CA GLU A 636 -64.45 26.22 12.47
C GLU A 636 -65.29 27.49 12.24
N SER A 637 -65.19 28.08 11.04
CA SER A 637 -66.08 29.15 10.59
C SER A 637 -67.55 28.71 10.63
N LYS A 638 -67.87 27.53 10.08
CA LYS A 638 -69.24 26.99 10.12
C LYS A 638 -69.70 26.55 11.51
N LYS A 639 -68.82 26.13 12.42
CA LYS A 639 -69.16 25.93 13.84
C LYS A 639 -69.53 27.25 14.51
N GLN A 640 -68.74 28.31 14.30
CA GLN A 640 -69.02 29.63 14.88
C GLN A 640 -70.34 30.19 14.36
N GLU A 641 -70.65 29.99 13.08
CA GLU A 641 -71.94 30.31 12.47
C GLU A 641 -73.10 29.51 13.13
N ILE A 642 -72.93 28.19 13.33
CA ILE A 642 -73.91 27.36 14.04
C ILE A 642 -74.09 27.80 15.50
N VAL A 643 -73.02 28.18 16.21
CA VAL A 643 -73.10 28.72 17.58
C VAL A 643 -73.88 30.03 17.62
N ASN A 644 -73.67 30.92 16.64
CA ASN A 644 -74.44 32.16 16.54
C ASN A 644 -75.94 31.87 16.32
N LEU A 645 -76.27 30.95 15.42
CA LEU A 645 -77.65 30.52 15.15
C LEU A 645 -78.31 29.79 16.33
N LEU A 646 -77.53 29.05 17.14
CA LEU A 646 -78.03 28.44 18.38
C LEU A 646 -78.35 29.49 19.44
N ASN A 647 -77.55 30.54 19.56
CA ASN A 647 -77.84 31.67 20.46
C ASN A 647 -79.12 32.42 20.01
N GLU A 648 -79.30 32.65 18.70
CA GLU A 648 -80.54 33.22 18.17
C GLU A 648 -81.75 32.31 18.44
N LYS A 649 -81.61 31.00 18.22
CA LYS A 649 -82.65 30.02 18.57
C LYS A 649 -83.03 30.08 20.05
N GLU A 650 -82.06 30.19 20.96
CA GLU A 650 -82.33 30.30 22.40
C GLU A 650 -83.09 31.60 22.73
N THR A 651 -82.78 32.72 22.06
CA THR A 651 -83.57 33.96 22.20
C THR A 651 -85.01 33.81 21.68
N PHE A 652 -85.22 33.16 20.53
CA PHE A 652 -86.57 32.91 20.02
C PHE A 652 -87.36 31.91 20.86
N GLU A 653 -86.71 30.92 21.49
CA GLU A 653 -87.38 30.01 22.42
C GLU A 653 -87.79 30.71 23.72
N ALA A 654 -86.98 31.66 24.21
CA ALA A 654 -87.37 32.53 25.33
C ALA A 654 -88.59 33.41 24.96
N GLU A 655 -88.54 34.13 23.84
CA GLU A 655 -89.67 34.93 23.33
C GLU A 655 -90.94 34.07 23.13
N LEU A 656 -90.80 32.83 22.67
CA LEU A 656 -91.91 31.88 22.52
C LEU A 656 -92.48 31.42 23.88
N THR A 657 -91.67 31.31 24.94
CA THR A 657 -92.19 31.05 26.29
C THR A 657 -92.96 32.23 26.85
N ASP A 658 -92.48 33.47 26.64
CA ASP A 658 -93.22 34.68 27.03
C ASP A 658 -94.51 34.82 26.23
N ALA A 659 -94.50 34.58 24.91
CA ALA A 659 -95.70 34.58 24.07
C ALA A 659 -96.72 33.50 24.51
N ARG A 660 -96.27 32.33 24.97
CA ARG A 660 -97.12 31.29 25.55
C ARG A 660 -97.69 31.71 26.90
N LEU A 661 -96.93 32.41 27.74
CA LEU A 661 -97.40 32.96 29.01
C LEU A 661 -98.45 34.06 28.79
N VAL A 662 -98.20 35.00 27.87
CA VAL A 662 -99.16 36.02 27.43
C VAL A 662 -100.43 35.37 26.86
N LYS A 663 -100.31 34.31 26.05
CA LYS A 663 -101.49 33.57 25.56
C LYS A 663 -102.28 32.93 26.70
N LYS A 664 -101.63 32.31 27.69
CA LYS A 664 -102.32 31.78 28.89
C LYS A 664 -103.03 32.87 29.68
N LEU A 665 -102.39 34.02 29.91
CA LEU A 665 -103.00 35.16 30.60
C LEU A 665 -104.20 35.71 29.82
N LYS A 666 -104.13 35.80 28.48
CA LYS A 666 -105.29 36.16 27.65
C LYS A 666 -106.41 35.12 27.77
N SER A 667 -106.08 33.83 27.70
CA SER A 667 -107.08 32.75 27.80
C SER A 667 -107.77 32.74 29.15
N GLN A 668 -107.06 33.00 30.26
CA GLN A 668 -107.67 33.15 31.58
C GLN A 668 -108.61 34.37 31.60
N LEU A 669 -108.15 35.54 31.14
CA LEU A 669 -109.00 36.74 31.05
C LEU A 669 -110.24 36.55 30.16
N GLU A 670 -110.15 35.73 29.11
CA GLU A 670 -111.30 35.39 28.26
C GLU A 670 -112.30 34.47 28.98
N ILE A 671 -111.82 33.54 29.82
CA ILE A 671 -112.66 32.70 30.70
C ILE A 671 -113.30 33.55 31.79
N ASP A 672 -112.52 34.36 32.52
CA ASP A 672 -113.02 35.25 33.57
C ASP A 672 -114.11 36.21 33.03
N LEU A 673 -113.96 36.67 31.78
CA LEU A 673 -114.97 37.48 31.08
C LEU A 673 -116.20 36.69 30.63
N GLU A 674 -116.08 35.40 30.32
CA GLU A 674 -117.22 34.54 29.97
C GLU A 674 -117.98 34.10 31.23
N ASP A 675 -117.29 33.80 32.32
CA ASP A 675 -117.92 33.54 33.63
C ASP A 675 -118.68 34.77 34.12
N MET A 676 -118.13 35.98 34.02
CA MET A 676 -118.90 37.21 34.28
C MET A 676 -120.07 37.44 33.31
N ARG A 677 -120.01 36.96 32.06
CA ARG A 677 -121.17 36.97 31.14
C ARG A 677 -122.23 35.95 31.57
N ASN A 678 -121.82 34.79 32.07
CA ASN A 678 -122.69 33.75 32.57
C ASN A 678 -123.38 34.18 33.88
N GLU A 679 -122.67 34.80 34.82
CA GLU A 679 -123.27 35.44 36.00
C GLU A 679 -124.25 36.55 35.62
N LEU A 680 -123.91 37.40 34.63
CA LEU A 680 -124.82 38.44 34.13
C LEU A 680 -126.05 37.84 33.42
N LYS A 681 -125.87 36.73 32.69
CA LYS A 681 -126.96 35.98 32.05
C LYS A 681 -127.87 35.33 33.09
N GLU A 682 -127.30 34.65 34.08
CA GLU A 682 -128.06 33.99 35.15
C GLU A 682 -128.80 35.02 36.03
N THR A 683 -128.18 36.16 36.35
CA THR A 683 -128.87 37.22 37.09
C THR A 683 -129.98 37.89 36.26
N SER A 684 -129.81 38.00 34.94
CA SER A 684 -130.86 38.44 34.00
C SER A 684 -132.00 37.42 33.88
N ASP A 685 -131.68 36.13 33.76
CA ASP A 685 -132.67 35.05 33.66
C ASP A 685 -133.42 34.87 34.99
N ASN A 686 -132.74 34.99 36.13
CA ASN A 686 -133.37 35.02 37.45
C ASN A 686 -134.21 36.29 37.68
N LEU A 687 -133.79 37.45 37.15
CA LEU A 687 -134.60 38.67 37.20
C LEU A 687 -135.88 38.50 36.39
N THR A 688 -135.80 38.04 35.15
CA THR A 688 -136.98 37.82 34.29
C THR A 688 -137.87 36.68 34.81
N LEU A 689 -137.30 35.61 35.39
CA LEU A 689 -138.06 34.59 36.10
C LEU A 689 -138.72 35.14 37.37
N SER A 690 -138.08 36.07 38.08
CA SER A 690 -138.67 36.78 39.21
C SER A 690 -139.79 37.73 38.77
N GLU A 691 -139.65 38.44 37.65
CA GLU A 691 -140.71 39.26 37.04
C GLU A 691 -141.88 38.38 36.56
N LEU A 692 -141.61 37.20 36.00
CA LEU A 692 -142.64 36.26 35.56
C LEU A 692 -143.36 35.66 36.78
N ARG A 693 -142.63 35.25 37.83
CA ARG A 693 -143.18 34.87 39.13
C ARG A 693 -143.96 36.02 39.79
N HIS A 694 -143.54 37.27 39.61
CA HIS A 694 -144.25 38.43 40.17
C HIS A 694 -145.52 38.75 39.36
N ASN A 695 -145.52 38.59 38.03
CA ASN A 695 -146.72 38.67 37.20
C ASN A 695 -147.69 37.51 37.48
N GLU A 696 -147.19 36.28 37.66
CA GLU A 696 -147.97 35.16 38.18
C GLU A 696 -148.52 35.47 39.57
N MET A 697 -147.72 36.03 40.48
CA MET A 697 -148.17 36.42 41.83
C MET A 697 -149.20 37.54 41.76
N VAL A 698 -149.10 38.50 40.84
CA VAL A 698 -150.11 39.55 40.62
C VAL A 698 -151.40 38.97 40.02
N ASN A 699 -151.32 37.99 39.12
CA ASN A 699 -152.50 37.30 38.59
C ASN A 699 -153.14 36.39 39.64
N LYS A 700 -152.34 35.62 40.39
CA LYS A 700 -152.78 34.83 41.55
C LYS A 700 -153.39 35.74 42.61
N LEU A 701 -152.74 36.83 43.01
CA LEU A 701 -153.31 37.84 43.92
C LEU A 701 -154.59 38.49 43.37
N LYS A 702 -154.82 38.51 42.06
CA LYS A 702 -156.05 39.05 41.45
C LYS A 702 -157.18 38.04 41.46
N GLU A 703 -156.90 36.77 41.17
CA GLU A 703 -157.82 35.64 41.34
C GLU A 703 -158.12 35.41 42.83
N GLU A 704 -157.11 35.53 43.68
CA GLU A 704 -157.14 35.48 45.15
C GLU A 704 -157.83 36.72 45.74
N ASN A 705 -157.80 37.90 45.11
CA ASN A 705 -158.65 39.02 45.56
C ASN A 705 -160.13 38.85 45.17
N GLU A 706 -160.45 38.10 44.09
CA GLU A 706 -161.83 37.70 43.79
C GLU A 706 -162.27 36.50 44.65
N LEU A 707 -161.38 35.56 44.95
CA LEU A 707 -161.60 34.47 45.91
C LEU A 707 -161.76 35.04 47.32
N LEU A 708 -160.82 35.83 47.86
CA LEU A 708 -160.94 36.58 49.14
C LEU A 708 -162.17 37.49 49.20
N LYS A 709 -162.83 37.80 48.07
CA LYS A 709 -164.14 38.45 48.04
C LYS A 709 -165.25 37.47 48.44
N ALA A 710 -165.34 36.35 47.74
CA ALA A 710 -166.29 35.26 48.01
C ALA A 710 -165.97 34.53 49.34
N GLU A 711 -164.71 34.50 49.72
CA GLU A 711 -164.16 33.80 50.87
C GLU A 711 -164.27 34.69 52.13
N LYS A 712 -164.14 36.02 52.03
CA LYS A 712 -164.56 36.94 53.11
C LYS A 712 -166.07 36.93 53.34
N ASP A 713 -166.86 36.53 52.34
CA ASP A 713 -168.28 36.24 52.49
C ASP A 713 -168.54 34.83 53.10
N LEU A 714 -167.56 33.90 53.11
CA LEU A 714 -167.63 32.59 53.79
C LEU A 714 -167.03 32.59 55.21
N TRP A 715 -165.80 33.08 55.41
CA TRP A 715 -165.07 33.06 56.68
C TRP A 715 -165.64 34.02 57.72
N LYS A 716 -166.63 34.83 57.37
CA LYS A 716 -167.51 35.51 58.33
C LYS A 716 -168.42 34.53 59.12
N LYS A 717 -168.02 33.27 59.24
CA LYS A 717 -168.82 32.14 59.76
C LYS A 717 -168.01 30.99 60.36
N ASN A 718 -166.78 30.74 59.91
CA ASN A 718 -165.98 29.58 60.28
C ASN A 718 -164.58 29.97 60.84
N GLU A 719 -164.52 30.93 61.76
CA GLU A 719 -163.39 31.01 62.69
C GLU A 719 -163.30 29.67 63.48
N ASN A 720 -162.11 29.35 64.02
CA ASN A 720 -161.73 28.12 64.74
C ASN A 720 -161.26 26.91 63.90
N GLU A 721 -160.31 27.13 62.99
CA GLU A 721 -159.22 26.16 62.80
C GLU A 721 -158.17 26.41 63.90
N GLU A 722 -157.84 25.42 64.74
CA GLU A 722 -156.64 25.51 65.62
C GLU A 722 -156.12 24.15 66.13
N ASP A 723 -156.99 23.15 66.35
CA ASP A 723 -156.61 21.90 67.04
C ASP A 723 -155.84 20.86 66.18
N GLU A 724 -156.03 20.77 64.86
CA GLU A 724 -155.34 19.75 64.02
C GLU A 724 -153.85 20.06 63.79
N ASN A 725 -153.47 21.35 63.72
CA ASN A 725 -152.09 21.81 63.45
C ASN A 725 -151.03 21.18 64.40
N ASN A 726 -151.40 20.90 65.66
CA ASN A 726 -150.49 20.32 66.64
C ASN A 726 -150.14 18.85 66.36
N ILE A 727 -150.97 18.12 65.61
CA ILE A 727 -150.73 16.73 65.22
C ILE A 727 -149.91 16.68 63.93
N GLU A 728 -150.18 17.57 62.98
CA GLU A 728 -149.34 17.79 61.79
C GLU A 728 -147.88 18.07 62.19
N GLU A 729 -147.65 19.01 63.12
CA GLU A 729 -146.28 19.44 63.46
C GLU A 729 -145.45 18.33 64.14
N LEU A 730 -146.08 17.52 64.99
CA LEU A 730 -145.39 16.41 65.66
C LEU A 730 -145.04 15.29 64.68
N ASN A 731 -145.96 14.95 63.77
CA ASN A 731 -145.70 13.99 62.69
C ASN A 731 -144.61 14.51 61.74
N HIS A 732 -144.63 15.79 61.38
CA HIS A 732 -143.58 16.40 60.56
C HIS A 732 -142.19 16.30 61.20
N ARG A 733 -142.06 16.53 62.51
CA ARG A 733 -140.77 16.40 63.22
C ARG A 733 -140.23 14.96 63.21
N ILE A 734 -141.09 13.94 63.33
CA ILE A 734 -140.68 12.53 63.21
C ILE A 734 -140.30 12.21 61.76
N ILE A 735 -141.11 12.65 60.79
CA ILE A 735 -140.87 12.49 59.34
C ILE A 735 -139.58 13.19 58.89
N LEU A 736 -139.11 14.22 59.61
CA LEU A 736 -137.79 14.84 59.38
C LEU A 736 -136.67 14.00 59.99
N ALA A 737 -136.75 13.61 61.27
CA ALA A 737 -135.71 12.81 61.93
C ALA A 737 -135.47 11.43 61.27
N ASP A 738 -136.53 10.72 60.90
CA ASP A 738 -136.41 9.44 60.18
C ASP A 738 -135.91 9.62 58.75
N ARG A 739 -136.04 10.82 58.15
CA ARG A 739 -135.41 11.13 56.86
C ARG A 739 -133.92 11.41 57.05
N GLU A 740 -133.54 12.31 57.95
CA GLU A 740 -132.14 12.64 58.26
C GLU A 740 -131.31 11.38 58.60
N ILE A 741 -131.88 10.42 59.35
CA ILE A 741 -131.22 9.16 59.71
C ILE A 741 -131.04 8.22 58.49
N ASN A 742 -131.93 8.25 57.50
CA ASN A 742 -131.76 7.48 56.27
C ASN A 742 -130.82 8.19 55.28
N ASP A 743 -130.97 9.51 55.11
CA ASP A 743 -130.13 10.33 54.24
C ASP A 743 -128.64 10.22 54.63
N LEU A 744 -128.30 10.38 55.92
CA LEU A 744 -126.94 10.19 56.44
C LEU A 744 -126.40 8.77 56.25
N LYS A 745 -127.29 7.77 56.27
CA LYS A 745 -126.92 6.35 56.15
C LYS A 745 -126.67 5.94 54.71
N ASP A 746 -127.43 6.50 53.76
CA ASP A 746 -127.21 6.33 52.34
C ASP A 746 -126.06 7.20 51.82
N GLU A 747 -125.83 8.39 52.41
CA GLU A 747 -124.62 9.18 52.19
C GLU A 747 -123.35 8.42 52.61
N ILE A 748 -123.33 7.80 53.81
CA ILE A 748 -122.24 6.94 54.27
C ILE A 748 -122.04 5.70 53.37
N ASN A 749 -123.12 5.12 52.84
CA ASN A 749 -123.01 3.98 51.91
C ASN A 749 -122.50 4.40 50.52
N ASN A 750 -122.89 5.58 50.03
CA ASN A 750 -122.47 6.10 48.73
C ASN A 750 -121.04 6.63 48.75
N LEU A 751 -120.61 7.35 49.80
CA LEU A 751 -119.21 7.74 50.01
C LEU A 751 -118.26 6.55 50.21
N LYS A 752 -118.78 5.33 50.38
CA LYS A 752 -118.01 4.08 50.45
C LYS A 752 -118.04 3.26 49.15
N LYS A 753 -118.53 3.84 48.05
CA LYS A 753 -118.31 3.34 46.70
C LYS A 753 -117.64 4.43 45.86
N ASP A 754 -116.50 4.09 45.27
CA ASP A 754 -115.78 4.97 44.34
C ASP A 754 -116.59 5.14 43.04
N ASN A 755 -117.64 5.95 43.07
CA ASN A 755 -118.53 6.15 41.94
C ASN A 755 -117.81 6.88 40.79
N GLU A 756 -116.73 7.61 41.09
CA GLU A 756 -115.72 8.08 40.11
C GLU A 756 -115.29 6.95 39.15
N LYS A 757 -115.17 5.70 39.61
CA LYS A 757 -114.70 4.57 38.80
C LYS A 757 -115.73 4.05 37.80
N GLU A 758 -117.03 4.24 38.04
CA GLU A 758 -118.07 4.01 37.03
C GLU A 758 -118.38 5.29 36.25
N GLN A 759 -118.22 6.48 36.84
CA GLN A 759 -118.38 7.75 36.15
C GLN A 759 -117.32 7.93 35.04
N PHE A 760 -116.02 7.73 35.33
CA PHE A 760 -114.97 7.70 34.31
C PHE A 760 -115.22 6.65 33.21
N LYS A 761 -115.96 5.59 33.50
CA LYS A 761 -116.29 4.49 32.57
C LYS A 761 -117.54 4.81 31.73
N GLN A 762 -118.43 5.65 32.24
CA GLN A 762 -119.59 6.20 31.54
C GLN A 762 -119.17 7.37 30.63
N GLU A 763 -118.37 8.31 31.15
CA GLU A 763 -117.69 9.37 30.39
C GLU A 763 -116.84 8.77 29.24
N LEU A 764 -116.09 7.68 29.49
CA LEU A 764 -115.33 6.96 28.46
C LEU A 764 -116.21 6.35 27.35
N ASN A 765 -117.51 6.16 27.57
CA ASN A 765 -118.44 5.72 26.53
C ASN A 765 -119.10 6.90 25.81
N GLU A 766 -119.54 7.93 26.53
CA GLU A 766 -120.06 9.17 25.91
C GLU A 766 -119.01 9.88 25.04
N ILE A 767 -117.73 9.86 25.44
CA ILE A 767 -116.61 10.37 24.63
C ILE A 767 -116.40 9.52 23.37
N LYS A 768 -116.59 8.19 23.41
CA LYS A 768 -116.50 7.34 22.20
C LYS A 768 -117.65 7.61 21.24
N GLU A 769 -118.85 7.82 21.76
CA GLU A 769 -120.05 8.08 20.96
C GLU A 769 -120.01 9.50 20.35
N SER A 770 -119.51 10.48 21.11
CA SER A 770 -119.21 11.83 20.62
C SER A 770 -118.10 11.83 19.55
N LEU A 771 -117.03 11.06 19.74
CA LEU A 771 -115.96 10.91 18.76
C LEU A 771 -116.47 10.23 17.47
N LYS A 772 -117.36 9.25 17.59
CA LYS A 772 -118.03 8.59 16.47
C LYS A 772 -118.86 9.60 15.66
N GLN A 773 -119.68 10.42 16.33
CA GLN A 773 -120.49 11.45 15.66
C GLN A 773 -119.62 12.52 14.99
N SER A 774 -118.55 12.99 15.66
CA SER A 774 -117.64 14.00 15.10
C SER A 774 -116.86 13.49 13.88
N VAL A 775 -116.54 12.20 13.80
CA VAL A 775 -115.94 11.58 12.60
C VAL A 775 -116.93 11.58 11.43
N ASP A 776 -118.20 11.28 11.69
CA ASP A 776 -119.23 11.27 10.66
C ASP A 776 -119.54 12.71 10.18
N GLU A 777 -119.59 13.71 11.07
CA GLU A 777 -119.70 15.15 10.74
C GLU A 777 -118.50 15.70 9.95
N ASN A 778 -117.28 15.29 10.29
CA ASN A 778 -116.06 15.66 9.56
C ASN A 778 -116.04 15.07 8.14
N SER A 779 -116.75 13.95 7.90
CA SER A 779 -116.92 13.40 6.55
C SER A 779 -117.82 14.29 5.67
N ASP A 780 -118.92 14.82 6.23
CA ASP A 780 -119.84 15.71 5.52
C ASP A 780 -119.21 17.09 5.28
N LEU A 781 -118.50 17.64 6.27
CA LEU A 781 -117.69 18.86 6.09
C LEU A 781 -116.67 18.71 4.95
N ASN A 782 -116.02 17.55 4.80
CA ASN A 782 -115.11 17.30 3.68
C ASN A 782 -115.85 17.31 2.33
N CYS A 783 -117.05 16.72 2.25
CA CYS A 783 -117.90 16.82 1.07
C CYS A 783 -118.28 18.28 0.75
N GLN A 784 -118.69 19.07 1.73
CA GLN A 784 -118.97 20.51 1.57
C GLN A 784 -117.72 21.29 1.10
N LEU A 785 -116.53 20.98 1.64
CA LEU A 785 -115.27 21.61 1.24
C LEU A 785 -114.90 21.27 -0.22
N THR A 786 -115.17 20.04 -0.68
CA THR A 786 -115.01 19.70 -2.11
C THR A 786 -116.04 20.38 -3.02
N ALA A 787 -117.26 20.62 -2.54
CA ALA A 787 -118.27 21.40 -3.28
C ALA A 787 -117.84 22.87 -3.43
N LEU A 788 -117.48 23.53 -2.33
CA LEU A 788 -116.95 24.90 -2.34
C LEU A 788 -115.67 25.03 -3.18
N LYS A 789 -114.78 24.03 -3.16
CA LYS A 789 -113.59 24.02 -4.01
C LYS A 789 -113.95 23.96 -5.50
N ASN A 790 -114.96 23.17 -5.88
CA ASN A 790 -115.46 23.11 -7.26
C ASN A 790 -116.20 24.40 -7.68
N GLU A 791 -116.82 25.10 -6.74
CA GLU A 791 -117.45 26.41 -6.99
C GLU A 791 -116.40 27.52 -7.16
N PHE A 792 -115.38 27.55 -6.30
CA PHE A 792 -114.26 28.50 -6.39
C PHE A 792 -113.40 28.26 -7.66
N GLN A 793 -113.21 27.00 -8.07
CA GLN A 793 -112.61 26.62 -9.36
C GLN A 793 -113.35 27.26 -10.55
N LYS A 794 -114.64 27.54 -10.40
CA LYS A 794 -115.52 28.11 -11.44
C LYS A 794 -115.58 29.64 -11.43
N SER A 795 -115.33 30.28 -10.28
CA SER A 795 -115.24 31.73 -10.16
C SER A 795 -113.88 32.31 -10.58
N LEU A 796 -112.90 31.47 -10.94
CA LEU A 796 -111.56 31.92 -11.37
C LEU A 796 -111.45 32.20 -12.88
N GLU A 797 -112.49 31.93 -13.69
CA GLU A 797 -112.47 32.11 -15.16
C GLU A 797 -113.04 33.44 -15.67
N ASP A 798 -113.74 34.24 -14.84
CA ASP A 798 -114.23 35.59 -15.20
C ASP A 798 -113.33 36.68 -14.60
N GLY A 799 -112.60 37.41 -15.46
CA GLY A 799 -111.44 38.22 -15.05
C GLY A 799 -111.64 39.73 -15.06
N THR A 800 -111.00 40.42 -14.09
CA THR A 800 -110.77 41.88 -14.11
C THR A 800 -109.29 42.21 -13.97
N GLN A 801 -108.53 42.00 -15.05
CA GLN A 801 -107.08 42.27 -15.09
C GLN A 801 -106.81 43.78 -15.21
N ASN A 802 -106.26 44.40 -14.16
CA ASN A 802 -105.29 45.50 -14.35
C ASN A 802 -104.35 45.68 -13.14
N GLU A 803 -104.89 45.88 -11.93
CA GLU A 803 -104.07 46.06 -10.72
C GLU A 803 -103.26 44.80 -10.36
N VAL A 804 -103.79 43.63 -10.73
CA VAL A 804 -103.11 42.34 -10.62
C VAL A 804 -101.79 42.31 -11.42
N SER A 805 -101.69 43.02 -12.56
CA SER A 805 -100.54 42.90 -13.46
C SER A 805 -99.23 43.44 -12.86
N VAL A 806 -99.28 44.62 -12.22
CA VAL A 806 -98.11 45.21 -11.55
C VAL A 806 -97.70 44.37 -10.34
N LYS A 807 -98.70 43.90 -9.56
CA LYS A 807 -98.46 43.01 -8.42
C LYS A 807 -97.88 41.67 -8.87
N VAL A 808 -98.35 41.09 -9.98
CA VAL A 808 -97.77 39.87 -10.59
C VAL A 808 -96.34 40.12 -11.03
N SER A 809 -96.02 41.22 -11.70
CA SER A 809 -94.66 41.48 -12.18
C SER A 809 -93.64 41.63 -11.03
N CYS A 810 -94.03 42.27 -9.91
CA CYS A 810 -93.24 42.25 -8.68
C CYS A 810 -93.16 40.83 -8.08
N LEU A 811 -94.31 40.18 -7.85
CA LEU A 811 -94.41 38.82 -7.32
C LEU A 811 -93.68 37.78 -8.19
N GLU A 812 -93.43 38.03 -9.47
CA GLU A 812 -92.74 37.13 -10.39
C GLU A 812 -91.21 37.29 -10.29
N ASN A 813 -90.71 38.49 -10.01
CA ASN A 813 -89.33 38.71 -9.57
C ASN A 813 -89.11 38.17 -8.16
N ASP A 814 -90.04 38.42 -7.24
CA ASP A 814 -89.99 37.89 -5.87
C ASP A 814 -90.07 36.35 -5.90
N LYS A 815 -90.90 35.77 -6.76
CA LYS A 815 -90.96 34.32 -7.06
C LYS A 815 -89.68 33.80 -7.70
N LEU A 816 -88.97 34.57 -8.52
CA LEU A 816 -87.68 34.14 -9.09
C LEU A 816 -86.60 34.09 -7.99
N ASN A 817 -86.53 35.10 -7.12
CA ASN A 817 -85.67 35.09 -5.94
C ASN A 817 -86.06 33.95 -5.00
N LEU A 818 -87.33 33.84 -4.62
CA LEU A 818 -87.86 32.74 -3.80
C LEU A 818 -87.67 31.37 -4.45
N SER A 819 -87.61 31.25 -5.78
CA SER A 819 -87.31 30.00 -6.47
C SER A 819 -85.83 29.64 -6.40
N ASN A 820 -84.92 30.63 -6.49
CA ASN A 820 -83.49 30.43 -6.28
C ASN A 820 -83.18 30.15 -4.80
N GLU A 821 -83.88 30.80 -3.87
CA GLU A 821 -83.83 30.53 -2.43
C GLU A 821 -84.44 29.15 -2.12
N LEU A 822 -85.53 28.75 -2.77
CA LEU A 822 -86.11 27.41 -2.65
C LEU A 822 -85.21 26.33 -3.24
N GLU A 823 -84.49 26.60 -4.34
CA GLU A 823 -83.52 25.66 -4.92
C GLU A 823 -82.26 25.56 -4.04
N ASN A 824 -81.74 26.67 -3.52
CA ASN A 824 -80.69 26.66 -2.50
C ASN A 824 -81.14 25.95 -1.22
N ALA A 825 -82.34 26.23 -0.72
CA ALA A 825 -82.91 25.54 0.44
C ALA A 825 -83.15 24.04 0.15
N ASN A 826 -83.54 23.65 -1.06
CA ASN A 826 -83.63 22.24 -1.46
C ASN A 826 -82.25 21.56 -1.56
N ASN A 827 -81.22 22.30 -1.99
CA ASN A 827 -79.83 21.81 -1.98
C ASN A 827 -79.29 21.68 -0.56
N GLU A 828 -79.57 22.64 0.33
CA GLU A 828 -79.26 22.56 1.76
C GLU A 828 -80.06 21.46 2.46
N ILE A 829 -81.35 21.27 2.15
CA ILE A 829 -82.17 20.13 2.58
C ILE A 829 -81.60 18.83 2.01
N GLY A 830 -81.02 18.82 0.82
CA GLY A 830 -80.30 17.65 0.26
C GLY A 830 -79.03 17.32 1.05
N ILE A 831 -78.28 18.33 1.49
CA ILE A 831 -77.08 18.17 2.34
C ILE A 831 -77.48 17.79 3.77
N LEU A 832 -78.52 18.40 4.32
CA LEU A 832 -79.12 18.07 5.62
C LEU A 832 -79.68 16.65 5.61
N ASN A 833 -80.38 16.22 4.56
CA ASN A 833 -80.86 14.85 4.41
C ASN A 833 -79.68 13.87 4.33
N LYS A 834 -78.59 14.19 3.63
CA LYS A 834 -77.36 13.36 3.66
C LYS A 834 -76.71 13.32 5.05
N LYS A 835 -76.71 14.44 5.79
CA LYS A 835 -76.25 14.49 7.19
C LYS A 835 -77.19 13.73 8.13
N ILE A 836 -78.50 13.80 7.93
CA ILE A 836 -79.53 13.07 8.68
C ILE A 836 -79.42 11.58 8.39
N GLU A 837 -79.16 11.15 7.16
CA GLU A 837 -78.93 9.72 6.85
C GLU A 837 -77.61 9.23 7.44
N SER A 838 -76.57 10.07 7.48
CA SER A 838 -75.32 9.78 8.17
C SER A 838 -75.51 9.70 9.69
N LEU A 839 -76.31 10.60 10.26
CA LEU A 839 -76.69 10.60 11.68
C LEU A 839 -77.62 9.43 12.02
N LYS A 840 -78.55 9.04 11.14
CA LYS A 840 -79.36 7.81 11.28
C LYS A 840 -78.48 6.57 11.25
N ASN A 841 -77.44 6.51 10.43
CA ASN A 841 -76.52 5.37 10.42
C ASN A 841 -75.69 5.32 11.71
N LEU A 842 -75.25 6.46 12.23
CA LEU A 842 -74.63 6.57 13.56
C LEU A 842 -75.61 6.27 14.70
N GLU A 843 -76.87 6.69 14.58
CA GLU A 843 -77.94 6.46 15.57
C GLU A 843 -78.42 5.01 15.54
N ALA A 844 -78.51 4.37 14.39
CA ALA A 844 -78.75 2.94 14.24
C ALA A 844 -77.57 2.12 14.80
N SER A 845 -76.33 2.58 14.59
CA SER A 845 -75.15 1.97 15.23
C SER A 845 -75.18 2.15 16.75
N LEU A 846 -75.52 3.35 17.23
CA LEU A 846 -75.66 3.66 18.65
C LEU A 846 -76.85 2.93 19.29
N ASN A 847 -77.95 2.72 18.56
CA ASN A 847 -79.13 2.01 19.03
C ASN A 847 -78.91 0.49 18.97
N ASN A 848 -78.14 -0.04 18.01
CA ASN A 848 -77.61 -1.40 18.07
C ASN A 848 -76.72 -1.57 19.30
N ILE A 849 -75.78 -0.65 19.58
CA ILE A 849 -74.94 -0.71 20.77
C ILE A 849 -75.76 -0.56 22.06
N LYS A 850 -76.80 0.29 22.10
CA LYS A 850 -77.73 0.39 23.23
C LYS A 850 -78.58 -0.86 23.39
N GLN A 851 -79.01 -1.49 22.30
CA GLN A 851 -79.81 -2.71 22.35
C GLN A 851 -78.93 -3.90 22.74
N GLU A 852 -77.72 -4.03 22.21
CA GLU A 852 -76.72 -5.00 22.66
C GLU A 852 -76.37 -4.79 24.14
N ASN A 853 -76.24 -3.54 24.62
CA ASN A 853 -76.12 -3.26 26.05
C ASN A 853 -77.41 -3.54 26.84
N SER A 854 -78.59 -3.35 26.25
CA SER A 854 -79.89 -3.69 26.85
C SER A 854 -80.05 -5.20 26.98
N ASP A 855 -79.61 -5.95 25.97
CA ASP A 855 -79.71 -7.41 25.88
C ASP A 855 -78.62 -8.05 26.75
N LEU A 856 -77.41 -7.50 26.82
CA LEU A 856 -76.40 -7.87 27.82
C LEU A 856 -76.84 -7.52 29.25
N LYS A 857 -77.55 -6.40 29.45
CA LYS A 857 -78.12 -6.03 30.75
C LYS A 857 -79.32 -6.91 31.12
N LEU A 858 -80.15 -7.30 30.16
CA LEU A 858 -81.20 -8.31 30.33
C LEU A 858 -80.60 -9.67 30.63
N GLN A 859 -79.54 -10.10 29.93
CA GLN A 859 -78.83 -11.34 30.24
C GLN A 859 -78.17 -11.31 31.62
N LEU A 860 -77.55 -10.19 32.03
CA LEU A 860 -77.05 -10.00 33.40
C LEU A 860 -78.17 -10.02 34.43
N ASN A 861 -79.29 -9.34 34.16
CA ASN A 861 -80.44 -9.29 35.05
C ASN A 861 -81.16 -10.64 35.12
N ASP A 862 -81.19 -11.41 34.03
CA ASP A 862 -81.74 -12.77 33.97
C ASP A 862 -80.81 -13.78 34.63
N LEU A 863 -79.49 -13.62 34.53
CA LEU A 863 -78.52 -14.43 35.27
C LEU A 863 -78.56 -14.10 36.77
N GLN A 864 -78.72 -12.83 37.13
CA GLN A 864 -78.88 -12.39 38.52
C GLN A 864 -80.23 -12.82 39.08
N ASN A 865 -81.33 -12.67 38.34
CA ASN A 865 -82.64 -13.22 38.67
C ASN A 865 -82.60 -14.75 38.77
N LYS A 866 -81.93 -15.47 37.85
CA LYS A 866 -81.79 -16.93 37.95
C LYS A 866 -80.91 -17.34 39.14
N LEU A 867 -79.92 -16.55 39.52
CA LEU A 867 -79.11 -16.78 40.73
C LEU A 867 -79.90 -16.49 42.01
N GLU A 868 -80.73 -15.44 42.02
CA GLU A 868 -81.58 -15.07 43.15
C GLU A 868 -82.78 -16.02 43.29
N VAL A 869 -83.39 -16.44 42.17
CA VAL A 869 -84.43 -17.48 42.09
C VAL A 869 -83.86 -18.84 42.47
N THR A 870 -82.71 -19.29 41.95
CA THR A 870 -82.12 -20.55 42.44
C THR A 870 -81.63 -20.47 43.90
N SER A 871 -81.42 -19.26 44.43
CA SER A 871 -81.18 -19.05 45.87
C SER A 871 -82.48 -19.06 46.69
N SER A 872 -83.57 -18.48 46.18
CA SER A 872 -84.88 -18.50 46.82
C SER A 872 -85.50 -19.89 46.72
N GLU A 873 -85.57 -20.51 45.54
CA GLU A 873 -85.94 -21.92 45.35
C GLU A 873 -85.15 -22.85 46.26
N LYS A 874 -83.82 -22.67 46.41
CA LYS A 874 -83.04 -23.47 47.35
C LYS A 874 -83.45 -23.24 48.81
N ASN A 875 -83.81 -22.01 49.18
CA ASN A 875 -84.27 -21.65 50.51
C ASN A 875 -85.72 -22.11 50.77
N ASP A 876 -86.58 -22.03 49.77
CA ASP A 876 -87.99 -22.40 49.77
C ASP A 876 -88.13 -23.92 49.73
N ILE A 877 -87.32 -24.63 48.93
CA ILE A 877 -87.17 -26.09 49.00
C ILE A 877 -86.60 -26.48 50.37
N SER A 878 -85.66 -25.73 50.96
CA SER A 878 -85.17 -26.03 52.32
C SER A 878 -86.25 -25.80 53.39
N GLN A 879 -87.06 -24.75 53.27
CA GLN A 879 -88.17 -24.46 54.17
C GLN A 879 -89.34 -25.42 53.96
N GLU A 880 -89.67 -25.79 52.72
CA GLU A 880 -90.72 -26.74 52.38
C GLU A 880 -90.29 -28.18 52.73
N PHE A 881 -89.01 -28.53 52.63
CA PHE A 881 -88.48 -29.81 53.09
C PHE A 881 -88.47 -29.88 54.62
N ASN A 882 -88.07 -28.80 55.32
CA ASN A 882 -88.18 -28.70 56.77
C ASN A 882 -89.64 -28.71 57.24
N ALA A 883 -90.54 -27.99 56.55
CA ALA A 883 -91.97 -27.96 56.84
C ALA A 883 -92.64 -29.31 56.51
N LYS A 884 -92.20 -30.02 55.46
CA LYS A 884 -92.63 -31.41 55.19
C LYS A 884 -92.06 -32.37 56.24
N PHE A 885 -90.86 -32.15 56.77
CA PHE A 885 -90.35 -32.93 57.91
C PHE A 885 -91.14 -32.66 59.19
N GLU A 886 -91.40 -31.40 59.54
CA GLU A 886 -92.18 -31.02 60.72
C GLU A 886 -93.67 -31.40 60.56
N GLN A 887 -94.22 -31.31 59.35
CA GLN A 887 -95.54 -31.86 59.02
C GLN A 887 -95.55 -33.37 59.14
N LYS A 888 -94.54 -34.10 58.63
CA LYS A 888 -94.48 -35.57 58.75
C LYS A 888 -94.18 -36.04 60.17
N ASP A 889 -93.41 -35.31 60.97
CA ASP A 889 -93.26 -35.59 62.41
C ASP A 889 -94.58 -35.34 63.16
N ASN A 890 -95.27 -34.23 62.88
CA ASN A 890 -96.59 -33.97 63.46
C ASN A 890 -97.67 -34.93 62.96
N GLU A 891 -97.58 -35.42 61.73
CA GLU A 891 -98.48 -36.43 61.14
C GLU A 891 -98.17 -37.83 61.67
N ILE A 892 -96.91 -38.21 61.86
CA ILE A 892 -96.51 -39.43 62.58
C ILE A 892 -97.01 -39.38 64.02
N LYS A 893 -96.90 -38.23 64.69
CA LYS A 893 -97.38 -37.98 66.05
C LYS A 893 -98.91 -38.01 66.14
N TYR A 894 -99.60 -37.43 65.15
CA TYR A 894 -101.05 -37.49 65.03
C TYR A 894 -101.54 -38.91 64.72
N LEU A 895 -100.90 -39.63 63.78
CA LEU A 895 -101.19 -41.02 63.46
C LEU A 895 -100.91 -41.97 64.65
N LEU A 896 -99.88 -41.69 65.47
CA LEU A 896 -99.67 -42.40 66.75
C LEU A 896 -100.79 -42.15 67.77
N GLU A 897 -101.40 -40.96 67.76
CA GLU A 897 -102.52 -40.59 68.63
C GLU A 897 -103.89 -41.01 68.04
N GLU A 898 -103.99 -41.17 66.73
CA GLU A 898 -105.17 -41.60 65.99
C GLU A 898 -105.27 -43.13 65.88
N LEU A 899 -104.15 -43.86 65.72
CA LEU A 899 -104.10 -45.32 65.94
C LEU A 899 -104.63 -45.69 67.33
N LYS A 900 -104.25 -44.90 68.34
CA LYS A 900 -104.70 -44.98 69.74
C LYS A 900 -106.18 -44.62 69.95
N LYS A 901 -106.87 -44.18 68.88
CA LYS A 901 -108.29 -43.81 68.83
C LYS A 901 -109.10 -44.81 67.99
N TYR A 902 -108.52 -45.31 66.90
CA TYR A 902 -109.11 -46.32 66.02
C TYR A 902 -109.20 -47.72 66.66
N GLU A 903 -108.51 -47.98 67.78
CA GLU A 903 -108.80 -49.12 68.65
C GLU A 903 -110.19 -49.05 69.34
N SER A 904 -111.04 -48.03 69.09
CA SER A 904 -112.29 -47.83 69.86
C SER A 904 -113.51 -47.20 69.15
N SER A 905 -113.69 -47.34 67.83
CA SER A 905 -115.01 -47.14 67.18
C SER A 905 -115.16 -47.86 65.84
N ASN A 906 -116.40 -48.13 65.40
CA ASN A 906 -116.74 -49.06 64.31
C ASN A 906 -118.01 -48.62 63.54
N ILE A 907 -118.18 -49.11 62.30
CA ILE A 907 -119.37 -49.07 61.41
C ILE A 907 -119.69 -47.72 60.72
N ASN A 908 -119.44 -47.63 59.41
CA ASN A 908 -120.48 -47.74 58.36
C ASN A 908 -119.85 -47.88 56.95
N TYR A 909 -120.35 -48.78 56.10
CA TYR A 909 -119.59 -49.28 54.93
C TYR A 909 -119.86 -48.58 53.58
N ASP A 910 -121.02 -47.96 53.37
CA ASP A 910 -121.40 -47.48 52.04
C ASP A 910 -120.75 -46.13 51.67
N THR A 911 -120.51 -45.25 52.64
CA THR A 911 -119.66 -44.05 52.43
C THR A 911 -118.23 -44.47 52.09
N LEU A 912 -117.70 -45.42 52.87
CA LEU A 912 -116.34 -45.91 52.74
C LEU A 912 -116.06 -46.47 51.34
N ASN A 913 -116.98 -47.25 50.74
CA ASN A 913 -116.79 -47.76 49.37
C ASN A 913 -116.70 -46.64 48.31
N LYS A 914 -117.44 -45.54 48.48
CA LYS A 914 -117.38 -44.42 47.52
C LYS A 914 -116.09 -43.62 47.68
N GLU A 915 -115.70 -43.36 48.92
CA GLU A 915 -114.39 -42.78 49.26
C GLU A 915 -113.25 -43.68 48.77
N MET A 916 -113.38 -45.01 48.82
CA MET A 916 -112.36 -45.96 48.36
C MET A 916 -112.12 -45.92 46.84
N GLU A 917 -113.17 -45.73 46.03
CA GLU A 917 -113.02 -45.60 44.57
C GLU A 917 -112.53 -44.19 44.18
N GLU A 918 -112.97 -43.13 44.87
CA GLU A 918 -112.43 -41.78 44.67
C GLU A 918 -110.94 -41.71 45.08
N LEU A 919 -110.55 -42.38 46.18
CA LEU A 919 -109.16 -42.53 46.61
C LEU A 919 -108.34 -43.43 45.69
N LYS A 920 -108.91 -44.49 45.10
CA LYS A 920 -108.23 -45.28 44.04
C LYS A 920 -107.91 -44.42 42.84
N LEU A 921 -108.91 -43.72 42.29
CA LEU A 921 -108.74 -42.90 41.10
C LEU A 921 -107.73 -41.77 41.35
N SER A 922 -107.75 -41.21 42.57
CA SER A 922 -106.71 -40.28 43.03
C SER A 922 -105.33 -40.92 43.13
N ASN A 923 -105.20 -42.14 43.67
CA ASN A 923 -103.92 -42.86 43.79
C ASN A 923 -103.35 -43.28 42.43
N ASP A 924 -104.18 -43.78 41.51
CA ASP A 924 -103.71 -44.19 40.18
C ASP A 924 -103.27 -42.96 39.36
N ASN A 925 -103.99 -41.83 39.45
CA ASN A 925 -103.54 -40.54 38.91
C ASN A 925 -102.22 -40.08 39.56
N LEU A 926 -102.10 -40.12 40.90
CA LEU A 926 -100.87 -39.78 41.63
C LEU A 926 -99.69 -40.69 41.24
N ARG A 927 -99.97 -41.97 40.95
CA ARG A 927 -98.97 -42.96 40.55
C ARG A 927 -98.53 -42.77 39.10
N GLU A 928 -99.44 -42.39 38.21
CA GLU A 928 -99.11 -42.00 36.83
C GLU A 928 -98.31 -40.68 36.81
N GLU A 929 -98.69 -39.69 37.63
CA GLU A 929 -97.93 -38.45 37.82
C GLU A 929 -96.54 -38.71 38.44
N TYR A 930 -96.45 -39.65 39.38
CA TYR A 930 -95.17 -40.08 39.98
C TYR A 930 -94.28 -40.79 38.95
N MET A 931 -94.85 -41.68 38.11
CA MET A 931 -94.13 -42.32 36.99
C MET A 931 -93.64 -41.29 35.97
N GLN A 932 -94.44 -40.28 35.63
CA GLN A 932 -94.02 -39.18 34.76
C GLN A 932 -92.88 -38.37 35.38
N LYS A 933 -92.95 -38.06 36.68
CA LYS A 933 -91.88 -37.36 37.41
C LYS A 933 -90.61 -38.21 37.56
N GLU A 934 -90.70 -39.52 37.74
CA GLU A 934 -89.52 -40.40 37.83
C GLU A 934 -88.87 -40.65 36.46
N ASN A 935 -89.65 -40.68 35.36
CA ASN A 935 -89.10 -40.62 34.00
C ASN A 935 -88.36 -39.29 33.77
N LEU A 936 -88.97 -38.15 34.07
CA LEU A 936 -88.34 -36.83 33.91
C LEU A 936 -87.07 -36.69 34.78
N VAL A 937 -87.08 -37.21 36.01
CA VAL A 937 -85.88 -37.29 36.86
C VAL A 937 -84.81 -38.22 36.29
N SER A 938 -85.19 -39.23 35.50
CA SER A 938 -84.24 -40.12 34.82
C SER A 938 -83.61 -39.43 33.60
N GLU A 939 -84.41 -38.73 32.79
CA GLU A 939 -83.93 -37.89 31.67
C GLU A 939 -82.97 -36.80 32.18
N LEU A 940 -83.35 -36.03 33.21
CA LEU A 940 -82.50 -35.02 33.84
C LEU A 940 -81.20 -35.60 34.44
N ARG A 941 -81.20 -36.87 34.88
CA ARG A 941 -79.98 -37.56 35.34
C ARG A 941 -79.06 -37.95 34.18
N GLU A 942 -79.62 -38.32 33.04
CA GLU A 942 -78.85 -38.61 31.82
C GLU A 942 -78.26 -37.34 31.22
N GLU A 943 -79.05 -36.26 31.11
CA GLU A 943 -78.57 -34.93 30.71
C GLU A 943 -77.45 -34.42 31.63
N LEU A 944 -77.63 -34.52 32.96
CA LEU A 944 -76.60 -34.11 33.93
C LEU A 944 -75.30 -34.93 33.77
N ASN A 945 -75.41 -36.21 33.39
CA ASN A 945 -74.25 -37.07 33.16
C ASN A 945 -73.57 -36.77 31.81
N ASN A 946 -74.33 -36.38 30.78
CA ASN A 946 -73.81 -35.88 29.51
C ASN A 946 -73.07 -34.55 29.68
N VAL A 947 -73.69 -33.55 30.32
CA VAL A 947 -73.07 -32.26 30.66
C VAL A 947 -71.81 -32.44 31.52
N LYS A 948 -71.78 -33.46 32.39
CA LYS A 948 -70.59 -33.82 33.17
C LYS A 948 -69.47 -34.41 32.30
N ASN A 949 -69.79 -35.28 31.34
CA ASN A 949 -68.82 -35.81 30.37
C ASN A 949 -68.27 -34.69 29.48
N ASP A 950 -69.13 -33.80 28.98
CA ASP A 950 -68.73 -32.65 28.15
C ASP A 950 -67.82 -31.70 28.93
N LYS A 951 -68.14 -31.41 30.19
CA LYS A 951 -67.27 -30.66 31.09
C LYS A 951 -65.91 -31.34 31.31
N GLU A 952 -65.86 -32.67 31.41
CA GLU A 952 -64.60 -33.40 31.54
C GLU A 952 -63.78 -33.38 30.23
N ASN A 953 -64.44 -33.45 29.08
CA ASN A 953 -63.82 -33.35 27.76
C ASN A 953 -63.27 -31.94 27.50
N LEU A 954 -64.05 -30.89 27.77
CA LEU A 954 -63.61 -29.50 27.68
C LEU A 954 -62.45 -29.21 28.64
N ASN A 955 -62.44 -29.81 29.83
CA ASN A 955 -61.31 -29.72 30.76
C ASN A 955 -60.04 -30.43 30.24
N LYS A 956 -60.17 -31.55 29.51
CA LYS A 956 -59.03 -32.21 28.83
C LYS A 956 -58.50 -31.35 27.67
N GLU A 957 -59.40 -30.70 26.93
CA GLU A 957 -59.03 -29.75 25.87
C GLU A 957 -58.28 -28.54 26.44
N VAL A 958 -58.80 -27.90 27.50
CA VAL A 958 -58.13 -26.80 28.20
C VAL A 958 -56.77 -27.22 28.78
N GLN A 959 -56.65 -28.44 29.33
CA GLN A 959 -55.35 -29.01 29.75
C GLN A 959 -54.37 -29.13 28.57
N SER A 960 -54.84 -29.58 27.40
CA SER A 960 -54.01 -29.69 26.19
C SER A 960 -53.56 -28.33 25.67
N LEU A 961 -54.44 -27.33 25.66
CA LEU A 961 -54.14 -25.96 25.25
C LEU A 961 -53.18 -25.27 26.23
N LEU A 962 -53.30 -25.52 27.54
CA LEU A 962 -52.34 -25.05 28.54
C LEU A 962 -50.96 -25.67 28.34
N LYS A 963 -50.88 -26.97 28.01
CA LYS A 963 -49.61 -27.64 27.70
C LYS A 963 -48.97 -27.07 26.42
N PHE A 964 -49.77 -26.87 25.36
CA PHE A 964 -49.32 -26.28 24.10
C PHE A 964 -48.86 -24.82 24.29
N LYS A 965 -49.54 -24.04 25.13
CA LYS A 965 -49.10 -22.70 25.55
C LYS A 965 -47.75 -22.75 26.29
N GLN A 966 -47.56 -23.70 27.20
CA GLN A 966 -46.30 -23.84 27.95
C GLN A 966 -45.14 -24.24 27.01
N GLU A 967 -45.39 -25.11 26.04
CA GLU A 967 -44.43 -25.50 25.01
C GLU A 967 -44.06 -24.30 24.10
N HIS A 968 -45.04 -23.49 23.70
CA HIS A 968 -44.77 -22.23 22.99
C HIS A 968 -43.95 -21.23 23.81
N ILE A 969 -44.21 -21.08 25.12
CA ILE A 969 -43.41 -20.23 26.01
C ILE A 969 -41.97 -20.75 26.05
N SER A 970 -41.75 -22.04 26.28
CA SER A 970 -40.40 -22.63 26.32
C SER A 970 -39.65 -22.51 24.99
N ASN A 971 -40.35 -22.58 23.85
CA ASN A 971 -39.75 -22.33 22.54
C ASN A 971 -39.41 -20.84 22.33
N ILE A 972 -40.21 -19.91 22.85
CA ILE A 972 -39.90 -18.47 22.81
C ILE A 972 -38.71 -18.13 23.71
N GLU A 973 -38.64 -18.72 24.91
CA GLU A 973 -37.51 -18.60 25.83
C GLU A 973 -36.22 -19.12 25.17
N SER A 974 -36.24 -20.32 24.58
CA SER A 974 -35.09 -20.88 23.86
C SER A 974 -34.66 -20.04 22.65
N CYS A 975 -35.60 -19.44 21.92
CA CYS A 975 -35.30 -18.51 20.83
C CYS A 975 -34.69 -17.20 21.35
N ASN A 976 -35.17 -16.68 22.49
CA ASN A 976 -34.64 -15.49 23.12
C ASN A 976 -33.19 -15.70 23.59
N ASP A 977 -32.90 -16.83 24.24
CA ASP A 977 -31.54 -17.19 24.66
C ASP A 977 -30.60 -17.29 23.45
N LYS A 978 -31.08 -17.85 22.32
CA LYS A 978 -30.32 -17.91 21.07
C LYS A 978 -30.06 -16.52 20.46
N VAL A 979 -31.00 -15.58 20.59
CA VAL A 979 -30.79 -14.18 20.20
C VAL A 979 -29.75 -13.50 21.10
N VAL A 980 -29.73 -13.80 22.40
CA VAL A 980 -28.70 -13.29 23.33
C VAL A 980 -27.30 -13.81 22.95
N GLU A 981 -27.14 -15.12 22.71
CA GLU A 981 -25.86 -15.69 22.25
C GLU A 981 -25.37 -15.03 20.94
N LEU A 982 -26.26 -14.84 19.96
CA LEU A 982 -25.92 -14.18 18.69
C LEU A 982 -25.57 -12.69 18.90
N MET A 983 -26.20 -12.01 19.86
CA MET A 983 -25.90 -10.61 20.17
C MET A 983 -24.56 -10.45 20.90
N GLU A 984 -24.18 -11.40 21.76
CA GLU A 984 -22.83 -11.47 22.32
C GLU A 984 -21.77 -11.71 21.24
N GLU A 985 -22.02 -12.62 20.29
CA GLU A 985 -21.07 -12.91 19.21
C GLU A 985 -20.92 -11.72 18.24
N ILE A 986 -22.02 -11.02 17.93
CA ILE A 986 -21.99 -9.75 17.17
C ILE A 986 -21.17 -8.67 17.90
N ASN A 987 -21.19 -8.62 19.23
CA ASN A 987 -20.38 -7.67 19.99
C ASN A 987 -18.88 -8.06 19.95
N LYS A 988 -18.53 -9.35 20.11
CA LYS A 988 -17.14 -9.82 19.94
C LYS A 988 -16.60 -9.52 18.53
N LEU A 989 -17.44 -9.68 17.50
CA LEU A 989 -17.10 -9.33 16.12
C LEU A 989 -16.85 -7.83 15.94
N LYS A 990 -17.63 -6.95 16.58
CA LYS A 990 -17.39 -5.50 16.59
C LYS A 990 -16.12 -5.11 17.35
N ASP A 991 -15.84 -5.72 18.48
CA ASP A 991 -14.60 -5.46 19.23
C ASP A 991 -13.36 -5.86 18.40
N MET A 992 -13.44 -6.97 17.66
CA MET A 992 -12.43 -7.34 16.67
C MET A 992 -12.37 -6.38 15.47
N GLU A 993 -13.52 -5.92 14.93
CA GLU A 993 -13.55 -4.91 13.86
C GLU A 993 -12.86 -3.60 14.28
N ILE A 994 -13.10 -3.14 15.51
CA ILE A 994 -12.43 -1.99 16.11
C ILE A 994 -10.92 -2.24 16.20
N GLY A 995 -10.49 -3.39 16.72
CA GLY A 995 -9.08 -3.76 16.78
C GLY A 995 -8.40 -3.81 15.40
N TYR A 996 -9.04 -4.41 14.39
CA TYR A 996 -8.53 -4.41 13.02
C TYR A 996 -8.45 -3.00 12.42
N LYS A 997 -9.43 -2.13 12.72
CA LYS A 997 -9.45 -0.73 12.27
C LYS A 997 -8.36 0.11 12.93
N GLU A 998 -8.05 -0.14 14.20
CA GLU A 998 -6.90 0.46 14.88
C GLU A 998 -5.57 -0.04 14.28
N HIS A 999 -5.44 -1.35 14.01
CA HIS A 999 -4.26 -1.91 13.32
C HIS A 999 -4.07 -1.33 11.91
N VAL A 1000 -5.13 -1.20 11.11
CA VAL A 1000 -5.07 -0.55 9.79
C VAL A 1000 -4.66 0.92 9.91
N SER A 1001 -5.16 1.64 10.92
CA SER A 1001 -4.77 3.04 11.17
C SER A 1001 -3.29 3.17 11.53
N ILE A 1002 -2.77 2.28 12.39
CA ILE A 1002 -1.34 2.23 12.76
C ILE A 1002 -0.48 1.91 11.53
N LEU A 1003 -0.90 0.95 10.69
CA LEU A 1003 -0.19 0.62 9.45
C LEU A 1003 -0.21 1.77 8.44
N GLN A 1004 -1.31 2.51 8.33
CA GLN A 1004 -1.37 3.71 7.48
C GLN A 1004 -0.46 4.84 8.02
N GLU A 1005 -0.38 5.03 9.35
CA GLU A 1005 0.56 5.98 9.97
C GLU A 1005 2.03 5.56 9.76
N GLU A 1006 2.33 4.27 9.79
CA GLU A 1006 3.66 3.73 9.48
C GLU A 1006 4.01 3.84 7.99
N ILE A 1007 3.08 3.56 7.08
CA ILE A 1007 3.24 3.79 5.64
C ILE A 1007 3.46 5.28 5.36
N SER A 1008 2.72 6.19 6.02
CA SER A 1008 2.96 7.63 5.91
C SER A 1008 4.37 8.01 6.37
N ARG A 1009 4.82 7.54 7.55
CA ARG A 1009 6.21 7.74 8.01
C ARG A 1009 7.25 7.20 7.03
N LYS A 1010 7.01 6.02 6.44
CA LYS A 1010 7.94 5.40 5.48
C LYS A 1010 7.97 6.14 4.15
N ASN A 1011 6.85 6.70 3.70
CA ASN A 1011 6.81 7.59 2.54
C ASN A 1011 7.52 8.93 2.81
N GLU A 1012 7.37 9.52 4.00
CA GLU A 1012 8.12 10.73 4.40
C GLU A 1012 9.64 10.47 4.48
N GLU A 1013 10.05 9.31 5.03
CA GLU A 1013 11.44 8.86 5.06
C GLU A 1013 11.97 8.62 3.65
N GLN A 1014 11.19 8.00 2.76
CA GLN A 1014 11.57 7.74 1.37
C GLN A 1014 11.68 9.03 0.54
N GLU A 1015 10.73 9.97 0.67
CA GLU A 1015 10.82 11.30 0.04
C GLU A 1015 12.07 12.05 0.51
N LYS A 1016 12.40 11.99 1.81
CA LYS A 1016 13.62 12.59 2.34
C LYS A 1016 14.88 11.95 1.76
N ILE A 1017 14.92 10.61 1.64
CA ILE A 1017 16.03 9.87 1.02
C ILE A 1017 16.14 10.19 -0.49
N VAL A 1018 15.01 10.36 -1.20
CA VAL A 1018 14.99 10.79 -2.60
C VAL A 1018 15.53 12.22 -2.74
N GLY A 1019 15.11 13.16 -1.88
CA GLY A 1019 15.64 14.53 -1.87
C GLY A 1019 17.13 14.60 -1.55
N GLU A 1020 17.62 13.80 -0.61
CA GLU A 1020 19.06 13.68 -0.30
C GLU A 1020 19.84 13.06 -1.47
N LYS A 1021 19.31 12.00 -2.09
CA LYS A 1021 19.88 11.38 -3.30
C LYS A 1021 19.94 12.35 -4.48
N ASP A 1022 18.89 13.13 -4.71
CA ASP A 1022 18.86 14.10 -5.81
C ASP A 1022 19.79 15.28 -5.52
N SER A 1023 19.91 15.74 -4.28
CA SER A 1023 20.91 16.72 -3.88
C SER A 1023 22.34 16.21 -4.14
N LEU A 1024 22.65 14.97 -3.73
CA LEU A 1024 23.93 14.31 -4.00
C LEU A 1024 24.16 14.07 -5.50
N THR A 1025 23.11 13.78 -6.28
CA THR A 1025 23.21 13.60 -7.74
C THR A 1025 23.56 14.92 -8.43
N ASN A 1026 22.92 16.02 -8.02
CA ASN A 1026 23.26 17.37 -8.48
C ASN A 1026 24.69 17.77 -8.09
N GLU A 1027 25.14 17.42 -6.87
CA GLU A 1027 26.52 17.66 -6.43
C GLU A 1027 27.53 16.83 -7.25
N ILE A 1028 27.27 15.54 -7.46
CA ILE A 1028 28.08 14.66 -8.32
C ILE A 1028 28.13 15.16 -9.76
N GLU A 1029 27.04 15.68 -10.31
CA GLU A 1029 27.03 16.25 -11.67
C GLU A 1029 27.78 17.59 -11.75
N SER A 1030 27.68 18.42 -10.71
CA SER A 1030 28.49 19.64 -10.54
C SER A 1030 29.98 19.32 -10.45
N LEU A 1031 30.37 18.34 -9.62
CA LEU A 1031 31.74 17.86 -9.50
C LEU A 1031 32.24 17.21 -10.79
N ARG A 1032 31.43 16.43 -11.51
CA ARG A 1032 31.76 15.89 -12.84
C ARG A 1032 31.99 17.00 -13.87
N ARG A 1033 31.23 18.09 -13.80
CA ARG A 1033 31.42 19.27 -14.65
C ARG A 1033 32.70 20.01 -14.30
N GLN A 1034 32.98 20.23 -13.00
CA GLN A 1034 34.21 20.85 -12.52
C GLN A 1034 35.44 20.00 -12.84
N VAL A 1035 35.37 18.67 -12.74
CA VAL A 1035 36.46 17.74 -13.14
C VAL A 1035 36.71 17.80 -14.64
N LYS A 1036 35.67 17.90 -15.48
CA LYS A 1036 35.84 18.13 -16.93
C LYS A 1036 36.48 19.48 -17.23
N GLU A 1037 36.07 20.54 -16.54
CA GLU A 1037 36.64 21.89 -16.70
C GLU A 1037 38.11 21.95 -16.24
N ASN A 1038 38.42 21.33 -15.10
CA ASN A 1038 39.78 21.14 -14.59
C ASN A 1038 40.65 20.28 -15.53
N ALA A 1039 40.10 19.23 -16.14
CA ALA A 1039 40.82 18.40 -17.11
C ALA A 1039 41.13 19.15 -18.42
N ILE A 1040 40.21 19.99 -18.89
CA ILE A 1040 40.46 20.89 -20.03
C ILE A 1040 41.51 21.93 -19.67
N ALA A 1041 41.43 22.53 -18.47
CA ALA A 1041 42.44 23.47 -17.99
C ALA A 1041 43.83 22.81 -17.86
N LEU A 1042 43.90 21.60 -17.30
CA LEU A 1042 45.13 20.80 -17.21
C LEU A 1042 45.72 20.54 -18.58
N ALA A 1043 44.96 19.98 -19.52
CA ALA A 1043 45.44 19.70 -20.88
C ALA A 1043 45.92 20.96 -21.62
N VAL A 1044 45.28 22.11 -21.37
CA VAL A 1044 45.75 23.41 -21.89
C VAL A 1044 47.06 23.84 -21.22
N THR A 1045 47.19 23.70 -19.89
CA THR A 1045 48.46 24.02 -19.20
C THR A 1045 49.60 23.05 -19.52
N GLU A 1046 49.32 21.76 -19.73
CA GLU A 1046 50.30 20.78 -20.18
C GLU A 1046 50.77 21.10 -21.60
N LYS A 1047 49.87 21.41 -22.53
CA LYS A 1047 50.25 21.86 -23.87
C LYS A 1047 51.09 23.13 -23.85
N TYR A 1048 50.72 24.13 -23.05
CA TYR A 1048 51.55 25.33 -22.89
C TYR A 1048 52.88 25.06 -22.20
N LYS A 1049 52.94 24.10 -21.26
CA LYS A 1049 54.19 23.65 -20.63
C LYS A 1049 55.08 22.91 -21.63
N GLU A 1050 54.53 22.03 -22.47
CA GLU A 1050 55.29 21.37 -23.54
C GLU A 1050 55.81 22.37 -24.56
N GLU A 1051 54.98 23.32 -25.02
CA GLU A 1051 55.42 24.41 -25.90
C GLU A 1051 56.53 25.26 -25.24
N MET A 1052 56.39 25.58 -23.95
CA MET A 1052 57.40 26.34 -23.20
C MET A 1052 58.67 25.53 -22.92
N ASP A 1053 58.58 24.23 -22.64
CA ASP A 1053 59.73 23.34 -22.45
C ASP A 1053 60.44 23.04 -23.78
N ILE A 1054 59.71 22.98 -24.90
CA ILE A 1054 60.29 22.94 -26.26
C ILE A 1054 61.04 24.24 -26.54
N PHE A 1055 60.42 25.40 -26.30
CA PHE A 1055 61.07 26.71 -26.48
C PHE A 1055 62.27 26.89 -25.55
N LYS A 1056 62.17 26.48 -24.28
CA LYS A 1056 63.25 26.50 -23.29
C LYS A 1056 64.39 25.58 -23.72
N ARG A 1057 64.10 24.38 -24.21
CA ARG A 1057 65.11 23.42 -24.72
C ARG A 1057 65.77 23.90 -26.01
N GLU A 1058 65.04 24.59 -26.90
CA GLU A 1058 65.61 25.31 -28.05
C GLU A 1058 66.53 26.47 -27.61
N ALA A 1059 66.09 27.28 -26.66
CA ALA A 1059 66.85 28.40 -26.13
C ALA A 1059 68.10 27.92 -25.39
N GLU A 1060 67.98 26.86 -24.60
CA GLU A 1060 69.08 26.17 -23.93
C GLU A 1060 70.06 25.56 -24.95
N MET A 1061 69.59 24.91 -26.03
CA MET A 1061 70.49 24.46 -27.11
C MET A 1061 71.23 25.63 -27.79
N LYS A 1062 70.57 26.77 -28.02
CA LYS A 1062 71.19 27.96 -28.64
C LYS A 1062 72.18 28.65 -27.69
N VAL A 1063 71.83 28.74 -26.41
CA VAL A 1063 72.72 29.26 -25.35
C VAL A 1063 73.88 28.30 -25.11
N GLU A 1064 73.68 26.99 -25.17
CA GLU A 1064 74.75 26.00 -24.98
C GLU A 1064 75.65 25.89 -26.20
N GLU A 1065 75.13 26.01 -27.42
CA GLU A 1065 75.96 26.23 -28.61
C GLU A 1065 76.86 27.47 -28.44
N MET A 1066 76.33 28.58 -27.90
CA MET A 1066 77.13 29.79 -27.64
C MET A 1066 78.10 29.60 -26.47
N LYS A 1067 77.69 28.97 -25.36
CA LYS A 1067 78.55 28.69 -24.20
C LYS A 1067 79.67 27.72 -24.52
N GLN A 1068 79.43 26.69 -25.33
CA GLN A 1068 80.49 25.84 -25.85
C GLN A 1068 81.47 26.67 -26.71
N LYS A 1069 80.96 27.46 -27.66
CA LYS A 1069 81.80 28.30 -28.54
C LYS A 1069 82.63 29.35 -27.81
N VAL A 1070 82.20 29.83 -26.63
CA VAL A 1070 82.96 30.77 -25.78
C VAL A 1070 83.86 30.04 -24.78
N SER A 1071 83.33 29.08 -24.01
CA SER A 1071 84.08 28.37 -22.96
C SER A 1071 85.22 27.52 -23.52
N GLN A 1072 85.05 26.95 -24.72
CA GLN A 1072 86.10 26.20 -25.42
C GLN A 1072 87.22 27.11 -25.98
N VAL A 1073 87.04 28.43 -25.98
CA VAL A 1073 88.09 29.40 -26.35
C VAL A 1073 88.84 29.89 -25.11
N GLU A 1074 88.15 30.17 -24.01
CA GLU A 1074 88.74 30.85 -22.85
C GLU A 1074 89.06 29.93 -21.66
N SER A 1075 88.25 28.89 -21.39
CA SER A 1075 88.48 28.00 -20.24
C SER A 1075 89.52 26.91 -20.50
N ASP A 1076 89.71 26.47 -21.74
CA ASP A 1076 90.57 25.30 -22.04
C ASP A 1076 92.08 25.59 -21.96
N ARG A 1077 92.51 26.87 -21.84
CA ARG A 1077 93.94 27.25 -21.86
C ARG A 1077 94.58 27.66 -20.54
N CYS A 1078 93.90 28.45 -19.70
CA CYS A 1078 94.55 29.08 -18.53
C CYS A 1078 93.86 28.79 -17.20
N SER A 1079 92.53 28.76 -17.15
CA SER A 1079 91.83 28.41 -15.90
C SER A 1079 91.96 26.91 -15.59
N LYS A 1080 91.92 26.04 -16.62
CA LYS A 1080 91.93 24.58 -16.47
C LYS A 1080 92.99 24.06 -15.49
N TYR A 1081 94.26 24.40 -15.66
CA TYR A 1081 95.34 23.87 -14.81
C TYR A 1081 95.38 24.46 -13.39
N GLN A 1082 95.14 25.77 -13.22
CA GLN A 1082 95.11 26.37 -11.88
C GLN A 1082 93.90 25.87 -11.09
N ILE A 1083 92.73 25.83 -11.75
CA ILE A 1083 91.48 25.34 -11.15
C ILE A 1083 91.50 23.82 -11.01
N GLU A 1084 92.23 23.03 -11.81
CA GLU A 1084 92.41 21.59 -11.55
C GLU A 1084 93.24 21.35 -10.28
N LEU A 1085 94.26 22.15 -9.99
CA LEU A 1085 95.02 22.06 -8.74
C LEU A 1085 94.18 22.46 -7.52
N GLU A 1086 93.52 23.62 -7.58
CA GLU A 1086 92.67 24.09 -6.49
C GLU A 1086 91.40 23.25 -6.33
N LYS A 1087 90.79 22.78 -7.42
CA LYS A 1087 89.71 21.76 -7.35
C LYS A 1087 90.22 20.44 -6.83
N LEU A 1088 91.40 19.94 -7.17
CA LEU A 1088 91.84 18.65 -6.62
C LEU A 1088 92.00 18.74 -5.11
N LYS A 1089 92.54 19.86 -4.60
CA LYS A 1089 92.63 20.12 -3.16
C LYS A 1089 91.24 20.30 -2.53
N ALA A 1090 90.44 21.25 -3.02
CA ALA A 1090 89.09 21.50 -2.49
C ALA A 1090 88.13 20.31 -2.69
N THR A 1091 88.37 19.45 -3.69
CA THR A 1091 87.65 18.18 -3.84
C THR A 1091 88.11 17.17 -2.81
N LEU A 1092 89.39 17.06 -2.47
CA LEU A 1092 89.82 16.19 -1.36
C LEU A 1092 89.25 16.66 -0.01
N GLU A 1093 89.22 17.97 0.22
CA GLU A 1093 88.68 18.60 1.43
C GLU A 1093 87.13 18.43 1.48
N ASN A 1094 86.42 18.81 0.41
CA ASN A 1094 84.98 18.55 0.28
C ASN A 1094 84.64 17.06 0.23
N LYS A 1095 85.52 16.15 -0.24
CA LYS A 1095 85.27 14.70 -0.20
C LYS A 1095 85.36 14.17 1.22
N LEU A 1096 86.16 14.77 2.09
CA LEU A 1096 86.22 14.45 3.51
C LEU A 1096 84.94 14.91 4.21
N GLU A 1097 84.52 16.14 3.96
CA GLU A 1097 83.27 16.69 4.52
C GLU A 1097 82.01 16.04 3.91
N ASP A 1098 82.02 15.67 2.62
CA ASP A 1098 81.05 14.78 1.98
C ASP A 1098 81.02 13.42 2.68
N ILE A 1099 82.17 12.83 3.02
CA ILE A 1099 82.24 11.52 3.69
C ILE A 1099 81.64 11.60 5.09
N ASP A 1100 81.87 12.67 5.85
CA ASP A 1100 81.29 12.84 7.18
C ASP A 1100 79.80 13.25 7.11
N CYS A 1101 79.40 14.05 6.11
CA CYS A 1101 78.00 14.30 5.75
C CYS A 1101 77.28 13.02 5.31
N LEU A 1102 77.94 12.13 4.58
CA LEU A 1102 77.42 10.81 4.18
C LEU A 1102 77.39 9.83 5.36
N LYS A 1103 78.26 9.93 6.36
CA LYS A 1103 78.13 9.18 7.62
C LYS A 1103 76.94 9.69 8.44
N ALA A 1104 76.75 11.01 8.54
CA ALA A 1104 75.60 11.61 9.21
C ALA A 1104 74.29 11.21 8.50
N LYS A 1105 74.22 11.35 7.18
CA LYS A 1105 73.08 10.89 6.37
C LYS A 1105 72.90 9.38 6.39
N LYS A 1106 73.96 8.58 6.52
CA LYS A 1106 73.83 7.13 6.73
C LYS A 1106 73.19 6.83 8.09
N MET A 1107 73.54 7.57 9.14
CA MET A 1107 72.91 7.42 10.46
C MET A 1107 71.44 7.85 10.43
N GLU A 1108 71.14 8.98 9.81
CA GLU A 1108 69.77 9.47 9.54
C GLU A 1108 68.96 8.45 8.73
N VAL A 1109 69.54 7.86 7.68
CA VAL A 1109 68.91 6.78 6.88
C VAL A 1109 68.79 5.49 7.68
N GLU A 1110 69.71 5.14 8.57
CA GLU A 1110 69.59 3.96 9.45
C GLU A 1110 68.51 4.14 10.52
N ASP A 1111 68.24 5.37 10.98
CA ASP A 1111 67.14 5.67 11.90
C ASP A 1111 65.79 5.78 11.17
N LEU A 1112 65.75 6.39 9.98
CA LEU A 1112 64.59 6.36 9.09
C LEU A 1112 64.26 4.94 8.61
N LEU A 1113 65.27 4.06 8.45
CA LEU A 1113 65.06 2.64 8.14
C LEU A 1113 64.43 1.91 9.33
N LYS A 1114 64.88 2.15 10.57
CA LYS A 1114 64.22 1.60 11.77
C LYS A 1114 62.79 2.11 11.92
N GLU A 1115 62.54 3.38 11.62
CA GLU A 1115 61.20 3.95 11.64
C GLU A 1115 60.31 3.35 10.53
N ALA A 1116 60.87 3.11 9.34
CA ALA A 1116 60.21 2.41 8.25
C ALA A 1116 59.92 0.94 8.61
N ASP A 1117 60.87 0.21 9.21
CA ASP A 1117 60.68 -1.16 9.69
C ASP A 1117 59.63 -1.24 10.81
N GLN A 1118 59.57 -0.26 11.72
CA GLN A 1118 58.50 -0.15 12.71
C GLN A 1118 57.14 0.13 12.04
N LYS A 1119 57.07 1.04 11.07
CA LYS A 1119 55.85 1.30 10.28
C LYS A 1119 55.41 0.06 9.51
N VAL A 1120 56.34 -0.67 8.87
CA VAL A 1120 56.08 -1.93 8.16
C VAL A 1120 55.57 -3.01 9.10
N ASN A 1121 56.16 -3.18 10.29
CA ASN A 1121 55.64 -4.10 11.31
C ASN A 1121 54.24 -3.69 11.79
N ASN A 1122 53.99 -2.41 12.04
CA ASN A 1122 52.67 -1.91 12.44
C ASN A 1122 51.62 -2.11 11.34
N TYR A 1123 51.97 -1.86 10.07
CA TYR A 1123 51.09 -2.13 8.92
C TYR A 1123 50.89 -3.62 8.69
N SER A 1124 51.93 -4.46 8.89
CA SER A 1124 51.82 -5.92 8.80
C SER A 1124 50.89 -6.47 9.88
N MET A 1125 51.01 -6.03 11.13
CA MET A 1125 50.03 -6.32 12.18
C MET A 1125 48.62 -5.86 11.78
N LYS A 1126 48.48 -4.65 11.23
CA LYS A 1126 47.17 -4.14 10.78
C LYS A 1126 46.57 -4.96 9.64
N ILE A 1127 47.40 -5.45 8.71
CA ILE A 1127 46.99 -6.39 7.67
C ILE A 1127 46.51 -7.69 8.30
N THR A 1128 47.25 -8.29 9.24
CA THR A 1128 46.80 -9.54 9.90
C THR A 1128 45.50 -9.37 10.70
N GLU A 1129 45.30 -8.23 11.38
CA GLU A 1129 44.01 -7.89 12.01
C GLU A 1129 42.87 -7.81 10.99
N LEU A 1130 43.13 -7.22 9.82
CA LEU A 1130 42.14 -7.06 8.75
C LEU A 1130 41.86 -8.38 8.04
N GLU A 1131 42.86 -9.25 7.87
CA GLU A 1131 42.72 -10.61 7.34
C GLU A 1131 41.91 -11.50 8.29
N GLU A 1132 42.14 -11.39 9.61
CA GLU A 1132 41.33 -12.10 10.60
C GLU A 1132 39.88 -11.60 10.61
N LYS A 1133 39.66 -10.28 10.61
CA LYS A 1133 38.32 -9.68 10.50
C LYS A 1133 37.64 -10.03 9.18
N LEU A 1134 38.36 -10.09 8.06
CA LEU A 1134 37.86 -10.55 6.77
C LEU A 1134 37.46 -12.03 6.82
N LYS A 1135 38.23 -12.87 7.51
CA LYS A 1135 37.90 -14.29 7.73
C LYS A 1135 36.65 -14.44 8.60
N GLN A 1136 36.54 -13.71 9.71
CA GLN A 1136 35.35 -13.68 10.56
C GLN A 1136 34.11 -13.18 9.79
N ASN A 1137 34.26 -12.16 8.94
CA ASN A 1137 33.17 -11.65 8.10
C ASN A 1137 32.75 -12.67 7.02
N LYS A 1138 33.70 -13.35 6.36
CA LYS A 1138 33.38 -14.46 5.43
C LYS A 1138 32.64 -15.61 6.12
N ASP A 1139 33.03 -15.95 7.35
CA ASP A 1139 32.41 -17.01 8.16
C ASP A 1139 30.98 -16.63 8.61
N LEU A 1140 30.74 -15.35 8.93
CA LEU A 1140 29.39 -14.81 9.15
C LEU A 1140 28.56 -14.75 7.87
N THR A 1141 29.16 -14.41 6.74
CA THR A 1141 28.50 -14.35 5.42
C THR A 1141 28.05 -15.75 4.98
N LEU A 1142 28.88 -16.79 5.20
CA LEU A 1142 28.52 -18.18 4.94
C LEU A 1142 27.30 -18.60 5.79
N LYS A 1143 27.30 -18.24 7.07
CA LYS A 1143 26.17 -18.51 8.00
C LYS A 1143 24.90 -17.71 7.66
N LEU A 1144 25.02 -16.54 7.04
CA LEU A 1144 23.88 -15.81 6.50
C LEU A 1144 23.30 -16.51 5.28
N LEU A 1145 24.15 -17.00 4.37
CA LEU A 1145 23.73 -17.80 3.20
C LEU A 1145 23.02 -19.10 3.64
N GLU A 1146 23.58 -19.83 4.61
CA GLU A 1146 22.94 -21.01 5.22
C GLU A 1146 21.56 -20.70 5.86
N LYS A 1147 21.31 -19.45 6.28
CA LYS A 1147 19.99 -19.01 6.75
C LYS A 1147 19.07 -18.58 5.62
N GLU A 1148 19.61 -18.00 4.56
CA GLU A 1148 18.85 -17.62 3.37
C GLU A 1148 18.34 -18.87 2.63
N ASP A 1149 19.16 -19.92 2.50
CA ASP A 1149 18.75 -21.24 1.98
C ASP A 1149 17.61 -21.85 2.79
N VAL A 1150 17.69 -21.81 4.14
CA VAL A 1150 16.61 -22.30 5.03
C VAL A 1150 15.35 -21.44 4.94
N ILE A 1151 15.48 -20.12 4.72
CA ILE A 1151 14.35 -19.22 4.48
C ILE A 1151 13.68 -19.54 3.13
N LEU A 1152 14.46 -19.88 2.09
CA LEU A 1152 13.93 -20.34 0.80
C LEU A 1152 13.19 -21.68 0.93
N GLU A 1153 13.76 -22.66 1.64
CA GLU A 1153 13.10 -23.95 1.89
C GLU A 1153 11.78 -23.79 2.68
N LEU A 1154 11.78 -22.93 3.71
CA LEU A 1154 10.56 -22.59 4.45
C LEU A 1154 9.55 -21.84 3.59
N ARG A 1155 10.00 -20.98 2.66
CA ARG A 1155 9.11 -20.26 1.73
C ARG A 1155 8.45 -21.21 0.73
N ASP A 1156 9.19 -22.18 0.20
CA ASP A 1156 8.64 -23.23 -0.67
C ASP A 1156 7.60 -24.08 0.07
N GLN A 1157 7.84 -24.42 1.35
CA GLN A 1157 6.86 -25.09 2.20
C GLN A 1157 5.60 -24.23 2.43
N CYS A 1158 5.75 -22.93 2.71
CA CYS A 1158 4.62 -22.00 2.84
C CYS A 1158 3.80 -21.90 1.55
N SER A 1159 4.44 -21.65 0.40
CA SER A 1159 3.72 -21.52 -0.88
C SER A 1159 3.08 -22.83 -1.34
N LYS A 1160 3.61 -23.98 -0.92
CA LYS A 1160 2.95 -25.28 -1.11
C LYS A 1160 1.68 -25.42 -0.24
N LEU A 1161 1.74 -25.03 1.03
CA LEU A 1161 0.57 -25.00 1.92
C LEU A 1161 -0.49 -23.99 1.46
N GLU A 1162 -0.08 -22.84 0.91
CA GLU A 1162 -0.99 -21.88 0.27
C GLU A 1162 -1.68 -22.49 -0.95
N HIS A 1163 -0.94 -23.21 -1.80
CA HIS A 1163 -1.50 -23.91 -2.96
C HIS A 1163 -2.49 -25.01 -2.55
N ASP A 1164 -2.13 -25.87 -1.59
CA ASP A 1164 -2.99 -26.93 -1.06
C ASP A 1164 -4.28 -26.34 -0.44
N TYR A 1165 -4.20 -25.18 0.23
CA TYR A 1165 -5.35 -24.47 0.81
C TYR A 1165 -6.25 -23.80 -0.24
N VAL A 1166 -5.68 -23.24 -1.31
CA VAL A 1166 -6.45 -22.73 -2.45
C VAL A 1166 -7.16 -23.86 -3.18
N GLU A 1167 -6.48 -24.97 -3.44
CA GLU A 1167 -7.08 -26.14 -4.10
C GLU A 1167 -8.20 -26.76 -3.23
N PHE A 1168 -8.02 -26.80 -1.90
CA PHE A 1168 -9.09 -27.18 -0.96
C PHE A 1168 -10.28 -26.21 -1.02
N LYS A 1169 -10.04 -24.89 -1.09
CA LYS A 1169 -11.11 -23.89 -1.24
C LYS A 1169 -11.88 -24.08 -2.54
N GLU A 1170 -11.20 -24.25 -3.67
CA GLU A 1170 -11.85 -24.49 -4.97
C GLU A 1170 -12.66 -25.79 -4.97
N LYS A 1171 -12.15 -26.87 -4.37
CA LYS A 1171 -12.90 -28.13 -4.16
C LYS A 1171 -14.13 -27.93 -3.27
N SER A 1172 -14.03 -27.11 -2.22
CA SER A 1172 -15.18 -26.80 -1.35
C SER A 1172 -16.24 -25.97 -2.08
N ALA A 1173 -15.84 -24.92 -2.82
CA ALA A 1173 -16.73 -24.04 -3.56
C ALA A 1173 -17.44 -24.77 -4.71
N THR A 1174 -16.73 -25.62 -5.46
CA THR A 1174 -17.34 -26.47 -6.49
C THR A 1174 -18.30 -27.49 -5.89
N THR A 1175 -18.00 -28.06 -4.72
CA THR A 1175 -18.92 -28.96 -4.00
C THR A 1175 -20.19 -28.22 -3.54
N ILE A 1176 -20.06 -26.98 -3.04
CA ILE A 1176 -21.19 -26.12 -2.65
C ILE A 1176 -22.07 -25.81 -3.88
N ALA A 1177 -21.48 -25.36 -4.99
CA ALA A 1177 -22.22 -25.07 -6.23
C ALA A 1177 -22.97 -26.30 -6.80
N ILE A 1178 -22.41 -27.51 -6.64
CA ILE A 1178 -23.06 -28.79 -7.01
C ILE A 1178 -24.24 -29.12 -6.07
N LEU A 1179 -24.19 -28.70 -4.80
CA LEU A 1179 -25.30 -28.86 -3.87
C LEU A 1179 -26.40 -27.81 -4.12
N GLU A 1180 -26.03 -26.55 -4.40
CA GLU A 1180 -26.96 -25.47 -4.74
C GLU A 1180 -27.72 -25.73 -6.05
N THR A 1181 -27.04 -26.25 -7.07
CA THR A 1181 -27.70 -26.70 -8.31
C THR A 1181 -28.66 -27.87 -8.05
N LYS A 1182 -28.29 -28.86 -7.22
CA LYS A 1182 -29.21 -29.95 -6.83
C LYS A 1182 -30.40 -29.48 -5.98
N ILE A 1183 -30.22 -28.50 -5.12
CA ILE A 1183 -31.30 -27.91 -4.32
C ILE A 1183 -32.28 -27.20 -5.25
N THR A 1184 -31.78 -26.33 -6.14
CA THR A 1184 -32.62 -25.60 -7.11
C THR A 1184 -33.29 -26.53 -8.14
N GLU A 1185 -32.66 -27.63 -8.57
CA GLU A 1185 -33.32 -28.68 -9.36
C GLU A 1185 -34.45 -29.38 -8.58
N MET A 1186 -34.22 -29.76 -7.31
CA MET A 1186 -35.26 -30.34 -6.46
C MET A 1186 -36.42 -29.38 -6.22
N GLU A 1187 -36.15 -28.09 -6.02
CA GLU A 1187 -37.15 -27.06 -5.82
C GLU A 1187 -37.97 -26.81 -7.10
N GLN A 1188 -37.32 -26.72 -8.26
CA GLN A 1188 -38.02 -26.64 -9.55
C GLN A 1188 -38.90 -27.88 -9.80
N SER A 1189 -38.42 -29.09 -9.47
CA SER A 1189 -39.23 -30.31 -9.56
C SER A 1189 -40.44 -30.26 -8.63
N LYS A 1190 -40.25 -29.90 -7.35
CA LYS A 1190 -41.35 -29.75 -6.38
C LYS A 1190 -42.36 -28.69 -6.82
N VAL A 1191 -41.92 -27.53 -7.31
CA VAL A 1191 -42.79 -26.47 -7.83
C VAL A 1191 -43.54 -26.93 -9.08
N ALA A 1192 -42.92 -27.72 -9.96
CA ALA A 1192 -43.59 -28.30 -11.12
C ALA A 1192 -44.67 -29.31 -10.72
N ASP A 1193 -44.42 -30.17 -9.74
CA ASP A 1193 -45.40 -31.15 -9.26
C ASP A 1193 -46.53 -30.51 -8.42
N VAL A 1194 -46.22 -29.49 -7.63
CA VAL A 1194 -47.24 -28.64 -6.99
C VAL A 1194 -48.10 -27.94 -8.05
N LYS A 1195 -47.52 -27.39 -9.13
CA LYS A 1195 -48.30 -26.82 -10.25
C LYS A 1195 -49.20 -27.86 -10.93
N LYS A 1196 -48.73 -29.09 -11.15
CA LYS A 1196 -49.57 -30.19 -11.70
C LYS A 1196 -50.73 -30.55 -10.75
N ALA A 1197 -50.46 -30.67 -9.45
CA ALA A 1197 -51.46 -30.97 -8.44
C ALA A 1197 -52.51 -29.85 -8.34
N MET A 1198 -52.06 -28.60 -8.30
CA MET A 1198 -52.93 -27.41 -8.23
C MET A 1198 -53.79 -27.31 -9.50
N ALA A 1199 -53.22 -27.47 -10.69
CA ALA A 1199 -53.97 -27.49 -11.96
C ALA A 1199 -54.99 -28.65 -12.04
N LYS A 1200 -54.69 -29.81 -11.44
CA LYS A 1200 -55.65 -30.93 -11.34
C LYS A 1200 -56.81 -30.59 -10.41
N VAL A 1201 -56.54 -30.04 -9.22
CA VAL A 1201 -57.58 -29.55 -8.29
C VAL A 1201 -58.45 -28.49 -8.97
N ASP A 1202 -57.84 -27.58 -9.72
CA ASP A 1202 -58.53 -26.54 -10.50
C ASP A 1202 -59.49 -27.15 -11.55
N CYS A 1203 -59.06 -28.20 -12.24
CA CYS A 1203 -59.90 -28.96 -13.18
C CYS A 1203 -61.05 -29.71 -12.49
N ASP A 1204 -60.78 -30.36 -11.36
CA ASP A 1204 -61.80 -31.11 -10.61
C ASP A 1204 -62.82 -30.17 -9.93
N GLN A 1205 -62.41 -29.00 -9.44
CA GLN A 1205 -63.31 -27.93 -9.01
C GLN A 1205 -64.17 -27.40 -10.17
N LYS A 1206 -63.56 -27.08 -11.32
CA LYS A 1206 -64.29 -26.65 -12.54
C LYS A 1206 -65.25 -27.73 -13.06
N ARG A 1207 -64.99 -29.01 -12.78
CA ARG A 1207 -65.89 -30.13 -13.06
C ARG A 1207 -67.04 -30.20 -12.06
N MET A 1208 -66.76 -30.11 -10.76
CA MET A 1208 -67.76 -30.09 -9.69
C MET A 1208 -68.74 -28.93 -9.87
N ILE A 1209 -68.24 -27.72 -10.15
CA ILE A 1209 -69.08 -26.53 -10.44
C ILE A 1209 -69.98 -26.77 -11.66
N LYS A 1210 -69.52 -27.47 -12.70
CA LYS A 1210 -70.33 -27.81 -13.88
C LYS A 1210 -71.42 -28.83 -13.59
N GLU A 1211 -71.18 -29.83 -12.74
CA GLU A 1211 -72.22 -30.78 -12.34
C GLU A 1211 -73.25 -30.11 -11.41
N LEU A 1212 -72.82 -29.32 -10.42
CA LEU A 1212 -73.71 -28.50 -9.58
C LEU A 1212 -74.57 -27.53 -10.43
N GLN A 1213 -74.01 -26.94 -11.49
CA GLN A 1213 -74.77 -26.10 -12.44
C GLN A 1213 -75.78 -26.89 -13.29
N LYS A 1214 -75.59 -28.20 -13.51
CA LYS A 1214 -76.63 -29.05 -14.11
C LYS A 1214 -77.70 -29.38 -13.08
N GLU A 1215 -77.30 -29.76 -11.87
CA GLU A 1215 -78.18 -30.15 -10.78
C GLU A 1215 -79.12 -29.00 -10.40
N VAL A 1216 -78.60 -27.79 -10.23
CA VAL A 1216 -79.42 -26.57 -10.03
C VAL A 1216 -80.39 -26.35 -11.20
N LYS A 1217 -79.96 -26.54 -12.46
CA LYS A 1217 -80.87 -26.44 -13.62
C LYS A 1217 -81.95 -27.52 -13.65
N GLN A 1218 -81.62 -28.73 -13.19
CA GLN A 1218 -82.55 -29.85 -13.12
C GLN A 1218 -83.58 -29.62 -11.99
N LEU A 1219 -83.13 -29.18 -10.81
CA LEU A 1219 -83.99 -28.75 -9.71
C LEU A 1219 -84.91 -27.59 -10.12
N TYR A 1220 -84.43 -26.60 -10.89
CA TYR A 1220 -85.30 -25.55 -11.44
C TYR A 1220 -86.35 -26.11 -12.43
N GLN A 1221 -86.01 -27.11 -13.25
CA GLN A 1221 -86.98 -27.77 -14.12
C GLN A 1221 -88.00 -28.61 -13.35
N GLU A 1222 -87.58 -29.30 -12.28
CA GLU A 1222 -88.46 -30.08 -11.42
C GLU A 1222 -89.36 -29.18 -10.59
N LEU A 1223 -88.83 -28.09 -10.00
CA LEU A 1223 -89.61 -27.07 -9.31
C LEU A 1223 -90.69 -26.46 -10.22
N ASN A 1224 -90.34 -26.12 -11.46
CA ASN A 1224 -91.29 -25.58 -12.43
C ASN A 1224 -92.35 -26.61 -12.86
N LYS A 1225 -92.00 -27.90 -12.96
CA LYS A 1225 -92.97 -28.99 -13.15
C LYS A 1225 -93.89 -29.14 -11.94
N THR A 1226 -93.37 -29.07 -10.71
CA THR A 1226 -94.19 -29.16 -9.50
C THR A 1226 -95.08 -27.94 -9.29
N SER A 1227 -94.65 -26.73 -9.71
CA SER A 1227 -95.55 -25.57 -9.77
C SER A 1227 -96.66 -25.83 -10.78
N SER A 1228 -96.32 -26.20 -12.02
CA SER A 1228 -97.31 -26.52 -13.06
C SER A 1228 -98.31 -27.61 -12.63
N ALA A 1229 -97.83 -28.60 -11.87
CA ALA A 1229 -98.66 -29.65 -11.29
C ALA A 1229 -99.55 -29.13 -10.17
N ASN A 1230 -99.02 -28.32 -9.24
CA ASN A 1230 -99.81 -27.67 -8.19
C ASN A 1230 -100.85 -26.69 -8.76
N ASP A 1231 -100.53 -25.96 -9.82
CA ASP A 1231 -101.45 -25.07 -10.52
C ASP A 1231 -102.60 -25.87 -11.15
N ALA A 1232 -102.31 -27.01 -11.79
CA ALA A 1232 -103.32 -27.95 -12.27
C ALA A 1232 -104.14 -28.59 -11.13
N LEU A 1233 -103.51 -28.94 -10.01
CA LEU A 1233 -104.17 -29.54 -8.84
C LEU A 1233 -105.05 -28.51 -8.12
N ASN A 1234 -104.65 -27.24 -8.07
CA ASN A 1234 -105.46 -26.12 -7.59
C ASN A 1234 -106.66 -25.86 -8.52
N GLU A 1235 -106.47 -25.94 -9.83
CA GLU A 1235 -107.56 -25.94 -10.81
C GLU A 1235 -108.53 -27.12 -10.59
N GLU A 1236 -108.03 -28.30 -10.23
CA GLU A 1236 -108.86 -29.48 -9.98
C GLU A 1236 -109.59 -29.40 -8.62
N ILE A 1237 -108.94 -28.89 -7.58
CA ILE A 1237 -109.56 -28.55 -6.29
C ILE A 1237 -110.66 -27.50 -6.47
N LYS A 1238 -110.46 -26.54 -7.39
CA LYS A 1238 -111.46 -25.51 -7.73
C LYS A 1238 -112.68 -26.10 -8.44
N LYS A 1239 -112.48 -27.06 -9.36
CA LYS A 1239 -113.58 -27.84 -9.97
C LYS A 1239 -114.30 -28.73 -8.95
N LEU A 1240 -113.56 -29.43 -8.08
CA LEU A 1240 -114.13 -30.28 -7.03
C LEU A 1240 -114.92 -29.48 -6.00
N LYS A 1241 -114.44 -28.29 -5.58
CA LYS A 1241 -115.22 -27.35 -4.76
C LYS A 1241 -116.48 -26.81 -5.46
N GLN A 1242 -116.60 -26.93 -6.77
CA GLN A 1242 -117.79 -26.54 -7.53
C GLN A 1242 -118.80 -27.69 -7.71
N TYR A 1243 -118.44 -28.93 -7.34
CA TYR A 1243 -119.33 -30.11 -7.38
C TYR A 1243 -119.56 -30.78 -6.02
N GLY A 1244 -118.74 -30.52 -5.00
CA GLY A 1244 -118.86 -31.08 -3.66
C GLY A 1244 -119.98 -30.45 -2.81
N SER A 1245 -121.24 -30.60 -3.22
CA SER A 1245 -122.41 -30.09 -2.47
C SER A 1245 -123.70 -30.92 -2.66
N SER A 1246 -123.62 -32.25 -2.71
CA SER A 1246 -124.78 -33.17 -2.70
C SER A 1246 -124.41 -34.62 -2.33
N GLY A 1247 -125.07 -35.21 -1.32
CA GLY A 1247 -124.89 -36.61 -0.85
C GLY A 1247 -123.62 -36.80 0.00
N GLU A 1248 -123.61 -37.25 1.26
CA GLU A 1248 -124.37 -38.27 2.02
C GLU A 1248 -123.96 -39.74 1.75
N ASP A 1249 -123.75 -40.47 2.86
CA ASP A 1249 -123.74 -41.94 3.06
C ASP A 1249 -122.77 -42.82 2.22
N CYS A 1250 -121.97 -43.77 2.75
CA CYS A 1250 -122.19 -44.71 3.86
C CYS A 1250 -120.93 -45.60 4.10
N ALA A 1251 -120.90 -46.35 5.23
CA ALA A 1251 -120.15 -47.60 5.51
C ALA A 1251 -118.60 -47.60 5.44
N THR A 1252 -117.81 -47.93 6.49
CA THR A 1252 -117.68 -49.19 7.30
C THR A 1252 -116.83 -50.28 6.64
N ILE A 1253 -116.19 -51.15 7.48
CA ILE A 1253 -115.19 -52.22 7.16
C ILE A 1253 -113.75 -51.65 7.06
N ALA A 1254 -112.79 -51.84 7.98
CA ALA A 1254 -112.47 -52.84 9.02
C ALA A 1254 -111.72 -54.11 8.55
N THR A 1255 -110.76 -54.58 9.36
CA THR A 1255 -109.73 -55.62 9.02
C THR A 1255 -108.77 -55.19 7.88
N VAL A 1256 -107.48 -55.52 7.86
CA VAL A 1256 -106.76 -56.67 8.46
C VAL A 1256 -105.55 -56.24 9.30
N SER A 1257 -105.33 -56.92 10.41
CA SER A 1257 -104.02 -57.04 11.07
C SER A 1257 -103.59 -58.50 10.99
N ASN A 1258 -102.37 -58.79 10.50
CA ASN A 1258 -101.68 -60.05 10.79
C ASN A 1258 -100.20 -60.07 10.36
N THR A 1259 -99.34 -60.27 11.35
CA THR A 1259 -98.30 -61.32 11.43
C THR A 1259 -97.34 -61.57 10.25
N ASN A 1260 -96.09 -61.18 10.46
CA ASN A 1260 -94.91 -62.04 10.70
C ASN A 1260 -94.57 -63.24 9.80
N ASN A 1261 -93.25 -63.49 9.75
CA ASN A 1261 -92.51 -64.73 9.45
C ASN A 1261 -91.96 -64.99 8.02
N GLU A 1262 -90.62 -64.95 7.98
CA GLU A 1262 -89.71 -66.02 7.53
C GLU A 1262 -89.31 -66.19 6.04
N VAL A 1263 -87.97 -66.05 5.87
CA VAL A 1263 -87.06 -66.88 5.05
C VAL A 1263 -87.18 -66.82 3.52
N GLY A 1264 -86.09 -66.41 2.87
CA GLY A 1264 -85.97 -66.40 1.40
C GLY A 1264 -84.61 -65.99 0.86
N ASP A 1265 -83.53 -66.72 1.20
CA ASP A 1265 -82.20 -66.54 0.59
C ASP A 1265 -82.26 -66.67 -0.94
N LYS A 1266 -81.95 -65.57 -1.66
CA LYS A 1266 -81.61 -65.57 -3.09
C LYS A 1266 -80.64 -64.46 -3.47
N ASP A 1267 -79.35 -64.81 -3.49
CA ASP A 1267 -78.35 -64.09 -4.28
C ASP A 1267 -78.66 -64.19 -5.79
N ASP A 1268 -78.85 -63.06 -6.47
CA ASP A 1268 -78.44 -62.85 -7.87
C ASP A 1268 -78.34 -61.34 -8.19
N TYR A 1269 -77.73 -61.01 -9.32
CA TYR A 1269 -77.67 -59.70 -9.98
C TYR A 1269 -76.75 -58.61 -9.39
N LYS A 1270 -75.45 -58.88 -9.57
CA LYS A 1270 -74.55 -58.04 -10.40
C LYS A 1270 -74.68 -56.50 -10.24
N VAL A 1271 -73.86 -55.91 -9.37
CA VAL A 1271 -73.26 -54.59 -9.66
C VAL A 1271 -71.73 -54.71 -9.61
N LYS A 1272 -71.06 -54.06 -10.56
CA LYS A 1272 -69.61 -54.14 -10.75
C LYS A 1272 -68.90 -53.36 -9.65
N LYS A 1273 -68.21 -54.05 -8.73
CA LYS A 1273 -67.12 -53.43 -7.96
C LYS A 1273 -65.81 -53.65 -8.74
N SER A 1274 -65.58 -52.78 -9.73
CA SER A 1274 -64.31 -52.75 -10.47
C SER A 1274 -63.16 -52.47 -9.50
N GLY A 1275 -62.03 -53.14 -9.70
CA GLY A 1275 -60.91 -53.08 -8.77
C GLY A 1275 -60.40 -51.67 -8.52
N PHE A 1276 -60.18 -51.35 -7.25
CA PHE A 1276 -59.07 -50.52 -6.85
C PHE A 1276 -58.17 -51.40 -6.00
N ASP A 1277 -57.23 -52.06 -6.69
CA ASP A 1277 -55.92 -52.39 -6.19
C ASP A 1277 -55.81 -52.99 -4.78
N VAL A 1278 -55.86 -54.32 -4.76
CA VAL A 1278 -54.87 -55.08 -3.98
C VAL A 1278 -53.51 -54.89 -4.69
N ILE A 1279 -52.93 -53.69 -4.57
CA ILE A 1279 -51.49 -53.51 -4.76
C ILE A 1279 -50.86 -54.03 -3.47
N ASP A 1280 -50.40 -55.28 -3.59
CA ASP A 1280 -49.21 -55.80 -2.96
C ASP A 1280 -48.98 -55.34 -1.51
N TYR A 1281 -49.61 -56.08 -0.61
CA TYR A 1281 -49.10 -56.23 0.77
C TYR A 1281 -47.59 -56.57 0.75
N GLU A 1282 -47.15 -57.31 -0.27
CA GLU A 1282 -45.76 -57.47 -0.71
C GLU A 1282 -44.96 -56.17 -0.87
N GLU A 1283 -45.45 -55.12 -1.54
CA GLU A 1283 -44.70 -53.84 -1.63
C GLU A 1283 -44.56 -53.17 -0.27
N LEU A 1284 -45.63 -53.17 0.54
CA LEU A 1284 -45.58 -52.63 1.89
C LEU A 1284 -44.63 -53.43 2.80
N ASN A 1285 -44.58 -54.76 2.63
CA ASN A 1285 -43.70 -55.64 3.39
C ASN A 1285 -42.24 -55.53 2.90
N VAL A 1286 -42.01 -55.35 1.59
CA VAL A 1286 -40.69 -55.05 1.00
C VAL A 1286 -40.19 -53.67 1.44
N LEU A 1287 -41.07 -52.66 1.58
CA LEU A 1287 -40.71 -51.39 2.20
C LEU A 1287 -40.34 -51.57 3.67
N ARG A 1288 -41.09 -52.39 4.42
CA ARG A 1288 -40.81 -52.70 5.83
C ARG A 1288 -39.48 -53.45 6.01
N GLU A 1289 -39.18 -54.40 5.14
CA GLU A 1289 -37.91 -55.11 5.10
C GLU A 1289 -36.75 -54.20 4.67
N LYS A 1290 -36.95 -53.33 3.67
CA LYS A 1290 -35.96 -52.29 3.30
C LYS A 1290 -35.65 -51.36 4.46
N VAL A 1291 -36.66 -50.91 5.22
CA VAL A 1291 -36.46 -50.07 6.42
C VAL A 1291 -35.66 -50.83 7.48
N LEU A 1292 -36.01 -52.09 7.78
CA LEU A 1292 -35.22 -52.95 8.68
C LEU A 1292 -33.77 -53.15 8.20
N ASN A 1293 -33.56 -53.31 6.90
CA ASN A 1293 -32.24 -53.48 6.28
C ASN A 1293 -31.40 -52.19 6.34
N TYR A 1294 -32.01 -51.02 6.16
CA TYR A 1294 -31.35 -49.72 6.40
C TYR A 1294 -31.05 -49.49 7.89
N GLN A 1295 -31.96 -49.89 8.79
CA GLN A 1295 -31.77 -49.77 10.24
C GLN A 1295 -30.65 -50.70 10.74
N ALA A 1296 -30.55 -51.92 10.19
CA ALA A 1296 -29.42 -52.81 10.42
C ALA A 1296 -28.10 -52.22 9.89
N LYS A 1297 -28.07 -51.68 8.67
CA LYS A 1297 -26.88 -51.02 8.10
C LYS A 1297 -26.44 -49.78 8.87
N LEU A 1298 -27.38 -49.03 9.46
CA LEU A 1298 -27.05 -47.92 10.37
C LEU A 1298 -26.37 -48.46 11.63
N PHE A 1299 -26.90 -49.52 12.24
CA PHE A 1299 -26.31 -50.17 13.40
C PHE A 1299 -24.92 -50.75 13.10
N ASP A 1300 -24.73 -51.39 11.94
CA ASP A 1300 -23.41 -51.87 11.46
C ASP A 1300 -22.40 -50.71 11.27
N LEU A 1301 -22.86 -49.55 10.79
CA LEU A 1301 -22.03 -48.34 10.68
C LEU A 1301 -21.67 -47.77 12.06
N GLU A 1302 -22.62 -47.70 13.00
CA GLU A 1302 -22.36 -47.25 14.37
C GLU A 1302 -21.41 -48.21 15.11
N GLU A 1303 -21.55 -49.53 14.93
CA GLU A 1303 -20.60 -50.51 15.47
C GLU A 1303 -19.21 -50.36 14.83
N LYS A 1304 -19.14 -50.01 13.53
CA LYS A 1304 -17.87 -49.72 12.86
C LYS A 1304 -17.22 -48.44 13.37
N TYR A 1305 -17.95 -47.34 13.51
CA TYR A 1305 -17.43 -46.07 14.03
C TYR A 1305 -17.02 -46.17 15.50
N THR A 1306 -17.75 -46.94 16.33
CA THR A 1306 -17.36 -47.18 17.72
C THR A 1306 -16.12 -48.08 17.83
N LYS A 1307 -15.94 -49.06 16.93
CA LYS A 1307 -14.67 -49.81 16.80
C LYS A 1307 -13.51 -48.93 16.34
N GLU A 1308 -13.72 -48.09 15.33
CA GLU A 1308 -12.68 -47.20 14.76
C GLU A 1308 -12.21 -46.15 15.77
N THR A 1309 -13.14 -45.52 16.49
CA THR A 1309 -12.82 -44.60 17.60
C THR A 1309 -12.21 -45.30 18.82
N ALA A 1310 -12.51 -46.59 19.06
CA ALA A 1310 -11.81 -47.40 20.06
C ALA A 1310 -10.37 -47.72 19.65
N THR A 1311 -10.12 -48.07 18.38
CA THR A 1311 -8.75 -48.31 17.88
C THR A 1311 -7.92 -47.02 17.88
N LEU A 1312 -8.50 -45.87 17.51
CA LEU A 1312 -7.81 -44.58 17.63
C LEU A 1312 -7.49 -44.23 19.09
N LYS A 1313 -8.37 -44.55 20.05
CA LYS A 1313 -8.08 -44.40 21.49
C LYS A 1313 -6.96 -45.33 21.97
N GLU A 1314 -6.90 -46.58 21.50
CA GLU A 1314 -5.76 -47.46 21.79
C GLU A 1314 -4.47 -46.95 21.16
N GLU A 1315 -4.49 -46.47 19.92
CA GLU A 1315 -3.31 -45.95 19.23
C GLU A 1315 -2.77 -44.68 19.88
N ILE A 1316 -3.64 -43.72 20.24
CA ILE A 1316 -3.26 -42.54 21.05
C ILE A 1316 -2.65 -42.98 22.40
N LYS A 1317 -3.26 -43.95 23.07
CA LYS A 1317 -2.76 -44.47 24.36
C LYS A 1317 -1.41 -45.18 24.21
N LYS A 1318 -1.19 -45.88 23.09
CA LYS A 1318 0.05 -46.58 22.75
C LYS A 1318 1.16 -45.60 22.37
N ASN A 1319 0.87 -44.58 21.58
CA ASN A 1319 1.83 -43.52 21.22
C ASN A 1319 2.22 -42.67 22.43
N ASN A 1320 1.29 -42.39 23.35
CA ASN A 1320 1.60 -41.78 24.64
C ASN A 1320 2.46 -42.69 25.54
N LEU A 1321 2.26 -44.01 25.49
CA LEU A 1321 3.12 -44.97 26.19
C LEU A 1321 4.54 -45.01 25.59
N THR A 1322 4.67 -44.98 24.27
CA THR A 1322 5.97 -44.89 23.58
C THR A 1322 6.72 -43.62 23.98
N ARG A 1323 6.08 -42.44 23.89
CA ARG A 1323 6.66 -41.16 24.36
C ARG A 1323 7.05 -41.19 25.84
N SER A 1324 6.27 -41.88 26.68
CA SER A 1324 6.61 -42.06 28.10
C SER A 1324 7.85 -42.94 28.29
N VAL A 1325 8.03 -44.00 27.48
CA VAL A 1325 9.24 -44.84 27.50
C VAL A 1325 10.47 -44.06 26.98
N GLU A 1326 10.33 -43.27 25.92
CA GLU A 1326 11.40 -42.43 25.38
C GLU A 1326 11.87 -41.39 26.41
N ASN A 1327 10.94 -40.64 27.02
CA ASN A 1327 11.25 -39.67 28.08
C ASN A 1327 11.89 -40.33 29.32
N ASN A 1328 11.39 -41.50 29.73
CA ASN A 1328 11.99 -42.26 30.84
C ASN A 1328 13.38 -42.81 30.48
N THR A 1329 13.67 -43.07 29.20
CA THR A 1329 15.01 -43.50 28.76
C THR A 1329 16.02 -42.35 28.84
N LEU A 1330 15.60 -41.12 28.50
CA LEU A 1330 16.44 -39.93 28.63
C LEU A 1330 16.70 -39.56 30.10
N ALA A 1331 15.71 -39.72 30.99
CA ALA A 1331 15.89 -39.53 32.43
C ALA A 1331 16.87 -40.54 33.05
N ASN A 1332 16.70 -41.84 32.74
CA ASN A 1332 17.57 -42.91 33.26
C ASN A 1332 19.04 -42.78 32.79
N ALA A 1333 19.31 -42.06 31.71
CA ALA A 1333 20.68 -41.82 31.23
C ALA A 1333 21.51 -40.91 32.15
N LEU A 1334 20.89 -40.16 33.08
CA LEU A 1334 21.58 -39.19 33.94
C LEU A 1334 21.78 -39.63 35.41
N GLU A 1335 21.04 -40.62 35.93
CA GLU A 1335 21.18 -41.02 37.35
C GLU A 1335 22.33 -42.01 37.63
N ILE A 1336 22.97 -42.62 36.62
CA ILE A 1336 24.04 -43.61 36.82
C ILE A 1336 25.41 -42.95 37.10
N LYS A 1337 25.49 -42.08 38.12
CA LYS A 1337 26.74 -41.71 38.85
C LYS A 1337 26.54 -40.76 40.04
N SER A 1338 26.06 -41.28 41.18
CA SER A 1338 26.58 -40.88 42.50
C SER A 1338 26.25 -41.94 43.55
N ILE A 1339 27.19 -42.19 44.47
CA ILE A 1339 27.15 -43.33 45.39
C ILE A 1339 27.14 -42.83 46.85
N ASN A 1340 26.18 -43.35 47.62
CA ASN A 1340 26.14 -43.40 49.08
C ASN A 1340 26.51 -42.14 49.88
N HIS A 1341 25.50 -41.44 50.40
CA HIS A 1341 25.53 -41.09 51.82
C HIS A 1341 24.14 -41.29 52.45
N SER A 1342 24.08 -42.09 53.52
CA SER A 1342 22.83 -42.51 54.16
C SER A 1342 22.64 -41.80 55.50
N VAL A 1343 21.66 -40.90 55.60
CA VAL A 1343 21.18 -40.34 56.88
C VAL A 1343 19.65 -40.12 56.83
N ASN A 1344 18.95 -40.88 57.66
CA ASN A 1344 17.64 -40.66 58.31
C ASN A 1344 16.38 -40.20 57.52
N LYS A 1345 15.26 -40.84 57.87
CA LYS A 1345 13.88 -40.51 57.45
C LYS A 1345 13.28 -39.41 58.33
N SER A 1346 12.55 -38.45 57.74
CA SER A 1346 11.40 -37.82 58.39
C SER A 1346 10.49 -37.05 57.41
N SER A 1347 9.20 -37.38 57.43
CA SER A 1347 8.03 -36.54 57.08
C SER A 1347 8.07 -35.59 55.87
N ASN A 1348 7.64 -36.12 54.72
CA ASN A 1348 6.40 -35.71 54.03
C ASN A 1348 5.97 -34.22 54.13
N GLN A 1349 6.19 -33.43 53.07
CA GLN A 1349 5.36 -32.27 52.74
C GLN A 1349 5.29 -32.09 51.22
N PHE A 1350 4.07 -31.96 50.68
CA PHE A 1350 3.82 -31.70 49.27
C PHE A 1350 4.01 -30.20 48.98
N THR A 1351 4.87 -29.85 48.04
CA THR A 1351 4.93 -28.51 47.43
C THR A 1351 4.37 -28.58 46.01
N THR A 1352 3.21 -27.96 45.79
CA THR A 1352 2.57 -27.87 44.48
C THR A 1352 3.41 -27.03 43.51
N ALA A 1353 3.70 -27.57 42.33
CA ALA A 1353 4.40 -26.85 41.27
C ALA A 1353 3.40 -26.11 40.37
N GLU A 1354 3.41 -24.79 40.41
CA GLU A 1354 2.97 -23.87 39.34
C GLU A 1354 3.22 -22.43 39.82
N ASN A 1355 4.28 -21.78 39.34
CA ASN A 1355 4.59 -20.39 39.71
C ASN A 1355 5.43 -19.69 38.61
N TYR A 1356 4.83 -19.52 37.43
CA TYR A 1356 5.41 -18.71 36.35
C TYR A 1356 5.29 -17.21 36.68
N THR A 1357 6.26 -16.68 37.44
CA THR A 1357 6.34 -15.25 37.74
C THR A 1357 6.93 -14.47 36.56
N PHE A 1358 6.19 -13.50 36.04
CA PHE A 1358 6.48 -12.71 34.83
C PHE A 1358 7.83 -11.93 34.85
N ALA A 1359 8.39 -11.70 36.03
CA ALA A 1359 9.76 -11.22 36.24
C ALA A 1359 10.28 -11.82 37.56
N GLU A 1360 11.60 -11.76 37.81
CA GLU A 1360 12.13 -12.13 39.13
C GLU A 1360 11.57 -11.19 40.22
N PRO A 1361 11.35 -11.66 41.47
CA PRO A 1361 10.78 -10.83 42.54
C PRO A 1361 11.50 -9.49 42.75
N THR A 1362 12.82 -9.48 42.61
CA THR A 1362 13.70 -8.30 42.69
C THR A 1362 13.48 -7.31 41.56
N GLU A 1363 13.27 -7.80 40.34
CA GLU A 1363 13.02 -6.97 39.15
C GLU A 1363 11.58 -6.44 39.15
N ALA A 1364 10.62 -7.24 39.60
CA ALA A 1364 9.23 -6.81 39.79
C ALA A 1364 9.12 -5.67 40.82
N GLU A 1365 9.86 -5.73 41.93
CA GLU A 1365 9.95 -4.61 42.89
C GLU A 1365 10.58 -3.36 42.27
N TYR A 1366 11.65 -3.52 41.47
CA TYR A 1366 12.34 -2.42 40.80
C TYR A 1366 11.44 -1.71 39.77
N LEU A 1367 10.78 -2.47 38.90
CA LEU A 1367 9.79 -1.97 37.94
C LEU A 1367 8.60 -1.29 38.64
N ARG A 1368 8.06 -1.88 39.72
CA ARG A 1368 6.99 -1.28 40.53
C ARG A 1368 7.41 0.08 41.10
N ASN A 1369 8.64 0.18 41.62
CA ASN A 1369 9.16 1.41 42.19
C ASN A 1369 9.43 2.49 41.12
N ILE A 1370 9.93 2.11 39.93
CA ILE A 1370 10.05 3.01 38.77
C ILE A 1370 8.67 3.53 38.36
N LEU A 1371 7.70 2.63 38.19
CA LEU A 1371 6.37 2.97 37.69
C LEU A 1371 5.62 3.90 38.66
N TYR A 1372 5.69 3.60 39.96
CA TYR A 1372 5.16 4.48 41.01
C TYR A 1372 5.80 5.87 40.94
N ARG A 1373 7.14 5.94 40.87
CA ARG A 1373 7.87 7.21 40.78
C ARG A 1373 7.49 7.98 39.52
N TYR A 1374 7.38 7.31 38.37
CA TYR A 1374 7.03 7.91 37.09
C TYR A 1374 5.61 8.51 37.08
N MET A 1375 4.61 7.77 37.59
CA MET A 1375 3.24 8.25 37.74
C MET A 1375 3.13 9.39 38.75
N TYR A 1376 3.93 9.35 39.81
CA TYR A 1376 3.99 10.43 40.80
C TYR A 1376 4.70 11.68 40.26
N GLU A 1377 5.77 11.57 39.47
CA GLU A 1377 6.61 12.71 39.04
C GLU A 1377 6.20 13.34 37.70
N ARG A 1378 5.55 12.63 36.76
CA ARG A 1378 5.12 13.22 35.46
C ARG A 1378 4.13 14.38 35.63
N GLU A 1379 4.16 15.33 34.69
CA GLU A 1379 3.31 16.51 34.70
C GLU A 1379 2.01 16.37 33.88
N THR A 1380 2.00 15.59 32.79
CA THR A 1380 0.90 15.59 31.81
C THR A 1380 0.47 14.20 31.30
N LEU A 1381 -0.86 14.03 31.21
CA LEU A 1381 -1.61 13.05 30.41
C LEU A 1381 -3.02 13.65 30.14
N GLY A 1382 -3.84 12.99 29.31
CA GLY A 1382 -5.06 13.55 28.73
C GLY A 1382 -6.30 13.68 29.65
N ARG A 1383 -7.49 13.48 29.07
CA ARG A 1383 -8.79 13.82 29.68
C ARG A 1383 -9.49 12.67 30.43
N GLY A 1384 -8.76 11.60 30.78
CA GLY A 1384 -9.32 10.36 31.36
C GLY A 1384 -8.47 9.71 32.45
N ASN A 1385 -7.54 10.47 33.05
CA ASN A 1385 -6.36 9.89 33.70
C ASN A 1385 -6.65 9.15 35.02
N VAL A 1386 -7.65 9.56 35.81
CA VAL A 1386 -7.89 8.99 37.14
C VAL A 1386 -8.22 7.49 37.05
N THR A 1387 -9.04 7.09 36.07
CA THR A 1387 -9.35 5.68 35.78
C THR A 1387 -8.12 4.91 35.32
N LEU A 1388 -7.34 5.47 34.39
CA LEU A 1388 -6.11 4.84 33.87
C LEU A 1388 -5.05 4.66 34.97
N ALA A 1389 -4.87 5.66 35.83
CA ALA A 1389 -3.97 5.61 36.96
C ALA A 1389 -4.38 4.50 37.96
N LYS A 1390 -5.68 4.35 38.21
CA LYS A 1390 -6.23 3.27 39.05
C LYS A 1390 -5.97 1.89 38.47
N VAL A 1391 -6.16 1.71 37.15
CA VAL A 1391 -5.87 0.45 36.45
C VAL A 1391 -4.39 0.10 36.53
N ILE A 1392 -3.49 1.03 36.17
CA ILE A 1392 -2.04 0.77 36.17
C ILE A 1392 -1.54 0.45 37.59
N ALA A 1393 -1.96 1.21 38.60
CA ALA A 1393 -1.60 0.95 39.99
C ALA A 1393 -2.11 -0.42 40.51
N THR A 1394 -3.26 -0.89 39.99
CA THR A 1394 -3.82 -2.20 40.34
C THR A 1394 -3.01 -3.33 39.68
N VAL A 1395 -2.72 -3.23 38.38
CA VAL A 1395 -1.92 -4.22 37.63
C VAL A 1395 -0.51 -4.34 38.20
N ALA A 1396 0.14 -3.21 38.50
CA ALA A 1396 1.47 -3.16 39.11
C ALA A 1396 1.50 -3.49 40.62
N LYS A 1397 0.35 -3.81 41.24
CA LYS A 1397 0.20 -4.10 42.67
C LYS A 1397 0.88 -3.06 43.56
N PHE A 1398 0.60 -1.78 43.33
CA PHE A 1398 1.00 -0.71 44.24
C PHE A 1398 0.37 -0.96 45.63
N SER A 1399 1.08 -0.59 46.69
CA SER A 1399 0.48 -0.57 48.04
C SER A 1399 -0.70 0.42 48.09
N PRO A 1400 -1.67 0.26 49.00
CA PRO A 1400 -2.82 1.16 49.10
C PRO A 1400 -2.42 2.63 49.23
N GLU A 1401 -1.41 2.94 50.06
CA GLU A 1401 -0.86 4.29 50.22
C GLU A 1401 -0.26 4.85 48.93
N GLN A 1402 0.47 4.04 48.16
CA GLN A 1402 1.01 4.43 46.85
C GLN A 1402 -0.08 4.67 45.81
N MET A 1403 -1.12 3.82 45.80
CA MET A 1403 -2.27 3.97 44.91
C MET A 1403 -3.03 5.27 45.23
N GLU A 1404 -3.31 5.52 46.50
CA GLU A 1404 -3.97 6.74 46.98
C GLU A 1404 -3.13 7.99 46.71
N ALA A 1405 -1.81 7.95 46.95
CA ALA A 1405 -0.90 9.07 46.65
C ALA A 1405 -0.83 9.42 45.15
N VAL A 1406 -0.91 8.42 44.26
CA VAL A 1406 -0.98 8.64 42.81
C VAL A 1406 -2.35 9.19 42.40
N LEU A 1407 -3.45 8.62 42.90
CA LEU A 1407 -4.81 9.07 42.58
C LEU A 1407 -5.08 10.50 43.05
N ASN A 1408 -4.78 10.83 44.32
CA ASN A 1408 -4.95 12.18 44.86
C ASN A 1408 -4.15 13.24 44.07
N LYS A 1409 -2.97 12.88 43.56
CA LYS A 1409 -2.13 13.79 42.76
C LYS A 1409 -2.67 13.97 41.34
N GLU A 1410 -3.25 12.93 40.76
CA GLU A 1410 -3.87 12.99 39.43
C GLU A 1410 -5.25 13.70 39.45
N GLU A 1411 -6.02 13.51 40.52
CA GLU A 1411 -7.25 14.28 40.77
C GLU A 1411 -6.96 15.77 41.00
N ALA A 1412 -5.90 16.11 41.75
CA ALA A 1412 -5.45 17.49 41.91
C ALA A 1412 -5.03 18.15 40.57
N ARG A 1413 -4.35 17.40 39.69
CA ARG A 1413 -4.04 17.85 38.32
C ARG A 1413 -5.30 18.04 37.47
N HIS A 1414 -6.26 17.12 37.56
CA HIS A 1414 -7.52 17.21 36.83
C HIS A 1414 -8.35 18.43 37.28
N LEU A 1415 -8.40 18.72 38.59
CA LEU A 1415 -9.06 19.89 39.16
C LEU A 1415 -8.41 21.21 38.73
N SER A 1416 -7.08 21.29 38.64
CA SER A 1416 -6.42 22.53 38.19
C SER A 1416 -6.71 22.85 36.72
N TRP A 1417 -6.88 21.82 35.87
CA TRP A 1417 -7.28 22.00 34.46
C TRP A 1417 -8.70 22.58 34.33
N ILE A 1418 -9.63 22.18 35.20
CA ILE A 1418 -11.01 22.72 35.21
C ILE A 1418 -10.98 24.22 35.58
N GLN A 1419 -10.25 24.60 36.64
CA GLN A 1419 -10.17 26.02 37.06
C GLN A 1419 -9.60 26.95 35.98
N VAL A 1420 -8.62 26.51 35.18
CA VAL A 1420 -8.06 27.32 34.08
C VAL A 1420 -9.09 27.58 32.98
N ALA A 1421 -9.97 26.62 32.68
CA ALA A 1421 -11.03 26.77 31.68
C ALA A 1421 -12.12 27.77 32.12
N GLU A 1422 -12.54 27.73 33.39
CA GLU A 1422 -13.52 28.67 33.95
C GLU A 1422 -12.96 30.10 34.06
N SER A 1423 -11.71 30.26 34.52
CA SER A 1423 -11.09 31.58 34.60
C SER A 1423 -10.88 32.24 33.23
N SER A 1424 -10.58 31.45 32.20
CA SER A 1424 -10.36 31.96 30.83
C SER A 1424 -11.66 32.41 30.17
N SER A 1425 -12.78 31.71 30.42
CA SER A 1425 -14.09 32.05 29.86
C SER A 1425 -14.75 33.26 30.54
N SER A 1426 -14.51 33.49 31.84
CA SER A 1426 -15.09 34.65 32.55
C SER A 1426 -14.58 36.03 32.09
N SER A 1427 -13.49 36.12 31.31
CA SER A 1427 -12.91 37.42 30.92
C SER A 1427 -13.54 38.04 29.67
N ALA A 1428 -14.13 37.25 28.76
CA ALA A 1428 -14.50 37.74 27.42
C ALA A 1428 -15.86 38.48 27.37
N VAL A 1429 -16.79 38.17 28.28
CA VAL A 1429 -18.20 38.57 28.17
C VAL A 1429 -18.52 39.93 28.82
N LYS A 1430 -17.64 40.48 29.65
CA LYS A 1430 -17.93 41.63 30.53
C LYS A 1430 -17.87 43.03 29.88
N SER A 1431 -17.66 43.15 28.57
CA SER A 1431 -17.30 44.43 27.94
C SER A 1431 -18.40 45.16 27.14
N LEU A 1432 -19.58 44.58 26.87
CA LEU A 1432 -20.50 45.12 25.85
C LEU A 1432 -21.97 45.41 26.27
N MET A 1433 -22.31 45.29 27.56
CA MET A 1433 -23.63 45.71 28.08
C MET A 1433 -23.46 46.76 29.19
N GLY A 1434 -23.40 48.02 28.78
CA GLY A 1434 -23.44 49.17 29.69
C GLY A 1434 -24.81 49.31 30.38
N PRO A 1435 -24.87 49.91 31.57
CA PRO A 1435 -26.05 49.81 32.44
C PRO A 1435 -27.20 50.69 31.97
N ASN A 1436 -28.33 50.07 31.62
CA ASN A 1436 -29.60 50.80 31.46
C ASN A 1436 -30.28 50.95 32.83
N VAL A 1437 -30.82 52.14 33.12
CA VAL A 1437 -31.11 52.58 34.49
C VAL A 1437 -32.41 51.99 35.04
N THR A 1438 -32.37 51.64 36.33
CA THR A 1438 -33.50 51.12 37.11
C THR A 1438 -34.76 52.00 37.02
N CYS A 1439 -35.84 51.45 36.47
CA CYS A 1439 -37.20 51.95 36.73
C CYS A 1439 -37.98 50.87 37.48
N VAL A 1440 -38.11 51.04 38.81
CA VAL A 1440 -38.91 50.14 39.65
C VAL A 1440 -40.37 50.58 39.59
N THR A 1441 -41.26 49.71 39.10
CA THR A 1441 -42.70 49.87 39.35
C THR A 1441 -43.38 48.52 39.44
N GLN A 1442 -43.68 48.09 40.67
CA GLN A 1442 -44.47 46.90 40.90
C GLN A 1442 -45.91 47.13 40.43
N ARG A 1443 -46.38 46.36 39.45
CA ARG A 1443 -47.83 46.13 39.26
C ARG A 1443 -48.15 44.65 39.43
N LYS A 1444 -49.30 44.41 40.05
CA LYS A 1444 -49.69 43.09 40.56
C LYS A 1444 -49.98 42.13 39.42
N ARG A 1445 -49.57 40.87 39.59
CA ARG A 1445 -50.08 39.75 38.80
C ARG A 1445 -51.59 39.67 39.02
N SER A 1446 -52.37 39.69 37.94
CA SER A 1446 -53.76 39.27 37.90
C SER A 1446 -53.80 37.99 37.06
N SER A 1447 -54.62 37.01 37.45
CA SER A 1447 -54.76 35.79 36.66
C SER A 1447 -55.25 36.10 35.25
N TYR A 1448 -54.64 35.43 34.27
CA TYR A 1448 -55.16 35.23 32.93
C TYR A 1448 -55.03 33.76 32.52
N ASP A 1449 -55.34 32.86 33.46
CA ASP A 1449 -55.75 31.48 33.15
C ASP A 1449 -57.15 31.53 32.49
N LYS A 1450 -57.19 32.04 31.25
CA LYS A 1450 -58.31 31.97 30.32
C LYS A 1450 -57.92 32.43 28.91
N MET A 1451 -57.03 31.67 28.28
CA MET A 1451 -57.01 31.45 26.83
C MET A 1451 -56.42 30.07 26.55
#